data_AF-A0A5J5FXM9-F1
#
_entry.id   AF-A0A5J5FXM9-F1
#
_cell.length_a   1.000
_cell.length_b   1.000
_cell.length_c   1.000
_cell.angle_alpha   90.00
_cell.angle_beta   90.00
_cell.angle_gamma   90.00
#
_symmetry.space_group_name_H-M   'P 1'
#
loop_
_entity.id
_entity.type
_entity.pdbx_description
1 polymer ?
#
loop_
_entity_poly.entity_id
_entity_poly.type
_entity_poly.pdbx_seq_one_letter_code
_entity_poly.pdbx_strand_id
1 'polypeptide(L)'
;MAADLTAARAGDPLVHTSLLADFAAGLTEGLIYTAVFAAAGAMAGTGLGAVAGLALLAGAMTSGLPEAAGNLVASGVDAALDFFGLRGPPDATITSGSPDVHIMGKPAARAAGTVSHDVLNAPDGDEDGPGPAAFAMMLAGSLAASLHFAARNPQAAAAALLDGAGSLLKDGLSALTPASLSALARETWADLTQPVTESASPHAIPASHDTVLCQKSHVITGPGNFIAEGSKKVLINGQPAARRGDRSTCEATIQPAESPRVRIGGGSIVVRDIRSGRNIMMYMLGAIIGSLGVGELRNLFSCVSLRRLKVRLPCLLAGMALSESAGALAAVVAGRVHPAAQQTPHPVHIATGIKLLAGEAECDFALDGRMPLVWQRVYQSANPVCGALGAGWMLPFETRLLCRPAQDGQRQFFWRDPSGRECGLGDVQPGTVVYFQEDGLTLYFTRQGVPVLQTDDGEFQLYEPDPLRDGEWRLLQTADRHMNLRHYRYNDAGRLVHIRDDNDTLAARLSYDARHGRLSAVHQECEGESRLLAEYRYNERGQLTSVRDADGIVTRRYQWDAASGMMAAHSHATGLTLRYDWQPPAQADGHWRVCGYRVQDEDGNSLEQWLIDADETRRRAAVTCLSGGSSEHRWDDRCRITAYTDPYGARWQYEQADEGERLLSVTDPDGRHWRYDYDGRGNLTGVHDPAGGTHLTTWHPVWALPLTEVLPDGAVWRYEYSPQGDLTALTAPDGGVTRFSYNDRGDLLTRTDAGGSTLRLRPDARGLPVRSEDCSGYPSHYRYDAAGRLTAETDAQGNVTRYAWSPAGRLQSETRPDGRETRYEYDAAGLPAAEITGGLAAYRVRRNVRGQVVAATGPSGRQVRRHYDRFGRLTALENPNGERWRFEYDTGHRLLAQTDYAGRATRYTWTRLGQPASVTREPLAQEGAGAPLTSRYEYDARGRLTARDTAQHRTEYSWRPREIQIRRTALSAWRQARAERRESDWDETLAFGYDAAGNLLSEDNHGGRWQHRYDIAGNLTATTLPDGRELSRLYYGSGHLLQMSLRGAGGTHDIAGYRRDRLHREISRTQGALTRDTRYDSAGRVTLRRTSRGNRLVLEQRCQWDQTDRLVQQILTDGDAAPADKYRRRMWGYDADGCLTQGITGRQAEHFYHDAAGNRTDSPGETVWCGLLQRLNGLRLSYDAFGRLSRRCGRDGTVQHFRYDDEQRVSDVTLEGHPEYRRAEYRYDALGRRTHKILHRHGEAGADAEVITFLWSGMRLAGEQSSRT
;
A
#
# COMPACT_ATOMS: atom_id res chain seq x y z
N MET A 1 -33.79 26.66 36.41
CA MET A 1 -33.83 27.65 37.52
C MET A 1 -33.70 29.04 36.91
N ALA A 2 -34.36 30.06 37.46
CA ALA A 2 -34.06 31.44 37.04
C ALA A 2 -32.68 31.82 37.60
N ALA A 3 -31.73 32.16 36.73
CA ALA A 3 -30.40 32.58 37.15
C ALA A 3 -30.50 33.85 38.02
N ASP A 4 -29.74 33.93 39.11
CA ASP A 4 -29.69 35.16 39.92
C ASP A 4 -28.80 36.19 39.22
N LEU A 5 -29.40 36.96 38.31
CA LEU A 5 -28.74 38.01 37.53
C LEU A 5 -28.43 39.25 38.38
N THR A 6 -27.78 39.07 39.53
CA THR A 6 -27.35 40.16 40.43
C THR A 6 -26.32 41.03 39.73
N ALA A 7 -26.49 42.35 39.80
CA ALA A 7 -25.56 43.29 39.18
C ALA A 7 -24.16 43.22 39.79
N ALA A 8 -23.12 43.31 38.96
CA ALA A 8 -21.73 43.30 39.40
C ALA A 8 -21.18 44.72 39.57
N ARG A 9 -20.10 44.86 40.34
CA ARG A 9 -19.43 46.15 40.66
C ARG A 9 -17.92 45.97 40.85
N ALA A 10 -17.19 47.08 40.83
CA ALA A 10 -15.75 47.08 41.09
C ALA A 10 -15.43 46.42 42.46
N GLY A 11 -14.46 45.53 42.47
CA GLY A 11 -14.06 44.72 43.62
C GLY A 11 -14.82 43.40 43.83
N ASP A 12 -15.76 43.03 42.95
CA ASP A 12 -16.35 41.68 42.96
C ASP A 12 -15.36 40.65 42.33
N PRO A 13 -15.29 39.41 42.85
CA PRO A 13 -14.40 38.39 42.34
C PRO A 13 -14.95 37.66 41.10
N LEU A 14 -14.04 37.02 40.35
CA LEU A 14 -14.31 36.05 39.30
C LEU A 14 -13.48 34.79 39.56
N VAL A 15 -13.95 33.64 39.07
CA VAL A 15 -13.32 32.32 39.31
C VAL A 15 -13.18 31.51 38.02
N HIS A 16 -12.19 30.62 37.97
CA HIS A 16 -12.05 29.58 36.96
C HIS A 16 -12.35 28.18 37.54
N THR A 17 -12.27 27.15 36.68
CA THR A 17 -12.09 25.74 37.08
C THR A 17 -10.72 25.51 37.72
N SER A 18 -10.61 24.56 38.67
CA SER A 18 -9.30 24.19 39.26
C SER A 18 -8.44 23.31 38.33
N LEU A 19 -7.13 23.27 38.58
CA LEU A 19 -6.19 22.40 37.84
C LEU A 19 -6.51 20.90 37.95
N LEU A 20 -7.07 20.48 39.10
CA LEU A 20 -7.47 19.09 39.32
C LEU A 20 -8.78 18.77 38.58
N ALA A 21 -9.69 19.74 38.49
CA ALA A 21 -10.90 19.66 37.68
C ALA A 21 -10.58 19.62 36.17
N ASP A 22 -9.63 20.44 35.70
CA ASP A 22 -9.16 20.42 34.29
C ASP A 22 -8.57 19.05 33.89
N PHE A 23 -7.83 18.38 34.80
CA PHE A 23 -7.34 17.00 34.61
C PHE A 23 -8.46 15.95 34.66
N ALA A 24 -9.34 16.05 35.67
CA ALA A 24 -10.43 15.10 35.87
C ALA A 24 -11.47 15.15 34.74
N ALA A 25 -11.71 16.32 34.13
CA ALA A 25 -12.54 16.47 32.94
C ALA A 25 -11.98 15.65 31.77
N GLY A 26 -10.71 15.88 31.38
CA GLY A 26 -10.08 15.13 30.28
C GLY A 26 -10.00 13.62 30.53
N LEU A 27 -9.73 13.21 31.77
CA LEU A 27 -9.77 11.79 32.17
C LEU A 27 -11.19 11.20 32.06
N THR A 28 -12.21 11.94 32.49
CA THR A 28 -13.61 11.50 32.49
C THR A 28 -14.17 11.42 31.07
N GLU A 29 -13.86 12.39 30.21
CA GLU A 29 -14.25 12.35 28.80
C GLU A 29 -13.63 11.14 28.09
N GLY A 30 -12.31 10.90 28.25
CA GLY A 30 -11.64 9.71 27.71
C GLY A 30 -12.23 8.38 28.23
N LEU A 31 -12.61 8.32 29.51
CA LEU A 31 -13.27 7.14 30.09
C LEU A 31 -14.73 6.98 29.67
N ILE A 32 -15.47 8.07 29.46
CA ILE A 32 -16.86 8.03 28.97
C ILE A 32 -16.89 7.54 27.52
N TYR A 33 -16.01 8.04 26.65
CA TYR A 33 -15.88 7.48 25.30
C TYR A 33 -15.56 5.98 25.35
N THR A 34 -14.56 5.58 26.14
CA THR A 34 -14.21 4.16 26.34
C THR A 34 -15.38 3.32 26.87
N ALA A 35 -16.19 3.85 27.80
CA ALA A 35 -17.36 3.17 28.36
C ALA A 35 -18.56 3.10 27.39
N VAL A 36 -18.78 4.14 26.58
CA VAL A 36 -19.79 4.13 25.49
C VAL A 36 -19.42 3.12 24.42
N PHE A 37 -18.14 3.04 24.03
CA PHE A 37 -17.62 2.01 23.14
C PHE A 37 -17.77 0.59 23.73
N ALA A 38 -17.48 0.40 25.02
CA ALA A 38 -17.64 -0.89 25.70
C ALA A 38 -19.12 -1.31 25.81
N ALA A 39 -20.02 -0.38 26.13
CA ALA A 39 -21.46 -0.63 26.23
C ALA A 39 -22.10 -0.92 24.86
N ALA A 40 -21.71 -0.18 23.81
CA ALA A 40 -22.13 -0.46 22.45
C ALA A 40 -21.64 -1.84 21.97
N GLY A 41 -20.38 -2.20 22.28
CA GLY A 41 -19.82 -3.52 22.00
C GLY A 41 -20.54 -4.65 22.73
N ALA A 42 -20.91 -4.46 24.01
CA ALA A 42 -21.65 -5.45 24.77
C ALA A 42 -23.09 -5.67 24.25
N MET A 43 -23.78 -4.61 23.83
CA MET A 43 -25.15 -4.71 23.29
C MET A 43 -25.20 -5.32 21.87
N ALA A 44 -24.12 -5.20 21.09
CA ALA A 44 -24.01 -5.81 19.76
C ALA A 44 -24.01 -7.36 19.79
N GLY A 45 -23.78 -7.98 20.95
CA GLY A 45 -23.79 -9.44 21.12
C GLY A 45 -25.18 -10.10 21.12
N THR A 46 -26.28 -9.34 21.03
CA THR A 46 -27.65 -9.90 20.99
C THR A 46 -28.44 -9.35 19.80
N GLY A 47 -29.16 -10.22 19.09
CA GLY A 47 -29.73 -9.98 17.76
C GLY A 47 -30.82 -8.91 17.62
N LEU A 48 -31.07 -8.11 18.66
CA LEU A 48 -32.00 -6.97 18.66
C LEU A 48 -31.35 -5.65 19.15
N GLY A 49 -30.09 -5.67 19.59
CA GLY A 49 -29.40 -4.50 20.17
C GLY A 49 -28.70 -3.57 19.17
N ALA A 50 -28.44 -4.01 17.93
CA ALA A 50 -27.58 -3.31 16.98
C ALA A 50 -28.05 -1.89 16.61
N VAL A 51 -29.36 -1.69 16.43
CA VAL A 51 -29.94 -0.38 16.08
C VAL A 51 -29.90 0.59 17.27
N ALA A 52 -30.09 0.10 18.50
CA ALA A 52 -30.00 0.91 19.70
C ALA A 52 -28.54 1.32 20.04
N GLY A 53 -27.57 0.43 19.80
CA GLY A 53 -26.14 0.74 19.97
C GLY A 53 -25.66 1.85 19.03
N LEU A 54 -26.08 1.83 17.76
CA LEU A 54 -25.80 2.89 16.79
C LEU A 54 -26.46 4.23 17.16
N ALA A 55 -27.70 4.20 17.66
CA ALA A 55 -28.38 5.42 18.14
C ALA A 55 -27.71 6.02 19.39
N LEU A 56 -27.19 5.18 20.29
CA LEU A 56 -26.42 5.62 21.47
C LEU A 56 -25.06 6.22 21.08
N LEU A 57 -24.37 5.65 20.10
CA LEU A 57 -23.12 6.19 19.56
C LEU A 57 -23.35 7.54 18.85
N ALA A 58 -24.33 7.62 17.95
CA ALA A 58 -24.68 8.88 17.28
C ALA A 58 -25.11 9.95 18.29
N GLY A 59 -25.99 9.60 19.24
CA GLY A 59 -26.45 10.51 20.28
C GLY A 59 -25.33 10.98 21.22
N ALA A 60 -24.42 10.10 21.65
CA ALA A 60 -23.30 10.50 22.52
C ALA A 60 -22.31 11.45 21.81
N MET A 61 -22.15 11.33 20.48
CA MET A 61 -21.28 12.18 19.67
C MET A 61 -21.89 13.56 19.36
N THR A 62 -23.22 13.72 19.39
CA THR A 62 -23.91 14.98 19.02
C THR A 62 -24.64 15.69 20.16
N SER A 63 -24.74 15.11 21.36
CA SER A 63 -25.57 15.64 22.46
C SER A 63 -24.86 16.56 23.45
N GLY A 64 -23.55 16.79 23.28
CA GLY A 64 -22.73 17.50 24.27
C GLY A 64 -22.61 16.79 25.63
N LEU A 65 -23.16 15.58 25.79
CA LEU A 65 -23.16 14.84 27.06
C LEU A 65 -21.76 14.50 27.62
N PRO A 66 -20.74 14.12 26.81
CA PRO A 66 -19.40 13.87 27.34
C PRO A 66 -18.77 15.14 27.93
N GLU A 67 -18.89 16.27 27.24
CA GLU A 67 -18.40 17.57 27.70
C GLU A 67 -19.22 18.10 28.88
N ALA A 68 -20.54 17.91 28.88
CA ALA A 68 -21.39 18.23 30.03
C ALA A 68 -21.05 17.37 31.25
N ALA A 69 -20.66 16.10 31.07
CA ALA A 69 -20.22 15.21 32.14
C ALA A 69 -18.80 15.53 32.62
N GLY A 70 -17.87 15.89 31.72
CA GLY A 70 -16.56 16.43 32.05
C GLY A 70 -16.66 17.72 32.86
N ASN A 71 -17.50 18.66 32.40
CA ASN A 71 -17.83 19.90 33.12
C ASN A 71 -18.58 19.63 34.44
N LEU A 72 -19.45 18.62 34.53
CA LEU A 72 -20.13 18.23 35.76
C LEU A 72 -19.14 17.68 36.79
N VAL A 73 -18.25 16.77 36.39
CA VAL A 73 -17.19 16.22 37.26
C VAL A 73 -16.20 17.31 37.66
N ALA A 74 -15.81 18.20 36.75
CA ALA A 74 -15.03 19.39 37.07
C ALA A 74 -15.72 20.25 38.15
N SER A 75 -17.01 20.55 37.98
CA SER A 75 -17.79 21.32 38.96
C SER A 75 -17.97 20.59 40.30
N GLY A 76 -18.04 19.25 40.29
CA GLY A 76 -18.15 18.41 41.49
C GLY A 76 -16.84 18.30 42.27
N VAL A 77 -15.70 18.24 41.57
CA VAL A 77 -14.35 18.35 42.16
C VAL A 77 -14.18 19.72 42.79
N ASP A 78 -14.55 20.79 42.09
CA ASP A 78 -14.48 22.15 42.63
C ASP A 78 -15.42 22.36 43.83
N ALA A 79 -16.65 21.82 43.80
CA ALA A 79 -17.57 21.87 44.94
C ALA A 79 -17.10 21.05 46.15
N ALA A 80 -16.40 19.92 45.93
CA ALA A 80 -15.78 19.16 47.01
C ALA A 80 -14.58 19.91 47.61
N LEU A 81 -13.76 20.59 46.78
CA LEU A 81 -12.68 21.45 47.25
C LEU A 81 -13.19 22.65 48.07
N ASP A 82 -14.32 23.25 47.66
CA ASP A 82 -15.04 24.26 48.46
C ASP A 82 -15.54 23.68 49.80
N PHE A 83 -16.18 22.51 49.78
CA PHE A 83 -16.74 21.87 50.99
C PHE A 83 -15.67 21.58 52.06
N PHE A 84 -14.45 21.22 51.64
CA PHE A 84 -13.32 21.00 52.55
C PHE A 84 -12.50 22.27 52.86
N GLY A 85 -12.87 23.44 52.32
CA GLY A 85 -12.14 24.69 52.52
C GLY A 85 -10.73 24.69 51.89
N LEU A 86 -10.53 23.85 50.87
CA LEU A 86 -9.25 23.64 50.18
C LEU A 86 -9.16 24.39 48.84
N ARG A 87 -10.23 25.10 48.43
CA ARG A 87 -10.19 26.00 47.28
C ARG A 87 -9.33 27.23 47.61
N GLY A 88 -8.43 27.59 46.70
CA GLY A 88 -7.59 28.78 46.85
C GLY A 88 -8.39 30.09 46.83
N PRO A 89 -7.73 31.24 47.08
CA PRO A 89 -8.36 32.55 46.89
C PRO A 89 -8.87 32.72 45.43
N PRO A 90 -9.90 33.54 45.19
CA PRO A 90 -10.49 33.71 43.86
C PRO A 90 -9.44 34.16 42.84
N ASP A 91 -9.42 33.48 41.69
CA ASP A 91 -8.38 33.64 40.68
C ASP A 91 -8.35 35.03 40.03
N ALA A 92 -9.45 35.79 40.07
CA ALA A 92 -9.55 37.10 39.46
C ALA A 92 -10.51 38.07 40.19
N THR A 93 -10.36 39.37 39.95
CA THR A 93 -11.18 40.44 40.56
C THR A 93 -11.45 41.58 39.57
N ILE A 94 -12.67 42.12 39.56
CA ILE A 94 -13.04 43.32 38.79
C ILE A 94 -12.35 44.54 39.40
N THR A 95 -11.58 45.30 38.60
CA THR A 95 -10.73 46.41 39.09
C THR A 95 -11.26 47.80 38.76
N SER A 96 -12.20 47.94 37.81
CA SER A 96 -12.84 49.21 37.45
C SER A 96 -14.30 49.03 37.05
N GLY A 97 -15.05 50.12 37.03
CA GLY A 97 -16.44 50.16 36.55
C GLY A 97 -16.83 51.57 36.08
N SER A 98 -18.14 51.79 35.89
CA SER A 98 -18.73 53.07 35.51
C SER A 98 -18.35 54.23 36.46
N PRO A 99 -17.93 55.40 35.95
CA PRO A 99 -17.47 56.53 36.76
C PRO A 99 -18.60 57.30 37.48
N ASP A 100 -19.85 57.11 37.06
CA ASP A 100 -21.03 57.85 37.50
C ASP A 100 -22.17 56.94 37.99
N VAL A 101 -22.35 55.73 37.43
CA VAL A 101 -23.32 54.75 37.91
C VAL A 101 -22.71 53.88 39.01
N HIS A 102 -23.29 53.94 40.21
CA HIS A 102 -22.79 53.25 41.40
C HIS A 102 -23.80 52.24 41.96
N ILE A 103 -23.33 51.05 42.35
CA ILE A 103 -24.12 49.99 42.97
C ILE A 103 -23.58 49.75 44.38
N MET A 104 -24.43 50.03 45.38
CA MET A 104 -24.06 49.96 46.81
C MET A 104 -22.75 50.72 47.11
N GLY A 105 -22.62 51.95 46.59
CA GLY A 105 -21.49 52.84 46.83
C GLY A 105 -20.21 52.57 46.03
N LYS A 106 -20.16 51.53 45.17
CA LYS A 106 -19.02 51.24 44.28
C LYS A 106 -19.38 51.40 42.80
N PRO A 107 -18.43 51.74 41.91
CA PRO A 107 -18.64 51.75 40.46
C PRO A 107 -19.31 50.48 39.92
N ALA A 108 -20.37 50.63 39.12
CA ALA A 108 -21.10 49.53 38.51
C ALA A 108 -20.26 48.86 37.40
N ALA A 109 -20.24 47.53 37.34
CA ALA A 109 -19.51 46.81 36.31
C ALA A 109 -20.31 46.74 34.99
N ARG A 110 -19.60 46.77 33.87
CA ARG A 110 -20.13 46.73 32.50
C ARG A 110 -19.13 46.01 31.61
N ALA A 111 -19.59 45.42 30.52
CA ALA A 111 -18.73 44.74 29.56
C ALA A 111 -17.92 45.78 28.76
N ALA A 112 -16.66 45.48 28.48
CA ALA A 112 -15.70 46.43 27.93
C ALA A 112 -15.85 46.63 26.41
N GLY A 113 -17.03 47.06 25.97
CA GLY A 113 -17.36 47.41 24.59
C GLY A 113 -18.80 47.90 24.43
N THR A 114 -19.09 48.65 23.37
CA THR A 114 -20.43 49.16 23.03
C THR A 114 -21.02 48.39 21.85
N VAL A 115 -22.35 48.26 21.79
CA VAL A 115 -23.07 47.61 20.67
C VAL A 115 -24.24 48.50 20.27
N SER A 116 -24.55 48.60 18.97
CA SER A 116 -25.69 49.39 18.50
C SER A 116 -27.03 48.76 18.91
N HIS A 117 -28.04 49.59 19.18
CA HIS A 117 -29.32 49.12 19.72
C HIS A 117 -30.09 48.22 18.72
N ASP A 118 -29.89 48.41 17.42
CA ASP A 118 -30.56 47.62 16.38
C ASP A 118 -30.07 46.17 16.34
N VAL A 119 -28.77 45.95 16.56
CA VAL A 119 -28.15 44.62 16.57
C VAL A 119 -28.59 43.79 17.79
N LEU A 120 -28.83 44.45 18.93
CA LEU A 120 -29.28 43.79 20.16
C LEU A 120 -30.67 43.12 20.03
N ASN A 121 -31.38 43.34 18.92
CA ASN A 121 -32.73 42.84 18.66
C ASN A 121 -32.83 41.81 17.50
N ALA A 122 -31.72 41.41 16.87
CA ALA A 122 -31.72 40.40 15.80
C ALA A 122 -31.73 38.94 16.33
N PRO A 123 -32.33 37.98 15.62
CA PRO A 123 -32.24 36.54 15.94
C PRO A 123 -30.92 35.92 15.43
N ASP A 124 -30.30 35.09 16.27
CA ASP A 124 -28.97 34.49 16.06
C ASP A 124 -29.04 33.15 15.26
N GLY A 125 -27.92 32.73 14.65
CA GLY A 125 -27.77 31.43 13.93
C GLY A 125 -26.30 30.96 13.87
N ASP A 126 -26.08 29.65 13.83
CA ASP A 126 -24.79 28.99 14.18
C ASP A 126 -23.90 28.60 12.97
N GLU A 127 -22.58 28.67 13.14
CA GLU A 127 -21.55 28.05 12.29
C GLU A 127 -20.44 27.41 13.16
N ASP A 128 -20.06 26.16 12.87
CA ASP A 128 -18.98 25.42 13.55
C ASP A 128 -17.72 25.29 12.67
N GLY A 129 -16.53 25.50 13.25
CA GLY A 129 -15.23 25.45 12.56
C GLY A 129 -14.23 24.42 13.14
N PRO A 130 -13.27 23.92 12.33
CA PRO A 130 -12.34 22.85 12.75
C PRO A 130 -11.15 23.35 13.60
N GLY A 131 -10.58 22.44 14.41
CA GLY A 131 -9.76 22.75 15.59
C GLY A 131 -8.23 22.94 15.45
N PRO A 132 -7.53 23.29 16.56
CA PRO A 132 -6.28 24.08 16.49
C PRO A 132 -4.98 23.31 16.20
N ALA A 133 -4.93 22.00 16.43
CA ALA A 133 -3.65 21.25 16.46
C ALA A 133 -2.92 21.19 15.10
N ALA A 134 -3.67 21.20 13.99
CA ALA A 134 -3.09 21.20 12.64
C ALA A 134 -2.45 22.55 12.26
N PHE A 135 -2.98 23.66 12.78
CA PHE A 135 -2.51 25.02 12.52
C PHE A 135 -1.14 25.31 13.16
N ALA A 136 -0.82 24.61 14.26
CA ALA A 136 0.40 24.80 15.05
C ALA A 136 1.68 24.43 14.30
N MET A 137 1.72 23.23 13.70
CA MET A 137 2.91 22.73 12.99
C MET A 137 3.14 23.49 11.67
N MET A 138 2.05 23.92 11.04
CA MET A 138 2.01 24.68 9.78
C MET A 138 2.69 26.06 9.88
N LEU A 139 2.60 26.75 11.04
CA LEU A 139 3.23 28.05 11.24
C LEU A 139 4.75 27.96 11.44
N ALA A 140 5.25 26.86 12.03
CA ALA A 140 6.69 26.66 12.22
C ALA A 140 7.44 26.54 10.88
N GLY A 141 6.88 25.79 9.93
CA GLY A 141 7.46 25.64 8.59
C GLY A 141 7.44 26.93 7.75
N SER A 142 6.35 27.70 7.82
CA SER A 142 6.21 28.96 7.08
C SER A 142 7.07 30.10 7.65
N LEU A 143 7.26 30.17 8.99
CA LEU A 143 8.23 31.12 9.58
C LEU A 143 9.67 30.76 9.22
N ALA A 144 10.06 29.49 9.26
CA ALA A 144 11.41 29.06 8.91
C ALA A 144 11.79 29.41 7.46
N ALA A 145 10.88 29.17 6.52
CA ALA A 145 11.07 29.55 5.11
C ALA A 145 11.20 31.08 4.94
N SER A 146 10.32 31.84 5.59
CA SER A 146 10.30 33.32 5.51
C SER A 146 11.58 33.95 6.10
N LEU A 147 12.04 33.45 7.25
CA LEU A 147 13.28 33.90 7.88
C LEU A 147 14.52 33.56 7.03
N HIS A 148 14.55 32.40 6.38
CA HIS A 148 15.68 32.01 5.52
C HIS A 148 15.73 32.82 4.21
N PHE A 149 14.58 33.12 3.62
CA PHE A 149 14.47 33.97 2.42
C PHE A 149 14.96 35.40 2.71
N ALA A 150 14.47 36.01 3.80
CA ALA A 150 14.86 37.35 4.22
C ALA A 150 16.37 37.45 4.56
N ALA A 151 16.95 36.39 5.14
CA ALA A 151 18.37 36.34 5.49
C ALA A 151 19.32 36.24 4.29
N ARG A 152 18.88 35.66 3.16
CA ARG A 152 19.73 35.49 1.95
C ARG A 152 19.52 36.53 0.86
N ASN A 153 18.33 37.14 0.74
CA ASN A 153 18.04 38.12 -0.32
C ASN A 153 17.43 39.44 0.23
N PRO A 154 18.13 40.18 1.11
CA PRO A 154 17.59 41.40 1.73
C PRO A 154 17.19 42.48 0.71
N GLN A 155 17.87 42.53 -0.45
CA GLN A 155 17.54 43.47 -1.53
C GLN A 155 16.30 43.04 -2.34
N ALA A 156 16.05 41.74 -2.51
CA ALA A 156 14.85 41.25 -3.21
C ALA A 156 13.61 41.37 -2.31
N ALA A 157 13.75 41.12 -1.01
CA ALA A 157 12.70 41.39 -0.03
C ALA A 157 12.31 42.88 0.00
N ALA A 158 13.30 43.79 -0.06
CA ALA A 158 13.06 45.22 -0.13
C ALA A 158 12.40 45.66 -1.46
N ALA A 159 12.77 45.06 -2.60
CA ALA A 159 12.18 45.37 -3.91
C ALA A 159 10.73 44.84 -4.05
N ALA A 160 10.46 43.62 -3.58
CA ALA A 160 9.11 43.06 -3.57
C ALA A 160 8.13 43.84 -2.69
N LEU A 161 8.64 44.51 -1.63
CA LEU A 161 7.89 45.43 -0.77
C LEU A 161 7.66 46.83 -1.38
N LEU A 162 8.31 47.18 -2.50
CA LEU A 162 8.21 48.49 -3.13
C LEU A 162 7.22 48.54 -4.31
N ASP A 163 7.15 47.48 -5.13
CA ASP A 163 6.25 47.42 -6.29
C ASP A 163 4.88 46.79 -5.98
N GLY A 164 4.74 46.04 -4.87
CA GLY A 164 3.50 45.39 -4.46
C GLY A 164 2.69 46.19 -3.41
N ALA A 165 1.48 46.62 -3.77
CA ALA A 165 0.46 47.22 -2.88
C ALA A 165 0.70 48.64 -2.34
N GLY A 166 0.82 49.62 -3.25
CA GLY A 166 0.71 51.04 -2.90
C GLY A 166 -0.71 51.49 -2.52
N SER A 167 -1.07 51.43 -1.23
CA SER A 167 -1.93 52.45 -0.57
C SER A 167 -2.16 52.28 0.95
N LEU A 168 -1.95 51.08 1.54
CA LEU A 168 -2.44 50.76 2.90
C LEU A 168 -1.37 50.55 4.01
N LEU A 169 -0.07 50.68 3.71
CA LEU A 169 1.01 50.31 4.65
C LEU A 169 2.04 51.42 4.94
N LYS A 170 1.63 52.70 4.90
CA LYS A 170 2.60 53.81 5.03
C LYS A 170 3.14 54.08 6.44
N ASP A 171 2.42 53.68 7.49
CA ASP A 171 2.75 54.09 8.88
C ASP A 171 3.25 52.95 9.79
N GLY A 172 3.26 51.69 9.33
CA GLY A 172 3.60 50.52 10.16
C GLY A 172 5.03 49.97 10.03
N LEU A 173 5.74 50.24 8.93
CA LEU A 173 6.92 49.46 8.53
C LEU A 173 8.28 50.01 8.97
N SER A 174 8.34 51.19 9.60
CA SER A 174 9.58 51.76 10.16
C SER A 174 9.98 51.16 11.53
N ALA A 175 9.20 50.22 12.08
CA ALA A 175 9.35 49.72 13.45
C ALA A 175 9.80 48.23 13.57
N LEU A 176 10.05 47.55 12.45
CA LEU A 176 10.43 46.13 12.48
C LEU A 176 11.86 45.92 13.01
N THR A 177 11.96 45.35 14.21
CA THR A 177 13.21 45.00 14.89
C THR A 177 13.13 43.54 15.37
N PRO A 178 14.26 42.91 15.78
CA PRO A 178 14.23 41.59 16.40
C PRO A 178 13.29 41.51 17.63
N ALA A 179 13.08 42.63 18.33
CA ALA A 179 12.15 42.72 19.44
C ALA A 179 10.68 42.62 19.00
N SER A 180 10.28 43.22 17.87
CA SER A 180 8.90 43.13 17.36
C SER A 180 8.58 41.75 16.80
N LEU A 181 9.56 41.05 16.20
CA LEU A 181 9.42 39.63 15.82
C LEU A 181 9.16 38.74 17.05
N SER A 182 9.81 39.03 18.18
CA SER A 182 9.58 38.32 19.45
C SER A 182 8.23 38.62 20.12
N ALA A 183 7.54 39.69 19.68
CA ALA A 183 6.19 40.03 20.13
C ALA A 183 5.14 39.29 19.30
N LEU A 184 5.26 39.32 17.97
CA LEU A 184 4.38 38.59 17.05
C LEU A 184 4.36 37.07 17.33
N ALA A 185 5.52 36.49 17.63
CA ALA A 185 5.65 35.07 18.02
C ALA A 185 5.01 34.75 19.38
N ARG A 186 4.90 35.74 20.29
CA ARG A 186 4.22 35.60 21.59
C ARG A 186 2.70 35.67 21.43
N GLU A 187 2.21 36.56 20.58
CA GLU A 187 0.78 36.71 20.29
C GLU A 187 0.23 35.45 19.58
N THR A 188 0.92 34.94 18.57
CA THR A 188 0.56 33.66 17.93
C THR A 188 0.69 32.44 18.86
N TRP A 189 1.61 32.47 19.83
CA TRP A 189 1.68 31.42 20.87
C TRP A 189 0.50 31.50 21.86
N ALA A 190 0.02 32.70 22.17
CA ALA A 190 -1.16 32.90 23.02
C ALA A 190 -2.45 32.43 22.32
N ASP A 191 -2.60 32.70 21.02
CA ASP A 191 -3.71 32.18 20.20
C ASP A 191 -3.72 30.63 20.14
N LEU A 192 -2.53 30.03 20.03
CA LEU A 192 -2.35 28.58 19.97
C LEU A 192 -2.67 27.86 21.29
N THR A 193 -2.39 28.49 22.42
CA THR A 193 -2.50 27.87 23.76
C THR A 193 -3.79 28.19 24.49
N GLN A 194 -4.50 29.25 24.09
CA GLN A 194 -5.81 29.64 24.61
C GLN A 194 -6.72 30.07 23.44
N PRO A 195 -7.41 29.11 22.77
CA PRO A 195 -8.31 29.43 21.68
C PRO A 195 -9.46 30.31 22.17
N VAL A 196 -10.00 31.11 21.25
CA VAL A 196 -11.25 31.86 21.48
C VAL A 196 -12.39 30.84 21.63
N THR A 197 -13.00 30.76 22.81
CA THR A 197 -14.18 29.92 23.07
C THR A 197 -15.47 30.62 22.70
N GLU A 198 -15.48 31.96 22.65
CA GLU A 198 -16.59 32.73 22.09
C GLU A 198 -16.08 34.07 21.54
N SER A 199 -16.37 34.36 20.27
CA SER A 199 -15.90 35.60 19.62
C SER A 199 -16.75 36.80 20.04
N ALA A 200 -16.16 38.00 20.02
CA ALA A 200 -16.93 39.23 20.12
C ALA A 200 -17.97 39.31 18.99
N SER A 201 -19.15 39.88 19.29
CA SER A 201 -20.10 40.25 18.24
C SER A 201 -19.39 41.14 17.20
N PRO A 202 -19.53 40.90 15.88
CA PRO A 202 -18.89 41.71 14.84
C PRO A 202 -19.39 43.17 14.80
N HIS A 203 -20.41 43.49 15.58
CA HIS A 203 -20.95 44.83 15.77
C HIS A 203 -20.59 45.48 17.12
N ALA A 204 -19.74 44.81 17.92
CA ALA A 204 -19.21 45.36 19.16
C ALA A 204 -17.96 46.23 18.89
N ILE A 205 -17.90 47.39 19.52
CA ILE A 205 -16.72 48.28 19.50
C ILE A 205 -16.05 48.17 20.88
N PRO A 206 -14.85 47.57 21.00
CA PRO A 206 -14.19 47.40 22.29
C PRO A 206 -13.84 48.72 22.99
N ALA A 207 -13.89 48.73 24.32
CA ALA A 207 -13.59 49.89 25.17
C ALA A 207 -12.31 49.70 25.99
N SER A 208 -11.67 50.78 26.45
CA SER A 208 -10.40 50.74 27.18
C SER A 208 -10.51 50.61 28.70
N HIS A 209 -11.73 50.52 29.24
CA HIS A 209 -11.99 50.42 30.68
C HIS A 209 -12.71 49.11 31.02
N ASP A 210 -13.06 48.92 32.30
CA ASP A 210 -13.81 47.77 32.81
C ASP A 210 -12.95 46.49 32.86
N THR A 211 -11.78 46.68 33.47
CA THR A 211 -10.68 45.72 33.59
C THR A 211 -10.88 44.69 34.70
N VAL A 212 -10.30 43.51 34.50
CA VAL A 212 -10.21 42.38 35.43
C VAL A 212 -8.73 42.07 35.67
N LEU A 213 -8.34 41.86 36.93
CA LEU A 213 -7.02 41.36 37.28
C LEU A 213 -7.13 39.85 37.55
N CYS A 214 -6.39 39.02 36.81
CA CYS A 214 -6.36 37.56 36.96
C CYS A 214 -4.97 37.07 37.39
N GLN A 215 -4.93 36.04 38.23
CA GLN A 215 -3.72 35.44 38.81
C GLN A 215 -3.54 33.94 38.44
N LYS A 216 -4.52 33.29 37.78
CA LYS A 216 -4.38 31.89 37.32
C LYS A 216 -3.26 31.80 36.29
N SER A 217 -2.44 30.75 36.38
CA SER A 217 -1.34 30.50 35.43
C SER A 217 -1.85 30.00 34.08
N HIS A 218 -2.30 30.95 33.27
CA HIS A 218 -2.54 30.83 31.83
C HIS A 218 -1.78 31.97 31.09
N VAL A 219 -1.72 31.94 29.76
CA VAL A 219 -0.82 32.79 28.96
C VAL A 219 -1.28 34.25 28.90
N ILE A 220 -2.52 34.58 29.29
CA ILE A 220 -2.99 35.97 29.46
C ILE A 220 -2.39 36.59 30.75
N THR A 221 -1.09 36.89 30.69
CA THR A 221 -0.34 37.65 31.71
C THR A 221 0.17 38.97 31.13
N GLY A 222 -0.79 39.86 30.85
CA GLY A 222 -0.55 41.23 30.40
C GLY A 222 -1.62 42.20 30.93
N PRO A 223 -1.37 43.54 30.91
CA PRO A 223 -2.26 44.53 31.49
C PRO A 223 -3.49 44.78 30.59
N GLY A 224 -4.44 43.84 30.56
CA GLY A 224 -5.60 43.93 29.66
C GLY A 224 -6.56 42.75 29.68
N ASN A 225 -6.82 42.15 30.85
CA ASN A 225 -8.03 41.35 31.01
C ASN A 225 -9.22 42.28 31.25
N PHE A 226 -10.39 41.95 30.67
CA PHE A 226 -11.59 42.78 30.73
C PHE A 226 -12.83 41.94 30.97
N ILE A 227 -13.93 42.57 31.40
CA ILE A 227 -15.25 41.95 31.32
C ILE A 227 -15.63 41.86 29.84
N ALA A 228 -15.86 40.65 29.35
CA ALA A 228 -16.09 40.36 27.94
C ALA A 228 -17.58 40.28 27.58
N GLU A 229 -18.43 40.02 28.58
CA GLU A 229 -19.84 39.69 28.39
C GLU A 229 -20.74 40.58 29.27
N GLY A 230 -21.95 40.90 28.79
CA GLY A 230 -22.94 41.68 29.55
C GLY A 230 -24.34 41.65 28.93
N SER A 231 -25.29 42.38 29.50
CA SER A 231 -26.71 42.32 29.08
C SER A 231 -27.02 42.90 27.69
N LYS A 232 -27.69 42.12 26.83
CA LYS A 232 -28.33 42.57 25.57
C LYS A 232 -29.45 43.63 25.78
N LYS A 233 -29.94 43.88 27.01
CA LYS A 233 -31.11 44.76 27.27
C LYS A 233 -30.88 45.93 28.22
N VAL A 234 -29.79 45.93 28.98
CA VAL A 234 -29.50 46.98 29.97
C VAL A 234 -28.11 47.49 29.72
N LEU A 235 -27.99 48.77 29.37
CA LEU A 235 -26.73 49.42 29.10
C LEU A 235 -26.38 50.40 30.24
N ILE A 236 -25.13 50.39 30.69
CA ILE A 236 -24.55 51.43 31.54
C ILE A 236 -23.58 52.23 30.66
N ASN A 237 -23.90 53.51 30.45
CA ASN A 237 -23.10 54.46 29.66
C ASN A 237 -22.80 53.93 28.24
N GLY A 238 -23.82 53.34 27.59
CA GLY A 238 -23.73 52.76 26.24
C GLY A 238 -23.11 51.37 26.14
N GLN A 239 -22.67 50.76 27.26
CA GLN A 239 -22.04 49.43 27.29
C GLN A 239 -22.94 48.41 28.00
N PRO A 240 -22.98 47.13 27.59
CA PRO A 240 -23.76 46.08 28.26
C PRO A 240 -23.45 45.99 29.75
N ALA A 241 -24.47 46.07 30.60
CA ALA A 241 -24.30 46.03 32.05
C ALA A 241 -23.95 44.61 32.51
N ALA A 242 -22.94 44.48 33.38
CA ALA A 242 -22.39 43.19 33.80
C ALA A 242 -22.99 42.67 35.12
N ARG A 243 -23.07 41.36 35.26
CA ARG A 243 -23.80 40.67 36.33
C ARG A 243 -23.16 39.31 36.67
N ARG A 244 -23.62 38.70 37.76
CA ARG A 244 -23.29 37.33 38.13
C ARG A 244 -23.54 36.39 36.94
N GLY A 245 -22.53 35.59 36.58
CA GLY A 245 -22.59 34.63 35.49
C GLY A 245 -22.01 35.13 34.16
N ASP A 246 -21.81 36.43 33.96
CA ASP A 246 -21.11 36.92 32.77
C ASP A 246 -19.60 36.66 32.88
N ARG A 247 -18.93 36.45 31.74
CA ARG A 247 -17.50 36.09 31.63
C ARG A 247 -16.56 37.26 31.34
N SER A 248 -15.30 37.05 31.67
CA SER A 248 -14.16 37.89 31.28
C SER A 248 -13.43 37.33 30.04
N THR A 249 -12.50 38.11 29.47
CA THR A 249 -11.68 37.73 28.31
C THR A 249 -10.83 36.46 28.52
N CYS A 250 -10.63 36.03 29.77
CA CYS A 250 -9.97 34.78 30.13
C CYS A 250 -10.92 33.66 30.58
N GLU A 251 -12.22 33.78 30.27
CA GLU A 251 -13.28 32.81 30.63
C GLU A 251 -13.62 32.74 32.14
N ALA A 252 -12.95 33.50 33.02
CA ALA A 252 -13.34 33.59 34.43
C ALA A 252 -14.73 34.24 34.58
N THR A 253 -15.58 33.64 35.40
CA THR A 253 -17.01 34.00 35.57
C THR A 253 -17.24 34.87 36.80
N ILE A 254 -18.00 35.96 36.68
CA ILE A 254 -18.26 36.90 37.78
C ILE A 254 -19.15 36.28 38.87
N GLN A 255 -18.71 36.38 40.13
CA GLN A 255 -19.45 35.95 41.32
C GLN A 255 -19.45 37.03 42.41
N PRO A 256 -20.44 37.96 42.45
CA PRO A 256 -20.47 39.04 43.44
C PRO A 256 -20.43 38.53 44.88
N ALA A 257 -19.50 39.07 45.69
CA ALA A 257 -19.24 38.63 47.06
C ALA A 257 -20.32 39.07 48.06
N GLU A 258 -21.06 40.14 47.73
CA GLU A 258 -22.29 40.54 48.40
C GLU A 258 -23.40 40.65 47.35
N SER A 259 -24.65 40.43 47.72
CA SER A 259 -25.80 40.57 46.80
C SER A 259 -26.37 42.00 46.84
N PRO A 260 -26.09 42.88 45.86
CA PRO A 260 -26.82 44.13 45.75
C PRO A 260 -28.29 43.85 45.37
N ARG A 261 -29.22 44.64 45.89
CA ARG A 261 -30.68 44.50 45.60
C ARG A 261 -31.06 44.91 44.16
N VAL A 262 -30.12 44.87 43.22
CA VAL A 262 -30.24 45.31 41.83
C VAL A 262 -30.00 44.10 40.93
N ARG A 263 -30.94 43.81 40.02
CA ARG A 263 -30.88 42.70 39.07
C ARG A 263 -30.97 43.19 37.62
N ILE A 264 -30.20 42.57 36.72
CA ILE A 264 -30.01 43.00 35.34
C ILE A 264 -30.56 41.93 34.37
N GLY A 265 -31.76 42.16 33.83
CA GLY A 265 -32.41 41.26 32.88
C GLY A 265 -31.84 41.31 31.45
N GLY A 266 -32.36 40.44 30.58
CA GLY A 266 -31.92 40.30 29.17
C GLY A 266 -30.91 39.17 28.96
N GLY A 267 -30.78 38.67 27.72
CA GLY A 267 -29.73 37.70 27.35
C GLY A 267 -28.33 38.30 27.46
N SER A 268 -27.29 37.52 27.23
CA SER A 268 -25.90 37.99 27.21
C SER A 268 -25.44 38.33 25.79
N ILE A 269 -24.46 39.22 25.67
CA ILE A 269 -23.70 39.50 24.45
C ILE A 269 -22.23 39.64 24.80
N VAL A 270 -21.39 39.01 23.98
CA VAL A 270 -19.94 39.10 24.04
C VAL A 270 -19.48 40.31 23.23
N VAL A 271 -18.74 41.21 23.87
CA VAL A 271 -18.21 42.46 23.27
C VAL A 271 -16.68 42.45 23.14
N ARG A 272 -16.01 41.42 23.64
CA ARG A 272 -14.59 41.09 23.42
C ARG A 272 -14.42 39.58 23.43
N ASP A 273 -13.51 39.06 22.62
CA ASP A 273 -13.24 37.62 22.55
C ASP A 273 -12.97 37.01 23.94
N ILE A 274 -13.69 35.92 24.24
CA ILE A 274 -13.48 35.08 25.42
C ILE A 274 -12.53 33.96 24.99
N ARG A 275 -11.42 33.78 25.72
CA ARG A 275 -10.41 32.74 25.45
C ARG A 275 -10.34 31.75 26.60
N SER A 276 -10.12 30.48 26.28
CA SER A 276 -10.25 29.41 27.27
C SER A 276 -9.34 29.60 28.49
N GLY A 277 -9.92 29.43 29.68
CA GLY A 277 -9.25 29.52 30.98
C GLY A 277 -8.76 28.18 31.53
N ARG A 278 -8.89 27.07 30.77
CA ARG A 278 -8.45 25.72 31.17
C ARG A 278 -6.92 25.56 31.06
N ASN A 279 -6.31 24.74 31.91
CA ASN A 279 -4.91 24.35 31.77
C ASN A 279 -4.74 23.18 30.78
N ILE A 280 -4.32 23.51 29.55
CA ILE A 280 -4.25 22.57 28.43
C ILE A 280 -3.32 21.36 28.67
N MET A 281 -2.27 21.49 29.49
CA MET A 281 -1.37 20.39 29.80
C MET A 281 -2.03 19.35 30.72
N MET A 282 -2.80 19.78 31.71
CA MET A 282 -3.53 18.87 32.60
C MET A 282 -4.69 18.16 31.88
N TYR A 283 -5.43 18.88 31.04
CA TYR A 283 -6.53 18.32 30.25
C TYR A 283 -6.04 17.22 29.28
N MET A 284 -4.98 17.49 28.51
CA MET A 284 -4.38 16.51 27.58
C MET A 284 -3.84 15.26 28.30
N LEU A 285 -3.24 15.43 29.48
CA LEU A 285 -2.71 14.30 30.25
C LEU A 285 -3.81 13.35 30.72
N GLY A 286 -4.98 13.87 31.10
CA GLY A 286 -6.15 13.07 31.48
C GLY A 286 -6.68 12.23 30.31
N ALA A 287 -6.89 12.86 29.16
CA ALA A 287 -7.46 12.21 27.97
C ALA A 287 -6.58 11.05 27.43
N ILE A 288 -5.25 11.22 27.48
CA ILE A 288 -4.29 10.19 27.04
C ILE A 288 -4.29 8.97 27.98
N ILE A 289 -4.41 9.18 29.29
CA ILE A 289 -4.43 8.08 30.28
C ILE A 289 -5.73 7.26 30.17
N GLY A 290 -6.85 7.87 29.77
CA GLY A 290 -8.15 7.22 29.64
C GLY A 290 -8.33 6.27 28.44
N SER A 291 -7.36 6.16 27.51
CA SER A 291 -7.56 5.57 26.18
C SER A 291 -6.56 4.46 25.75
N LEU A 292 -5.73 3.93 26.65
CA LEU A 292 -4.66 2.95 26.35
C LEU A 292 -5.18 1.50 26.12
N GLY A 293 -4.93 0.88 24.94
CA GLY A 293 -5.53 -0.44 24.57
C GLY A 293 -5.03 -1.30 23.36
N VAL A 294 -3.72 -1.30 22.99
CA VAL A 294 -2.84 -2.43 22.49
C VAL A 294 -3.15 -3.36 21.25
N GLY A 295 -2.12 -3.65 20.39
CA GLY A 295 -1.81 -4.90 19.60
C GLY A 295 -0.61 -4.81 18.54
N GLU A 296 -0.29 -5.80 17.60
CA GLU A 296 0.71 -5.82 16.40
C GLU A 296 0.19 -5.87 14.89
N LEU A 297 0.45 -4.99 13.90
CA LEU A 297 0.31 -5.44 12.46
C LEU A 297 1.52 -6.22 11.98
N ARG A 298 1.25 -7.41 11.42
CA ARG A 298 2.20 -8.20 10.63
C ARG A 298 1.82 -8.28 9.16
N ASN A 299 1.67 -7.13 8.49
CA ASN A 299 1.53 -7.07 7.02
C ASN A 299 2.09 -5.80 6.32
N LEU A 300 2.94 -5.00 6.99
CA LEU A 300 3.38 -3.70 6.46
C LEU A 300 4.75 -3.70 5.74
N PHE A 301 5.41 -4.86 5.59
CA PHE A 301 6.78 -4.94 5.04
C PHE A 301 6.90 -4.89 3.50
N SER A 302 5.80 -4.79 2.77
CA SER A 302 5.78 -4.44 1.35
C SER A 302 5.51 -2.95 1.07
N CYS A 303 5.07 -2.17 2.07
CA CYS A 303 4.53 -0.82 1.87
C CYS A 303 5.54 0.33 2.10
N VAL A 304 6.72 0.05 2.64
CA VAL A 304 7.69 1.08 3.08
C VAL A 304 8.64 1.53 1.95
N SER A 305 8.92 0.70 0.94
CA SER A 305 9.84 1.02 -0.17
C SER A 305 9.17 1.45 -1.47
N LEU A 306 7.85 1.25 -1.64
CA LEU A 306 7.12 1.56 -2.88
C LEU A 306 6.22 2.81 -2.82
N ARG A 307 6.05 3.42 -1.64
CA ARG A 307 5.22 4.63 -1.46
C ARG A 307 5.77 5.91 -2.11
N ARG A 308 7.00 5.90 -2.63
CA ARG A 308 7.67 7.07 -3.25
C ARG A 308 7.76 7.04 -4.77
N LEU A 309 7.06 6.10 -5.43
CA LEU A 309 7.06 5.94 -6.89
C LEU A 309 5.65 5.97 -7.54
N LYS A 310 4.66 6.51 -6.82
CA LYS A 310 3.33 6.82 -7.37
C LYS A 310 3.08 8.33 -7.29
N VAL A 311 3.57 9.08 -8.29
CA VAL A 311 3.13 10.47 -8.53
C VAL A 311 1.65 10.40 -8.92
N ARG A 312 0.76 10.63 -7.95
CA ARG A 312 -0.69 10.48 -8.10
C ARG A 312 -1.26 11.67 -8.89
N LEU A 313 -1.78 11.40 -10.09
CA LEU A 313 -2.72 12.29 -10.78
C LEU A 313 -4.13 12.04 -10.22
N PRO A 314 -4.90 13.06 -9.78
CA PRO A 314 -6.12 12.78 -9.01
C PRO A 314 -7.29 12.16 -9.81
N CYS A 315 -7.62 12.60 -11.04
CA CYS A 315 -8.95 12.34 -11.61
C CYS A 315 -9.06 11.50 -12.90
N LEU A 316 -8.02 10.74 -13.29
CA LEU A 316 -8.15 9.69 -14.33
C LEU A 316 -7.52 8.34 -13.96
N LEU A 317 -6.82 8.26 -12.83
CA LEU A 317 -6.14 7.05 -12.34
C LEU A 317 -6.59 6.62 -10.93
N ALA A 318 -7.50 7.36 -10.28
CA ALA A 318 -8.05 7.02 -8.95
C ALA A 318 -8.65 5.61 -8.88
N GLY A 319 -9.20 5.10 -9.99
CA GLY A 319 -9.70 3.72 -10.10
C GLY A 319 -8.66 2.61 -9.82
N MET A 320 -7.37 2.93 -9.79
CA MET A 320 -6.30 2.00 -9.40
C MET A 320 -5.90 2.11 -7.92
N ALA A 321 -6.18 3.23 -7.25
CA ALA A 321 -5.70 3.50 -5.88
C ALA A 321 -6.44 2.70 -4.79
N LEU A 322 -7.67 2.26 -5.08
CA LEU A 322 -8.53 1.47 -4.17
C LEU A 322 -8.07 0.00 -3.97
N SER A 323 -6.88 -0.40 -4.45
CA SER A 323 -6.55 -1.81 -4.67
C SER A 323 -5.47 -2.45 -3.77
N GLU A 324 -4.67 -1.66 -3.04
CA GLU A 324 -3.40 -2.18 -2.46
C GLU A 324 -3.29 -2.19 -0.92
N SER A 325 -4.17 -1.54 -0.16
CA SER A 325 -4.08 -1.54 1.32
C SER A 325 -5.38 -1.88 2.07
N ALA A 326 -6.54 -1.89 1.42
CA ALA A 326 -7.78 -2.41 2.00
C ALA A 326 -7.98 -3.89 1.60
N GLY A 327 -8.61 -4.70 2.46
CA GLY A 327 -8.69 -6.16 2.31
C GLY A 327 -9.01 -6.67 0.89
N ALA A 328 -8.13 -7.55 0.37
CA ALA A 328 -8.02 -7.95 -1.04
C ALA A 328 -9.20 -8.76 -1.66
N LEU A 329 -10.40 -8.66 -1.11
CA LEU A 329 -11.62 -9.32 -1.61
C LEU A 329 -12.56 -8.37 -2.38
N ALA A 330 -12.65 -7.09 -2.00
CA ALA A 330 -13.52 -6.12 -2.68
C ALA A 330 -12.92 -5.56 -3.97
N ALA A 331 -11.62 -5.24 -3.93
CA ALA A 331 -10.90 -4.65 -5.06
C ALA A 331 -10.78 -5.58 -6.29
N VAL A 332 -10.97 -6.90 -6.13
CA VAL A 332 -10.74 -7.87 -7.21
C VAL A 332 -11.83 -7.85 -8.29
N VAL A 333 -13.09 -7.54 -7.94
CA VAL A 333 -14.19 -7.45 -8.92
C VAL A 333 -14.33 -6.03 -9.46
N ALA A 334 -14.40 -5.02 -8.59
CA ALA A 334 -14.53 -3.63 -9.01
C ALA A 334 -13.24 -3.09 -9.66
N GLY A 335 -12.09 -3.24 -8.99
CA GLY A 335 -10.81 -2.65 -9.40
C GLY A 335 -10.18 -3.25 -10.66
N ARG A 336 -10.57 -4.47 -11.06
CA ARG A 336 -10.14 -5.04 -12.36
C ARG A 336 -10.91 -4.51 -13.56
N VAL A 337 -12.16 -4.10 -13.36
CA VAL A 337 -13.07 -3.72 -14.46
C VAL A 337 -13.18 -2.22 -14.60
N HIS A 338 -13.16 -1.47 -13.50
CA HIS A 338 -13.28 -0.02 -13.48
C HIS A 338 -12.28 0.72 -14.39
N PRO A 339 -10.99 0.32 -14.51
CA PRO A 339 -10.07 0.95 -15.47
C PRO A 339 -10.48 0.72 -16.94
N ALA A 340 -10.90 -0.50 -17.30
CA ALA A 340 -11.35 -0.83 -18.65
C ALA A 340 -12.67 -0.13 -19.01
N ALA A 341 -13.51 0.17 -18.02
CA ALA A 341 -14.73 0.95 -18.19
C ALA A 341 -14.46 2.43 -18.55
N GLN A 342 -13.37 3.01 -18.03
CA GLN A 342 -13.01 4.43 -18.22
C GLN A 342 -12.08 4.69 -19.41
N GLN A 343 -11.13 3.80 -19.71
CA GLN A 343 -10.08 4.04 -20.70
C GLN A 343 -9.76 2.82 -21.57
N THR A 344 -9.31 3.08 -22.80
CA THR A 344 -8.82 2.05 -23.72
C THR A 344 -7.47 1.47 -23.24
N PRO A 345 -7.03 0.28 -23.73
CA PRO A 345 -5.74 -0.32 -23.34
C PRO A 345 -4.50 0.55 -23.60
N HIS A 346 -4.62 1.53 -24.49
CA HIS A 346 -3.55 2.48 -24.82
C HIS A 346 -4.01 3.91 -24.49
N PRO A 347 -3.90 4.33 -23.22
CA PRO A 347 -4.90 5.11 -22.50
C PRO A 347 -5.45 6.31 -23.25
N VAL A 348 -6.71 6.18 -23.67
CA VAL A 348 -7.59 7.27 -24.10
C VAL A 348 -8.80 7.20 -23.18
N HIS A 349 -9.15 8.29 -22.49
CA HIS A 349 -10.35 8.33 -21.67
C HIS A 349 -11.59 8.35 -22.58
N ILE A 350 -12.51 7.41 -22.39
CA ILE A 350 -13.53 7.08 -23.40
C ILE A 350 -14.63 8.15 -23.43
N ALA A 351 -15.10 8.60 -22.27
CA ALA A 351 -16.17 9.60 -22.18
C ALA A 351 -15.75 10.97 -22.73
N THR A 352 -14.47 11.37 -22.57
CA THR A 352 -13.96 12.67 -23.04
C THR A 352 -13.11 12.59 -24.32
N GLY A 353 -12.68 11.41 -24.77
CA GLY A 353 -11.79 11.26 -25.94
C GLY A 353 -10.36 11.80 -25.73
N ILE A 354 -9.98 12.12 -24.49
CA ILE A 354 -8.67 12.71 -24.15
C ILE A 354 -7.58 11.64 -24.20
N LYS A 355 -6.47 11.94 -24.87
CA LYS A 355 -5.26 11.12 -24.82
C LYS A 355 -4.42 11.48 -23.60
N LEU A 356 -4.08 10.48 -22.79
CA LEU A 356 -3.18 10.59 -21.64
C LEU A 356 -1.91 9.76 -21.87
N LEU A 357 -0.75 10.30 -21.48
CA LEU A 357 0.50 9.56 -21.28
C LEU A 357 1.10 9.96 -19.93
N ALA A 358 1.42 8.97 -19.09
CA ALA A 358 2.01 9.13 -17.76
C ALA A 358 2.59 7.77 -17.29
N GLY A 359 3.08 7.71 -16.05
CA GLY A 359 3.61 6.48 -15.43
C GLY A 359 5.02 6.12 -15.91
N GLU A 360 5.44 4.88 -15.65
CA GLU A 360 6.82 4.39 -15.89
C GLU A 360 7.33 4.65 -17.31
N ALA A 361 6.49 4.50 -18.34
CA ALA A 361 6.86 4.73 -19.74
C ALA A 361 7.15 6.21 -20.09
N GLU A 362 6.79 7.14 -19.20
CA GLU A 362 7.09 8.57 -19.30
C GLU A 362 7.92 9.08 -18.11
N CYS A 363 8.47 8.18 -17.29
CA CYS A 363 9.46 8.48 -16.26
C CYS A 363 10.86 8.40 -16.89
N ASP A 364 11.55 9.53 -17.00
CA ASP A 364 12.85 9.59 -17.69
C ASP A 364 14.01 9.18 -16.78
N PHE A 365 13.91 9.52 -15.49
CA PHE A 365 14.84 9.13 -14.43
C PHE A 365 14.22 9.37 -13.04
N ALA A 366 14.83 8.81 -12.00
CA ALA A 366 14.57 9.17 -10.61
C ALA A 366 15.90 9.41 -9.88
N LEU A 367 15.93 10.38 -8.97
CA LEU A 367 17.06 10.60 -8.05
C LEU A 367 16.63 10.26 -6.63
N ASP A 368 17.36 9.35 -5.99
CA ASP A 368 17.13 8.94 -4.61
C ASP A 368 17.55 10.03 -3.61
N GLY A 369 16.81 10.13 -2.51
CA GLY A 369 17.03 11.09 -1.43
C GLY A 369 15.91 11.05 -0.40
N ARG A 370 16.00 11.89 0.64
CA ARG A 370 14.94 11.99 1.67
C ARG A 370 13.61 12.45 1.09
N MET A 371 13.64 13.26 0.04
CA MET A 371 12.52 13.46 -0.88
C MET A 371 13.02 13.08 -2.28
N PRO A 372 12.68 11.90 -2.82
CA PRO A 372 13.14 11.49 -4.16
C PRO A 372 12.57 12.38 -5.27
N LEU A 373 13.39 12.72 -6.25
CA LEU A 373 12.95 13.47 -7.44
C LEU A 373 12.61 12.48 -8.56
N VAL A 374 11.33 12.16 -8.69
CA VAL A 374 10.81 11.33 -9.79
C VAL A 374 10.52 12.22 -10.99
N TRP A 375 11.27 12.06 -12.08
CA TRP A 375 11.14 12.90 -13.28
C TRP A 375 10.16 12.29 -14.28
N GLN A 376 8.87 12.37 -13.95
CA GLN A 376 7.79 11.85 -14.77
C GLN A 376 7.12 12.94 -15.60
N ARG A 377 7.13 12.76 -16.92
CA ARG A 377 6.38 13.60 -17.87
C ARG A 377 4.92 13.18 -17.90
N VAL A 378 4.03 14.16 -18.02
CA VAL A 378 2.60 13.93 -18.27
C VAL A 378 2.22 14.62 -19.57
N TYR A 379 1.54 13.91 -20.47
CA TYR A 379 0.88 14.49 -21.64
C TYR A 379 -0.63 14.31 -21.53
N GLN A 380 -1.38 15.39 -21.64
CA GLN A 380 -2.84 15.40 -21.75
C GLN A 380 -3.25 16.21 -22.97
N SER A 381 -3.99 15.61 -23.89
CA SER A 381 -4.32 16.24 -25.18
C SER A 381 -5.26 17.44 -25.10
N ALA A 382 -6.08 17.53 -24.06
CA ALA A 382 -6.99 18.66 -23.81
C ALA A 382 -6.43 19.67 -22.80
N ASN A 383 -5.18 19.51 -22.34
CA ASN A 383 -4.54 20.49 -21.48
C ASN A 383 -4.17 21.74 -22.33
N PRO A 384 -4.75 22.93 -22.05
CA PRO A 384 -4.48 24.15 -22.82
C PRO A 384 -3.11 24.78 -22.51
N VAL A 385 -2.41 24.28 -21.49
CA VAL A 385 -1.16 24.82 -20.99
C VAL A 385 0.02 24.33 -21.82
N CYS A 386 1.02 25.20 -21.99
CA CYS A 386 2.28 24.89 -22.63
C CYS A 386 3.40 24.87 -21.58
N GLY A 387 3.74 23.68 -21.08
CA GLY A 387 4.87 23.49 -20.16
C GLY A 387 6.24 23.57 -20.84
N ALA A 388 7.28 23.20 -20.09
CA ALA A 388 8.68 23.28 -20.48
C ALA A 388 9.02 22.41 -21.69
N LEU A 389 8.22 21.36 -21.94
CA LEU A 389 8.34 20.42 -23.07
C LEU A 389 7.37 20.72 -24.23
N GLY A 390 6.56 21.79 -24.14
CA GLY A 390 5.61 22.19 -25.17
C GLY A 390 4.14 22.00 -24.78
N ALA A 391 3.24 22.18 -25.76
CA ALA A 391 1.79 22.13 -25.56
C ALA A 391 1.32 20.75 -25.09
N GLY A 392 0.42 20.73 -24.10
CA GLY A 392 -0.16 19.52 -23.51
C GLY A 392 0.80 18.71 -22.63
N TRP A 393 2.08 19.08 -22.54
CA TRP A 393 3.08 18.45 -21.67
C TRP A 393 3.26 19.24 -20.36
N MET A 394 3.39 18.49 -19.26
CA MET A 394 3.69 18.99 -17.92
C MET A 394 4.78 18.13 -17.26
N LEU A 395 5.59 18.78 -16.41
CA LEU A 395 6.52 18.14 -15.48
C LEU A 395 6.08 18.37 -14.01
N PRO A 396 6.55 17.58 -13.03
CA PRO A 396 5.99 17.55 -11.67
C PRO A 396 6.12 18.87 -10.89
N PHE A 397 6.99 19.77 -11.32
CA PHE A 397 7.24 21.08 -10.71
C PHE A 397 6.52 22.24 -11.42
N GLU A 398 5.78 21.96 -12.50
CA GLU A 398 5.08 22.99 -13.29
C GLU A 398 3.68 23.32 -12.73
N THR A 399 3.39 22.86 -11.51
CA THR A 399 2.21 23.24 -10.76
C THR A 399 2.20 24.74 -10.47
N ARG A 400 0.99 25.32 -10.43
CA ARG A 400 0.78 26.75 -10.17
C ARG A 400 -0.49 26.97 -9.38
N LEU A 401 -0.53 28.06 -8.63
CA LEU A 401 -1.79 28.62 -8.16
C LEU A 401 -2.13 29.84 -9.04
N LEU A 402 -3.40 30.00 -9.35
CA LEU A 402 -3.91 31.01 -10.27
C LEU A 402 -5.05 31.74 -9.57
N CYS A 403 -5.02 33.07 -9.51
CA CYS A 403 -6.12 33.89 -9.02
C CYS A 403 -6.78 34.57 -10.22
N ARG A 404 -8.10 34.40 -10.37
CA ARG A 404 -8.89 35.06 -11.42
C ARG A 404 -10.03 35.87 -10.79
N PRO A 405 -10.38 37.04 -11.33
CA PRO A 405 -11.58 37.74 -10.93
C PRO A 405 -12.82 36.92 -11.35
N ALA A 406 -13.71 36.66 -10.40
CA ALA A 406 -15.01 36.08 -10.65
C ALA A 406 -16.00 37.13 -11.20
N GLN A 407 -17.13 36.67 -11.74
CA GLN A 407 -18.13 37.55 -12.39
C GLN A 407 -18.80 38.55 -11.44
N ASP A 408 -18.74 38.31 -10.13
CA ASP A 408 -19.22 39.14 -9.03
C ASP A 408 -18.14 40.06 -8.41
N GLY A 409 -16.89 39.95 -8.88
CA GLY A 409 -15.73 40.68 -8.34
C GLY A 409 -14.96 39.96 -7.24
N GLN A 410 -15.33 38.74 -6.83
CA GLN A 410 -14.56 37.93 -5.89
C GLN A 410 -13.28 37.34 -6.54
N ARG A 411 -12.39 36.72 -5.76
CA ARG A 411 -11.10 36.20 -6.25
C ARG A 411 -11.07 34.68 -6.17
N GLN A 412 -11.41 34.04 -7.28
CA GLN A 412 -11.36 32.58 -7.36
C GLN A 412 -9.93 32.08 -7.58
N PHE A 413 -9.50 31.18 -6.69
CA PHE A 413 -8.25 30.47 -6.81
C PHE A 413 -8.43 29.16 -7.58
N PHE A 414 -7.41 28.77 -8.32
CA PHE A 414 -7.32 27.49 -9.00
C PHE A 414 -5.93 26.90 -8.79
N TRP A 415 -5.84 25.59 -8.52
CA TRP A 415 -4.57 24.86 -8.56
C TRP A 415 -4.43 24.14 -9.89
N ARG A 416 -3.34 24.43 -10.61
CA ARG A 416 -2.93 23.66 -11.77
C ARG A 416 -2.12 22.45 -11.31
N ASP A 417 -2.70 21.27 -11.46
CA ASP A 417 -2.10 20.01 -11.05
C ASP A 417 -0.97 19.55 -12.00
N PRO A 418 -0.21 18.48 -11.68
CA PRO A 418 0.87 17.96 -12.54
C PRO A 418 0.43 17.41 -13.91
N SER A 419 -0.87 17.32 -14.20
CA SER A 419 -1.40 17.02 -15.55
C SER A 419 -1.74 18.27 -16.36
N GLY A 420 -1.84 19.43 -15.69
CA GLY A 420 -2.24 20.71 -16.24
C GLY A 420 -3.75 20.98 -16.14
N ARG A 421 -4.51 20.08 -15.52
CA ARG A 421 -5.89 20.34 -15.10
C ARG A 421 -5.90 21.42 -14.02
N GLU A 422 -6.88 22.30 -14.08
CA GLU A 422 -7.07 23.37 -13.11
C GLU A 422 -8.22 23.01 -12.16
N CYS A 423 -7.88 22.65 -10.92
CA CYS A 423 -8.82 22.37 -9.83
C CYS A 423 -9.31 23.70 -9.23
N GLY A 424 -10.62 23.93 -9.22
CA GLY A 424 -11.20 25.14 -8.63
C GLY A 424 -11.11 25.09 -7.10
N LEU A 425 -10.50 26.12 -6.51
CA LEU A 425 -10.31 26.25 -5.06
C LEU A 425 -11.26 27.25 -4.39
N GLY A 426 -12.27 27.76 -5.12
CA GLY A 426 -13.24 28.73 -4.60
C GLY A 426 -12.68 30.12 -4.33
N ASP A 427 -13.43 30.95 -3.61
CA ASP A 427 -12.94 32.24 -3.08
C ASP A 427 -12.12 31.98 -1.81
N VAL A 428 -10.88 32.47 -1.79
CA VAL A 428 -9.92 32.21 -0.70
C VAL A 428 -9.30 33.54 -0.27
N GLN A 429 -9.70 34.03 0.91
CA GLN A 429 -9.21 35.31 1.42
C GLN A 429 -7.92 35.14 2.26
N PRO A 430 -7.01 36.12 2.28
CA PRO A 430 -5.82 36.08 3.14
C PRO A 430 -6.17 35.85 4.61
N GLY A 431 -5.65 34.78 5.19
CA GLY A 431 -5.95 34.31 6.55
C GLY A 431 -6.90 33.11 6.62
N THR A 432 -7.38 32.58 5.49
CA THR A 432 -8.29 31.43 5.44
C THR A 432 -7.55 30.09 5.23
N VAL A 433 -8.25 29.02 5.60
CA VAL A 433 -7.87 27.62 5.36
C VAL A 433 -9.04 26.94 4.69
N VAL A 434 -8.82 26.29 3.54
CA VAL A 434 -9.88 25.63 2.78
C VAL A 434 -9.43 24.21 2.43
N TYR A 435 -10.30 23.23 2.70
CA TYR A 435 -10.09 21.82 2.37
C TYR A 435 -10.92 21.44 1.15
N PHE A 436 -10.27 20.85 0.15
CA PHE A 436 -10.85 20.41 -1.11
C PHE A 436 -10.99 18.90 -1.12
N GLN A 437 -12.17 18.45 -0.70
CA GLN A 437 -12.49 17.04 -0.51
C GLN A 437 -12.31 16.19 -1.79
N GLU A 438 -12.53 16.78 -2.98
CA GLU A 438 -12.49 16.03 -4.24
C GLU A 438 -11.07 15.67 -4.70
N ASP A 439 -10.09 16.56 -4.45
CA ASP A 439 -8.69 16.37 -4.86
C ASP A 439 -7.76 15.95 -3.71
N GLY A 440 -8.25 15.94 -2.45
CA GLY A 440 -7.45 15.58 -1.27
C GLY A 440 -6.39 16.64 -0.93
N LEU A 441 -6.79 17.91 -0.96
CA LEU A 441 -5.90 19.07 -0.82
C LEU A 441 -6.37 20.01 0.28
N THR A 442 -5.43 20.65 0.97
CA THR A 442 -5.72 21.83 1.82
C THR A 442 -4.95 23.02 1.29
N LEU A 443 -5.62 24.14 0.98
CA LEU A 443 -4.95 25.41 0.73
C LEU A 443 -4.97 26.25 2.01
N TYR A 444 -3.79 26.69 2.40
CA TYR A 444 -3.56 27.67 3.45
C TYR A 444 -3.14 28.97 2.80
N PHE A 445 -3.92 30.03 2.97
CA PHE A 445 -3.56 31.35 2.46
C PHE A 445 -3.27 32.26 3.65
N THR A 446 -2.00 32.60 3.87
CA THR A 446 -1.63 33.36 5.08
C THR A 446 -2.22 34.78 5.05
N ARG A 447 -2.33 35.43 6.20
CA ARG A 447 -2.71 36.87 6.29
C ARG A 447 -1.73 37.81 5.53
N GLN A 448 -0.55 37.31 5.17
CA GLN A 448 0.47 38.00 4.38
C GLN A 448 0.36 37.71 2.86
N GLY A 449 -0.66 36.96 2.41
CA GLY A 449 -0.89 36.65 1.00
C GLY A 449 0.02 35.56 0.42
N VAL A 450 0.61 34.71 1.27
CA VAL A 450 1.45 33.58 0.84
C VAL A 450 0.60 32.30 0.81
N PRO A 451 0.47 31.62 -0.34
CA PRO A 451 -0.23 30.34 -0.42
C PRO A 451 0.68 29.14 -0.15
N VAL A 452 0.19 28.21 0.65
CA VAL A 452 0.78 26.89 0.88
C VAL A 452 -0.29 25.84 0.60
N LEU A 453 -0.03 24.96 -0.37
CA LEU A 453 -0.89 23.80 -0.64
C LEU A 453 -0.33 22.58 0.08
N GLN A 454 -1.19 21.83 0.77
CA GLN A 454 -0.87 20.53 1.36
C GLN A 454 -1.64 19.44 0.63
N THR A 455 -0.97 18.32 0.34
CA THR A 455 -1.60 17.08 -0.13
C THR A 455 -1.93 16.15 1.04
N ASP A 456 -2.94 15.29 0.89
CA ASP A 456 -3.28 14.29 1.92
C ASP A 456 -2.14 13.32 2.25
N ASP A 457 -1.25 13.02 1.29
CA ASP A 457 -0.02 12.23 1.52
C ASP A 457 1.03 12.98 2.40
N GLY A 458 0.82 14.28 2.65
CA GLY A 458 1.62 15.11 3.55
C GLY A 458 2.81 15.82 2.90
N GLU A 459 2.77 16.03 1.58
CA GLU A 459 3.68 16.98 0.92
C GLU A 459 3.09 18.40 1.03
N PHE A 460 3.93 19.35 1.44
CA PHE A 460 3.63 20.77 1.43
C PHE A 460 4.30 21.43 0.22
N GLN A 461 3.59 22.34 -0.42
CA GLN A 461 4.03 23.08 -1.60
C GLN A 461 3.85 24.58 -1.32
N LEU A 462 4.96 25.30 -1.21
CA LEU A 462 5.01 26.74 -1.00
C LEU A 462 5.11 27.46 -2.35
N TYR A 463 4.25 28.44 -2.56
CA TYR A 463 4.14 29.18 -3.82
C TYR A 463 4.52 30.66 -3.62
N GLU A 464 5.22 31.25 -4.59
CA GLU A 464 5.55 32.68 -4.64
C GLU A 464 4.88 33.35 -5.85
N PRO A 465 4.49 34.64 -5.80
CA PRO A 465 4.00 35.36 -6.96
C PRO A 465 5.00 35.29 -8.12
N ASP A 466 4.53 35.01 -9.34
CA ASP A 466 5.42 34.99 -10.52
C ASP A 466 5.69 36.43 -10.99
N PRO A 467 6.93 36.94 -10.92
CA PRO A 467 7.25 38.32 -11.31
C PRO A 467 7.01 38.61 -12.80
N LEU A 468 6.76 37.59 -13.63
CA LEU A 468 6.46 37.75 -15.06
C LEU A 468 4.98 37.53 -15.40
N ARG A 469 4.13 37.14 -14.43
CA ARG A 469 2.71 36.83 -14.66
C ARG A 469 1.85 37.23 -13.47
N ASP A 470 1.23 38.39 -13.59
CA ASP A 470 0.27 38.88 -12.61
C ASP A 470 -0.89 37.87 -12.42
N GLY A 471 -1.32 37.67 -11.18
CA GLY A 471 -2.32 36.67 -10.80
C GLY A 471 -1.88 35.19 -10.88
N GLU A 472 -0.62 34.87 -11.19
CA GLU A 472 -0.08 33.50 -11.06
C GLU A 472 0.97 33.41 -9.94
N TRP A 473 0.98 32.30 -9.20
CA TRP A 473 2.05 31.92 -8.28
C TRP A 473 2.74 30.65 -8.77
N ARG A 474 4.08 30.65 -8.72
CA ARG A 474 4.94 29.53 -9.10
C ARG A 474 5.48 28.81 -7.86
N LEU A 475 5.79 27.52 -8.02
CA LEU A 475 6.31 26.68 -6.95
C LEU A 475 7.71 27.14 -6.50
N LEU A 476 7.85 27.63 -5.28
CA LEU A 476 9.13 28.07 -4.71
C LEU A 476 9.87 26.91 -4.02
N GLN A 477 9.13 26.10 -3.27
CA GLN A 477 9.68 25.08 -2.38
C GLN A 477 8.66 23.97 -2.14
N THR A 478 9.11 22.72 -2.00
CA THR A 478 8.32 21.65 -1.40
C THR A 478 8.96 21.15 -0.12
N ALA A 479 8.14 20.59 0.77
CA ALA A 479 8.58 19.97 2.01
C ALA A 479 7.78 18.69 2.30
N ASP A 480 8.40 17.73 2.99
CA ASP A 480 7.66 16.62 3.62
C ASP A 480 7.27 16.95 5.07
N ARG A 481 6.57 16.02 5.73
CA ARG A 481 6.13 16.14 7.13
C ARG A 481 7.27 16.25 8.15
N HIS A 482 8.51 16.00 7.73
CA HIS A 482 9.73 16.15 8.54
C HIS A 482 10.50 17.44 8.24
N MET A 483 9.93 18.33 7.43
CA MET A 483 10.59 19.54 6.97
C MET A 483 11.93 19.27 6.25
N ASN A 484 12.10 18.09 5.64
CA ASN A 484 13.07 17.97 4.55
C ASN A 484 12.57 18.87 3.43
N LEU A 485 13.47 19.65 2.80
CA LEU A 485 13.07 20.67 1.83
C LEU A 485 13.64 20.37 0.45
N ARG A 486 12.91 20.82 -0.57
CA ARG A 486 13.40 20.93 -1.94
C ARG A 486 13.10 22.32 -2.48
N HIS A 487 14.13 23.01 -2.93
CA HIS A 487 14.10 24.38 -3.42
C HIS A 487 14.10 24.42 -4.95
N TYR A 488 13.34 25.37 -5.52
CA TYR A 488 13.17 25.57 -6.96
C TYR A 488 13.70 26.96 -7.34
N ARG A 489 14.81 27.02 -8.08
CA ARG A 489 15.46 28.29 -8.45
C ARG A 489 15.18 28.67 -9.89
N TYR A 490 14.53 29.80 -10.10
CA TYR A 490 14.23 30.37 -11.41
C TYR A 490 15.32 31.36 -11.88
N ASN A 491 15.39 31.59 -13.19
CA ASN A 491 16.17 32.68 -13.79
C ASN A 491 15.27 33.90 -14.12
N ASP A 492 15.89 34.98 -14.59
CA ASP A 492 15.21 36.26 -14.91
C ASP A 492 14.14 36.13 -16.02
N ALA A 493 14.19 35.05 -16.81
CA ALA A 493 13.18 34.69 -17.81
C ALA A 493 12.07 33.79 -17.26
N GLY A 494 11.97 33.63 -15.93
CA GLY A 494 10.95 32.83 -15.24
C GLY A 494 11.10 31.32 -15.42
N ARG A 495 12.25 30.82 -15.87
CA ARG A 495 12.49 29.39 -16.13
C ARG A 495 13.24 28.75 -14.97
N LEU A 496 12.80 27.58 -14.53
CA LEU A 496 13.44 26.79 -13.47
C LEU A 496 14.82 26.31 -13.94
N VAL A 497 15.91 26.72 -13.29
CA VAL A 497 17.28 26.34 -13.68
C VAL A 497 17.94 25.35 -12.73
N HIS A 498 17.52 25.30 -11.46
CA HIS A 498 17.98 24.28 -10.50
C HIS A 498 16.86 23.80 -9.59
N ILE A 499 16.93 22.52 -9.24
CA ILE A 499 16.20 21.88 -8.14
C ILE A 499 17.24 21.32 -7.17
N ARG A 500 17.14 21.62 -5.88
CA ARG A 500 18.07 21.11 -4.85
C ARG A 500 17.37 20.77 -3.54
N ASP A 501 17.86 19.79 -2.80
CA ASP A 501 17.46 19.54 -1.42
C ASP A 501 18.21 20.43 -0.41
N ASP A 502 17.83 20.37 0.88
CA ASP A 502 18.34 21.26 1.94
C ASP A 502 19.80 21.03 2.33
N ASN A 503 20.38 19.90 1.90
CA ASN A 503 21.74 19.47 2.20
C ASN A 503 22.62 19.28 0.94
N ASP A 504 22.15 19.74 -0.22
CA ASP A 504 22.80 19.60 -1.55
C ASP A 504 23.15 18.12 -1.91
N THR A 505 22.49 17.10 -1.34
CA THR A 505 22.70 15.68 -1.69
C THR A 505 21.96 15.23 -2.94
N LEU A 506 20.91 15.95 -3.32
CA LEU A 506 20.15 15.81 -4.55
C LEU A 506 20.10 17.18 -5.22
N ALA A 507 20.92 17.38 -6.26
CA ALA A 507 20.91 18.58 -7.08
C ALA A 507 20.72 18.23 -8.56
N ALA A 508 19.74 18.86 -9.19
CA ALA A 508 19.46 18.76 -10.62
C ALA A 508 19.52 20.15 -11.27
N ARG A 509 20.21 20.26 -12.40
CA ARG A 509 20.36 21.47 -13.21
C ARG A 509 19.65 21.30 -14.55
N LEU A 510 18.81 22.27 -14.89
CA LEU A 510 17.99 22.30 -16.10
C LEU A 510 18.62 23.24 -17.12
N SER A 511 18.73 22.80 -18.38
CA SER A 511 19.26 23.59 -19.50
C SER A 511 18.20 23.75 -20.59
N TYR A 512 18.12 24.91 -21.23
CA TYR A 512 17.06 25.25 -22.19
C TYR A 512 17.62 25.51 -23.59
N ASP A 513 16.86 25.11 -24.61
CA ASP A 513 17.09 25.46 -26.01
C ASP A 513 16.93 26.97 -26.26
N ALA A 514 17.77 27.53 -27.12
CA ALA A 514 17.81 28.96 -27.41
C ALA A 514 16.75 29.42 -28.42
N ARG A 515 16.23 28.53 -29.29
CA ARG A 515 15.26 28.86 -30.35
C ARG A 515 13.84 28.98 -29.81
N HIS A 516 13.43 28.05 -28.94
CA HIS A 516 12.07 27.94 -28.42
C HIS A 516 11.96 28.18 -26.92
N GLY A 517 13.09 28.20 -26.20
CA GLY A 517 13.08 28.32 -24.74
C GLY A 517 12.53 27.08 -24.02
N ARG A 518 12.55 25.91 -24.67
CA ARG A 518 12.11 24.61 -24.13
C ARG A 518 13.23 23.92 -23.37
N LEU A 519 12.90 23.06 -22.41
CA LEU A 519 13.90 22.29 -21.66
C LEU A 519 14.63 21.35 -22.63
N SER A 520 15.95 21.46 -22.75
CA SER A 520 16.76 20.67 -23.69
C SER A 520 17.52 19.53 -23.02
N ALA A 521 17.94 19.70 -21.76
CA ALA A 521 18.60 18.64 -20.99
C ALA A 521 18.49 18.87 -19.47
N VAL A 522 18.58 17.77 -18.70
CA VAL A 522 18.70 17.79 -17.24
C VAL A 522 19.96 17.03 -16.83
N HIS A 523 20.71 17.58 -15.89
CA HIS A 523 21.93 16.99 -15.34
C HIS A 523 21.85 16.89 -13.82
N GLN A 524 22.39 15.82 -13.24
CA GLN A 524 22.71 15.75 -11.82
C GLN A 524 23.99 16.56 -11.56
N GLU A 525 24.01 17.33 -10.49
CA GLU A 525 25.23 17.94 -9.95
C GLU A 525 25.62 17.14 -8.69
N CYS A 526 26.76 16.45 -8.70
CA CYS A 526 27.22 15.67 -7.55
C CYS A 526 28.76 15.63 -7.50
N GLU A 527 29.35 15.83 -6.32
CA GLU A 527 30.81 15.86 -6.09
C GLU A 527 31.60 16.82 -7.02
N GLY A 528 30.95 17.87 -7.53
CA GLY A 528 31.54 18.82 -8.47
C GLY A 528 31.51 18.40 -9.95
N GLU A 529 31.01 17.20 -10.24
CA GLU A 529 30.71 16.73 -11.60
C GLU A 529 29.30 17.10 -12.03
N SER A 530 29.09 17.23 -13.34
CA SER A 530 27.77 17.35 -13.96
C SER A 530 27.52 16.14 -14.84
N ARG A 531 26.49 15.35 -14.51
CA ARG A 531 26.18 14.07 -15.17
C ARG A 531 24.83 14.17 -15.87
N LEU A 532 24.78 13.88 -17.16
CA LEU A 532 23.52 13.89 -17.93
C LEU A 532 22.51 12.89 -17.33
N LEU A 533 21.24 13.26 -17.27
CA LEU A 533 20.13 12.38 -16.89
C LEU A 533 19.19 12.14 -18.08
N ALA A 534 18.75 13.22 -18.76
CA ALA A 534 17.91 13.15 -19.94
C ALA A 534 18.14 14.32 -20.91
N GLU A 535 17.95 14.09 -22.22
CA GLU A 535 17.89 15.09 -23.28
C GLU A 535 16.52 15.10 -23.99
N TYR A 536 16.12 16.28 -24.48
CA TYR A 536 14.87 16.52 -25.20
C TYR A 536 15.15 17.25 -26.52
N ARG A 537 14.44 16.85 -27.59
CA ARG A 537 14.56 17.47 -28.93
C ARG A 537 13.20 17.91 -29.44
N TYR A 538 13.19 18.96 -30.26
CA TYR A 538 11.98 19.65 -30.70
C TYR A 538 11.92 19.80 -32.23
N ASN A 539 10.72 19.91 -32.77
CA ASN A 539 10.50 20.36 -34.15
C ASN A 539 10.55 21.89 -34.24
N GLU A 540 10.41 22.44 -35.46
CA GLU A 540 10.45 23.89 -35.69
C GLU A 540 9.37 24.70 -34.97
N ARG A 541 8.26 24.06 -34.57
CA ARG A 541 7.15 24.64 -33.80
C ARG A 541 7.35 24.51 -32.28
N GLY A 542 8.48 23.97 -31.82
CA GLY A 542 8.77 23.79 -30.39
C GLY A 542 7.98 22.68 -29.72
N GLN A 543 7.50 21.67 -30.49
CA GLN A 543 6.84 20.46 -29.99
C GLN A 543 7.86 19.34 -29.80
N LEU A 544 7.80 18.62 -28.68
CA LEU A 544 8.73 17.53 -28.34
C LEU A 544 8.71 16.41 -29.41
N THR A 545 9.87 15.97 -29.90
CA THR A 545 9.99 14.93 -30.95
C THR A 545 10.73 13.67 -30.48
N SER A 546 11.65 13.79 -29.52
CA SER A 546 12.31 12.63 -28.91
C SER A 546 12.85 12.93 -27.52
N VAL A 547 12.87 11.89 -26.69
CA VAL A 547 13.54 11.87 -25.38
C VAL A 547 14.68 10.87 -25.44
N ARG A 548 15.80 11.21 -24.81
CA ARG A 548 17.01 10.37 -24.73
C ARG A 548 17.51 10.29 -23.29
N ASP A 549 17.90 9.10 -22.85
CA ASP A 549 18.48 8.87 -21.52
C ASP A 549 20.00 9.11 -21.48
N ALA A 550 20.58 9.00 -20.28
CA ALA A 550 22.01 9.19 -20.02
C ALA A 550 22.95 8.18 -20.72
N ASP A 551 22.46 7.03 -21.20
CA ASP A 551 23.25 6.09 -22.01
C ASP A 551 23.16 6.40 -23.52
N GLY A 552 22.37 7.43 -23.90
CA GLY A 552 22.18 7.85 -25.28
C GLY A 552 21.04 7.14 -26.01
N ILE A 553 20.26 6.30 -25.32
CA ILE A 553 19.13 5.55 -25.90
C ILE A 553 17.93 6.48 -26.06
N VAL A 554 17.27 6.44 -27.23
CA VAL A 554 16.05 7.22 -27.47
C VAL A 554 14.86 6.45 -26.89
N THR A 555 14.46 6.82 -25.68
CA THR A 555 13.40 6.15 -24.91
C THR A 555 12.01 6.32 -25.52
N ARG A 556 11.74 7.52 -26.06
CA ARG A 556 10.46 7.91 -26.67
C ARG A 556 10.66 8.75 -27.93
N ARG A 557 9.74 8.61 -28.89
CA ARG A 557 9.61 9.49 -30.07
C ARG A 557 8.18 9.97 -30.21
N TYR A 558 7.98 11.15 -30.78
CA TYR A 558 6.66 11.77 -30.99
C TYR A 558 6.55 12.39 -32.38
N GLN A 559 5.36 12.30 -32.96
CA GLN A 559 4.99 12.93 -34.23
C GLN A 559 3.71 13.73 -34.02
N TRP A 560 3.60 14.87 -34.71
CA TRP A 560 2.52 15.84 -34.52
C TRP A 560 1.83 16.10 -35.85
N ASP A 561 0.51 16.24 -35.81
CA ASP A 561 -0.27 16.60 -36.98
C ASP A 561 -0.14 18.10 -37.25
N ALA A 562 0.09 18.46 -38.50
CA ALA A 562 0.43 19.83 -38.88
C ALA A 562 -0.78 20.77 -38.92
N ALA A 563 -2.00 20.24 -39.06
CA ALA A 563 -3.24 21.00 -39.23
C ALA A 563 -3.98 21.22 -37.90
N SER A 564 -4.13 20.17 -37.10
CA SER A 564 -4.78 20.18 -35.77
C SER A 564 -3.81 20.57 -34.64
N GLY A 565 -2.51 20.38 -34.83
CA GLY A 565 -1.49 20.56 -33.78
C GLY A 565 -1.42 19.40 -32.77
N MET A 566 -2.27 18.39 -32.90
CA MET A 566 -2.38 17.25 -31.96
C MET A 566 -1.25 16.23 -32.14
N MET A 567 -1.01 15.39 -31.12
CA MET A 567 -0.05 14.29 -31.23
C MET A 567 -0.58 13.22 -32.20
N ALA A 568 0.01 13.15 -33.40
CA ALA A 568 -0.35 12.17 -34.42
C ALA A 568 0.19 10.77 -34.11
N ALA A 569 1.36 10.67 -33.46
CA ALA A 569 1.92 9.39 -33.05
C ALA A 569 2.91 9.49 -31.88
N HIS A 570 3.14 8.38 -31.19
CA HIS A 570 4.32 8.18 -30.36
C HIS A 570 4.90 6.76 -30.50
N SER A 571 6.20 6.61 -30.26
CA SER A 571 6.91 5.34 -30.34
C SER A 571 7.74 5.06 -29.09
N HIS A 572 7.86 3.79 -28.72
CA HIS A 572 8.76 3.31 -27.66
C HIS A 572 10.16 3.01 -28.24
N ALA A 573 11.17 2.92 -27.38
CA ALA A 573 12.54 2.52 -27.76
C ALA A 573 12.62 1.17 -28.50
N THR A 574 11.63 0.30 -28.28
CA THR A 574 11.48 -1.02 -28.93
C THR A 574 10.88 -0.96 -30.35
N GLY A 575 10.58 0.22 -30.89
CA GLY A 575 9.97 0.41 -32.21
C GLY A 575 8.44 0.39 -32.24
N LEU A 576 7.76 -0.11 -31.18
CA LEU A 576 6.30 -0.10 -31.10
C LEU A 576 5.75 1.32 -31.21
N THR A 577 4.90 1.55 -32.21
CA THR A 577 4.38 2.88 -32.55
C THR A 577 2.86 2.90 -32.44
N LEU A 578 2.31 3.96 -31.86
CA LEU A 578 0.87 4.20 -31.78
C LEU A 578 0.54 5.46 -32.59
N ARG A 579 -0.42 5.36 -33.51
CA ARG A 579 -0.93 6.48 -34.31
C ARG A 579 -2.37 6.77 -33.96
N TYR A 580 -2.72 8.05 -33.82
CA TYR A 580 -4.04 8.50 -33.39
C TYR A 580 -4.79 9.17 -34.53
N ASP A 581 -6.07 8.83 -34.64
CA ASP A 581 -7.03 9.42 -35.55
C ASP A 581 -7.90 10.39 -34.72
N TRP A 582 -7.87 11.68 -35.08
CA TRP A 582 -8.45 12.78 -34.30
C TRP A 582 -9.70 13.37 -34.97
N GLN A 583 -10.70 13.69 -34.16
CA GLN A 583 -11.93 14.36 -34.57
C GLN A 583 -12.02 15.75 -33.91
N PRO A 584 -12.36 16.82 -34.66
CA PRO A 584 -12.56 18.15 -34.09
C PRO A 584 -13.80 18.16 -33.18
N PRO A 585 -13.87 19.09 -32.22
CA PRO A 585 -15.03 19.21 -31.34
C PRO A 585 -16.30 19.56 -32.11
N ALA A 586 -17.44 19.03 -31.66
CA ALA A 586 -18.75 19.28 -32.26
C ALA A 586 -19.31 20.68 -31.90
N GLN A 587 -18.78 21.32 -30.86
CA GLN A 587 -19.13 22.66 -30.38
C GLN A 587 -17.86 23.53 -30.33
N ALA A 588 -18.01 24.85 -30.40
CA ALA A 588 -16.88 25.79 -30.54
C ALA A 588 -15.96 25.86 -29.30
N ASP A 589 -16.47 25.41 -28.15
CA ASP A 589 -15.88 25.39 -26.82
C ASP A 589 -15.38 23.99 -26.39
N GLY A 590 -15.58 22.96 -27.21
CA GLY A 590 -15.07 21.61 -26.96
C GLY A 590 -13.60 21.42 -27.33
N HIS A 591 -13.02 20.28 -26.95
CA HIS A 591 -11.65 19.88 -27.30
C HIS A 591 -11.60 18.77 -28.37
N TRP A 592 -10.44 18.62 -29.02
CA TRP A 592 -10.19 17.52 -29.97
C TRP A 592 -10.26 16.15 -29.29
N ARG A 593 -10.97 15.21 -29.89
CA ARG A 593 -11.19 13.84 -29.37
C ARG A 593 -10.49 12.80 -30.23
N VAL A 594 -9.91 11.78 -29.61
CA VAL A 594 -9.45 10.58 -30.33
C VAL A 594 -10.67 9.74 -30.70
N CYS A 595 -10.89 9.51 -32.00
CA CYS A 595 -11.96 8.63 -32.52
C CYS A 595 -11.43 7.25 -32.95
N GLY A 596 -10.12 7.08 -33.04
CA GLY A 596 -9.49 5.79 -33.31
C GLY A 596 -7.98 5.82 -33.14
N TYR A 597 -7.36 4.64 -33.12
CA TYR A 597 -5.91 4.53 -33.14
C TYR A 597 -5.42 3.19 -33.71
N ARG A 598 -4.17 3.17 -34.15
CA ARG A 598 -3.47 2.01 -34.71
C ARG A 598 -2.19 1.75 -33.94
N VAL A 599 -2.01 0.50 -33.50
CA VAL A 599 -0.76 0.00 -32.91
C VAL A 599 0.04 -0.65 -34.05
N GLN A 600 1.29 -0.26 -34.22
CA GLN A 600 2.15 -0.66 -35.32
C GLN A 600 3.49 -1.20 -34.83
N ASP A 601 4.07 -2.11 -35.60
CA ASP A 601 5.49 -2.48 -35.47
C ASP A 601 6.42 -1.42 -36.10
N GLU A 602 7.72 -1.70 -36.10
CA GLU A 602 8.77 -0.79 -36.57
C GLU A 602 8.72 -0.59 -38.10
N ASP A 603 8.23 -1.59 -38.85
CA ASP A 603 7.99 -1.52 -40.30
C ASP A 603 6.68 -0.79 -40.66
N GLY A 604 5.84 -0.48 -39.67
CA GLY A 604 4.55 0.19 -39.85
C GLY A 604 3.36 -0.75 -40.12
N ASN A 605 3.51 -2.06 -39.98
CA ASN A 605 2.39 -3.00 -40.09
C ASN A 605 1.43 -2.82 -38.91
N SER A 606 0.12 -2.84 -39.16
CA SER A 606 -0.91 -2.69 -38.11
C SER A 606 -1.04 -3.96 -37.27
N LEU A 607 -0.46 -3.93 -36.06
CA LEU A 607 -0.63 -4.96 -35.03
C LEU A 607 -2.02 -4.89 -34.41
N GLU A 608 -2.60 -3.71 -34.22
CA GLU A 608 -3.98 -3.54 -33.75
C GLU A 608 -4.61 -2.29 -34.35
N GLN A 609 -5.93 -2.29 -34.49
CA GLN A 609 -6.69 -1.10 -34.87
C GLN A 609 -7.95 -1.01 -34.01
N TRP A 610 -8.14 0.17 -33.42
CA TRP A 610 -9.18 0.48 -32.45
C TRP A 610 -10.00 1.65 -32.95
N LEU A 611 -11.32 1.55 -32.80
CA LEU A 611 -12.30 2.60 -33.08
C LEU A 611 -13.04 2.95 -31.79
N ILE A 612 -13.34 4.24 -31.62
CA ILE A 612 -14.07 4.81 -30.49
C ILE A 612 -15.26 5.58 -31.11
N ASP A 613 -16.37 4.88 -31.33
CA ASP A 613 -17.61 5.48 -31.84
C ASP A 613 -18.37 6.10 -30.67
N ALA A 614 -18.14 7.40 -30.44
CA ALA A 614 -18.70 8.15 -29.31
C ALA A 614 -19.83 9.08 -29.77
N ASP A 615 -20.97 8.95 -29.09
CA ASP A 615 -22.18 9.74 -29.27
C ASP A 615 -22.36 10.59 -28.01
N GLU A 616 -21.77 11.79 -28.03
CA GLU A 616 -21.70 12.70 -26.88
C GLU A 616 -23.10 13.14 -26.43
N THR A 617 -24.01 13.41 -27.37
CA THR A 617 -25.41 13.76 -27.10
C THR A 617 -26.16 12.65 -26.36
N ARG A 618 -25.92 11.37 -26.72
CA ARG A 618 -26.48 10.22 -26.00
C ARG A 618 -25.59 9.70 -24.87
N ARG A 619 -24.48 10.38 -24.56
CA ARG A 619 -23.49 10.04 -23.52
C ARG A 619 -23.09 8.55 -23.51
N ARG A 620 -22.72 8.03 -24.68
CA ARG A 620 -22.36 6.62 -24.88
C ARG A 620 -21.24 6.46 -25.90
N ALA A 621 -20.45 5.39 -25.79
CA ALA A 621 -19.49 4.98 -26.81
C ALA A 621 -19.45 3.47 -27.02
N ALA A 622 -19.18 3.05 -28.25
CA ALA A 622 -18.72 1.70 -28.55
C ALA A 622 -17.20 1.73 -28.83
N VAL A 623 -16.43 0.94 -28.08
CA VAL A 623 -14.98 0.80 -28.27
C VAL A 623 -14.71 -0.55 -28.92
N THR A 624 -14.36 -0.54 -30.20
CA THR A 624 -14.20 -1.74 -31.03
C THR A 624 -12.74 -1.94 -31.40
N CYS A 625 -12.17 -3.09 -31.05
CA CYS A 625 -10.95 -3.54 -31.69
C CYS A 625 -11.33 -4.29 -32.98
N LEU A 626 -10.87 -3.84 -34.16
CA LEU A 626 -11.30 -4.40 -35.46
C LEU A 626 -10.91 -5.87 -35.69
N SER A 627 -10.08 -6.45 -34.82
CA SER A 627 -9.74 -7.87 -34.82
C SER A 627 -10.11 -8.60 -33.53
N GLY A 628 -10.71 -7.89 -32.56
CA GLY A 628 -11.11 -8.39 -31.25
C GLY A 628 -12.61 -8.25 -31.06
N GLY A 629 -13.03 -7.98 -29.82
CA GLY A 629 -14.41 -7.65 -29.50
C GLY A 629 -14.67 -6.14 -29.39
N SER A 630 -15.89 -5.80 -28.99
CA SER A 630 -16.35 -4.42 -28.78
C SER A 630 -17.01 -4.30 -27.40
N SER A 631 -16.74 -3.21 -26.69
CA SER A 631 -17.36 -2.87 -25.41
C SER A 631 -18.28 -1.65 -25.54
N GLU A 632 -19.33 -1.58 -24.72
CA GLU A 632 -20.20 -0.40 -24.60
C GLU A 632 -19.92 0.35 -23.30
N HIS A 633 -19.90 1.69 -23.40
CA HIS A 633 -19.63 2.60 -22.29
C HIS A 633 -20.74 3.65 -22.24
N ARG A 634 -21.17 4.03 -21.03
CA ARG A 634 -22.17 5.08 -20.80
C ARG A 634 -21.73 5.98 -19.65
N TRP A 635 -22.00 7.27 -19.76
CA TRP A 635 -21.61 8.26 -18.77
C TRP A 635 -22.73 9.26 -18.45
N ASP A 636 -22.54 10.06 -17.41
CA ASP A 636 -23.40 11.18 -17.05
C ASP A 636 -22.94 12.49 -17.71
N ASP A 637 -23.48 13.63 -17.29
CA ASP A 637 -23.10 14.97 -17.80
C ASP A 637 -21.67 15.39 -17.42
N ARG A 638 -21.16 14.89 -16.29
CA ARG A 638 -19.77 15.10 -15.84
C ARG A 638 -18.75 14.14 -16.48
N CYS A 639 -19.17 13.35 -17.47
CA CYS A 639 -18.35 12.32 -18.12
C CYS A 639 -17.88 11.18 -17.19
N ARG A 640 -18.57 10.97 -16.05
CA ARG A 640 -18.32 9.85 -15.14
C ARG A 640 -19.04 8.60 -15.66
N ILE A 641 -18.36 7.45 -15.71
CA ILE A 641 -18.94 6.21 -16.24
C ILE A 641 -20.04 5.68 -15.29
N THR A 642 -21.24 5.45 -15.84
CA THR A 642 -22.43 4.94 -15.12
C THR A 642 -22.76 3.49 -15.49
N ALA A 643 -22.38 3.04 -16.68
CA ALA A 643 -22.47 1.63 -17.06
C ALA A 643 -21.39 1.23 -18.07
N TYR A 644 -20.94 -0.02 -17.96
CA TYR A 644 -19.98 -0.64 -18.86
C TYR A 644 -20.46 -2.04 -19.23
N THR A 645 -20.36 -2.40 -20.50
CA THR A 645 -20.56 -3.77 -21.00
C THR A 645 -19.27 -4.22 -21.68
N ASP A 646 -18.68 -5.31 -21.21
CA ASP A 646 -17.43 -5.82 -21.79
C ASP A 646 -17.66 -6.55 -23.13
N PRO A 647 -16.56 -6.96 -23.83
CA PRO A 647 -16.65 -7.76 -25.06
C PRO A 647 -17.32 -9.13 -24.94
N TYR A 648 -17.77 -9.54 -23.75
CA TYR A 648 -18.51 -10.79 -23.50
C TYR A 648 -20.00 -10.56 -23.21
N GLY A 649 -20.46 -9.31 -23.18
CA GLY A 649 -21.83 -8.97 -22.81
C GLY A 649 -22.09 -8.98 -21.31
N ALA A 650 -21.04 -9.06 -20.47
CA ALA A 650 -21.16 -8.88 -19.04
C ALA A 650 -21.29 -7.37 -18.76
N ARG A 651 -22.28 -6.97 -17.96
CA ARG A 651 -22.61 -5.56 -17.71
C ARG A 651 -22.44 -5.18 -16.25
N TRP A 652 -21.70 -4.10 -16.00
CA TRP A 652 -21.57 -3.44 -14.70
C TRP A 652 -22.33 -2.13 -14.70
N GLN A 653 -22.77 -1.72 -13.51
CA GLN A 653 -23.41 -0.43 -13.26
C GLN A 653 -22.72 0.23 -12.07
N TYR A 654 -22.56 1.55 -12.14
CA TYR A 654 -21.82 2.36 -11.18
C TYR A 654 -22.73 3.48 -10.69
N GLU A 655 -22.89 3.61 -9.38
CA GLU A 655 -23.62 4.73 -8.77
C GLU A 655 -22.61 5.68 -8.12
N GLN A 656 -22.63 6.94 -8.54
CA GLN A 656 -21.77 8.01 -8.04
C GLN A 656 -22.59 8.94 -7.14
N ALA A 657 -21.93 9.71 -6.28
CA ALA A 657 -22.58 10.78 -5.54
C ALA A 657 -23.14 11.89 -6.47
N ASP A 658 -24.20 12.55 -6.03
CA ASP A 658 -24.81 13.68 -6.76
C ASP A 658 -23.81 14.85 -6.93
N GLU A 659 -22.92 15.01 -5.95
CA GLU A 659 -21.82 15.97 -5.91
C GLU A 659 -20.47 15.24 -5.65
N GLY A 660 -19.49 15.52 -6.54
CA GLY A 660 -18.12 14.97 -6.53
C GLY A 660 -17.92 13.60 -7.18
N GLU A 661 -16.67 13.14 -7.22
CA GLU A 661 -16.21 11.93 -7.94
C GLU A 661 -16.30 10.61 -7.12
N ARG A 662 -17.15 10.57 -6.08
CA ARG A 662 -17.22 9.44 -5.13
C ARG A 662 -18.16 8.32 -5.61
N LEU A 663 -17.61 7.12 -5.77
CA LEU A 663 -18.32 5.89 -6.15
C LEU A 663 -19.05 5.28 -4.95
N LEU A 664 -20.37 5.39 -4.90
CA LEU A 664 -21.20 4.87 -3.81
C LEU A 664 -21.50 3.38 -3.95
N SER A 665 -21.65 2.88 -5.18
CA SER A 665 -21.96 1.47 -5.42
C SER A 665 -21.47 0.90 -6.75
N VAL A 666 -21.32 -0.42 -6.79
CA VAL A 666 -21.12 -1.19 -8.02
C VAL A 666 -22.07 -2.38 -8.03
N THR A 667 -22.88 -2.49 -9.08
CA THR A 667 -23.66 -3.70 -9.38
C THR A 667 -22.95 -4.51 -10.47
N ASP A 668 -22.75 -5.80 -10.21
CA ASP A 668 -22.06 -6.73 -11.10
C ASP A 668 -23.00 -7.42 -12.12
N PRO A 669 -22.45 -8.11 -13.14
CA PRO A 669 -23.22 -8.85 -14.16
C PRO A 669 -24.19 -9.95 -13.67
N ASP A 670 -24.06 -10.39 -12.42
CA ASP A 670 -24.95 -11.36 -11.78
C ASP A 670 -25.97 -10.67 -10.84
N GLY A 671 -26.00 -9.33 -10.81
CA GLY A 671 -26.91 -8.51 -10.00
C GLY A 671 -26.46 -8.31 -8.55
N ARG A 672 -25.19 -8.59 -8.24
CA ARG A 672 -24.64 -8.49 -6.89
C ARG A 672 -24.12 -7.09 -6.64
N HIS A 673 -24.38 -6.54 -5.44
CA HIS A 673 -24.21 -5.12 -5.16
C HIS A 673 -23.15 -4.89 -4.07
N TRP A 674 -22.11 -4.12 -4.39
CA TRP A 674 -21.10 -3.61 -3.46
C TRP A 674 -21.48 -2.18 -3.03
N ARG A 675 -21.19 -1.80 -1.78
CA ARG A 675 -21.41 -0.42 -1.29
C ARG A 675 -20.14 0.13 -0.66
N TYR A 676 -19.96 1.44 -0.77
CA TYR A 676 -18.80 2.17 -0.28
C TYR A 676 -19.25 3.36 0.56
N ASP A 677 -18.73 3.47 1.78
CA ASP A 677 -18.95 4.60 2.68
C ASP A 677 -17.71 5.48 2.74
N TYR A 678 -17.91 6.79 2.93
CA TYR A 678 -16.84 7.78 3.01
C TYR A 678 -17.03 8.69 4.21
N ASP A 679 -15.94 9.25 4.76
CA ASP A 679 -16.02 10.34 5.74
C ASP A 679 -16.19 11.73 5.08
N GLY A 680 -16.34 12.77 5.91
CA GLY A 680 -16.39 14.17 5.46
C GLY A 680 -15.10 14.69 4.80
N ARG A 681 -14.03 13.89 4.79
CA ARG A 681 -12.78 14.14 4.05
C ARG A 681 -12.65 13.27 2.79
N GLY A 682 -13.61 12.39 2.51
CA GLY A 682 -13.59 11.55 1.31
C GLY A 682 -12.73 10.30 1.45
N ASN A 683 -12.23 9.99 2.65
CA ASN A 683 -11.55 8.72 2.90
C ASN A 683 -12.59 7.59 2.93
N LEU A 684 -12.26 6.44 2.35
CA LEU A 684 -13.13 5.26 2.32
C LEU A 684 -13.24 4.64 3.71
N THR A 685 -14.38 4.80 4.39
CA THR A 685 -14.60 4.30 5.76
C THR A 685 -15.25 2.92 5.81
N GLY A 686 -15.95 2.51 4.76
CA GLY A 686 -16.68 1.24 4.72
C GLY A 686 -16.72 0.62 3.34
N VAL A 687 -16.59 -0.70 3.28
CA VAL A 687 -16.85 -1.51 2.09
C VAL A 687 -17.73 -2.68 2.46
N HIS A 688 -18.92 -2.75 1.87
CA HIS A 688 -19.91 -3.80 2.10
C HIS A 688 -19.97 -4.72 0.90
N ASP A 689 -19.78 -6.02 1.14
CA ASP A 689 -19.88 -7.05 0.10
C ASP A 689 -21.31 -7.61 -0.04
N PRO A 690 -21.67 -8.21 -1.19
CA PRO A 690 -23.03 -8.70 -1.43
C PRO A 690 -23.43 -9.92 -0.59
N ALA A 691 -22.52 -10.46 0.24
CA ALA A 691 -22.77 -11.52 1.20
C ALA A 691 -22.67 -11.01 2.66
N GLY A 692 -22.93 -9.72 2.87
CA GLY A 692 -23.11 -9.09 4.18
C GLY A 692 -21.84 -8.91 5.01
N GLY A 693 -20.66 -9.12 4.43
CA GLY A 693 -19.39 -8.86 5.08
C GLY A 693 -18.98 -7.40 4.92
N THR A 694 -18.32 -6.86 5.94
CA THR A 694 -17.93 -5.45 5.99
C THR A 694 -16.44 -5.31 6.25
N HIS A 695 -15.78 -4.43 5.49
CA HIS A 695 -14.44 -3.94 5.81
C HIS A 695 -14.59 -2.48 6.24
N LEU A 696 -14.15 -2.14 7.45
CA LEU A 696 -14.29 -0.79 8.01
C LEU A 696 -12.90 -0.20 8.28
N THR A 697 -12.72 1.08 7.98
CA THR A 697 -11.48 1.82 8.25
C THR A 697 -11.80 3.16 8.92
N THR A 698 -11.14 3.44 10.04
CA THR A 698 -11.11 4.80 10.63
C THR A 698 -9.82 5.50 10.23
N TRP A 699 -9.86 6.83 10.06
CA TRP A 699 -8.76 7.60 9.48
C TRP A 699 -8.22 8.66 10.43
N HIS A 700 -6.94 8.99 10.29
CA HIS A 700 -6.26 10.03 11.04
C HIS A 700 -6.86 11.40 10.64
N PRO A 701 -7.27 12.25 11.61
CA PRO A 701 -8.04 13.47 11.34
C PRO A 701 -7.34 14.51 10.47
N VAL A 702 -6.03 14.36 10.23
CA VAL A 702 -5.21 15.27 9.41
C VAL A 702 -4.62 14.62 8.15
N TRP A 703 -4.26 13.32 8.17
CA TRP A 703 -3.22 12.76 7.29
C TRP A 703 -3.69 11.64 6.35
N ALA A 704 -4.98 11.33 6.26
CA ALA A 704 -5.50 10.20 5.47
C ALA A 704 -4.76 8.85 5.74
N LEU A 705 -4.31 8.65 6.99
CA LEU A 705 -3.67 7.42 7.45
C LEU A 705 -4.68 6.55 8.20
N PRO A 706 -4.77 5.23 7.96
CA PRO A 706 -5.73 4.38 8.68
C PRO A 706 -5.33 4.27 10.15
N LEU A 707 -6.24 4.51 11.09
CA LEU A 707 -6.05 4.35 12.54
C LEU A 707 -6.52 3.00 13.06
N THR A 708 -7.59 2.44 12.48
CA THR A 708 -8.11 1.10 12.79
C THR A 708 -8.75 0.53 11.55
N GLU A 709 -8.50 -0.74 11.27
CA GLU A 709 -9.16 -1.51 10.22
C GLU A 709 -9.84 -2.73 10.83
N VAL A 710 -11.07 -3.02 10.40
CA VAL A 710 -11.84 -4.20 10.82
C VAL A 710 -12.18 -5.01 9.59
N LEU A 711 -11.63 -6.22 9.49
CA LEU A 711 -11.85 -7.15 8.38
C LEU A 711 -13.22 -7.87 8.51
N PRO A 712 -13.77 -8.43 7.41
CA PRO A 712 -15.05 -9.15 7.43
C PRO A 712 -15.13 -10.40 8.33
N ASP A 713 -14.00 -10.88 8.86
CA ASP A 713 -13.91 -11.97 9.84
C ASP A 713 -13.69 -11.47 11.29
N GLY A 714 -13.87 -10.16 11.51
CA GLY A 714 -13.67 -9.49 12.79
C GLY A 714 -12.21 -9.39 13.24
N ALA A 715 -11.23 -9.65 12.37
CA ALA A 715 -9.85 -9.32 12.65
C ALA A 715 -9.67 -7.80 12.66
N VAL A 716 -9.11 -7.24 13.75
CA VAL A 716 -8.95 -5.80 13.94
C VAL A 716 -7.48 -5.45 13.88
N TRP A 717 -7.06 -4.63 12.92
CA TRP A 717 -5.75 -4.00 12.96
C TRP A 717 -5.87 -2.56 13.50
N ARG A 718 -4.82 -1.99 14.13
CA ARG A 718 -4.77 -0.55 14.47
C ARG A 718 -3.40 0.05 14.16
N TYR A 719 -3.28 1.37 14.16
CA TYR A 719 -2.05 2.05 13.80
C TYR A 719 -1.85 3.26 14.74
N GLU A 720 -0.66 3.37 15.31
CA GLU A 720 -0.23 4.53 16.09
C GLU A 720 0.76 5.33 15.25
N TYR A 721 0.60 6.65 15.23
CA TYR A 721 1.47 7.55 14.47
C TYR A 721 2.13 8.61 15.36
N SER A 722 3.31 9.08 14.96
CA SER A 722 3.89 10.33 15.43
C SER A 722 2.98 11.51 15.03
N PRO A 723 3.12 12.70 15.65
CA PRO A 723 2.45 13.91 15.18
C PRO A 723 2.75 14.23 13.70
N GLN A 724 3.95 13.87 13.23
CA GLN A 724 4.43 13.95 11.85
C GLN A 724 3.90 12.82 10.94
N GLY A 725 3.03 11.94 11.45
CA GLY A 725 2.37 10.87 10.68
C GLY A 725 3.22 9.62 10.43
N ASP A 726 4.34 9.44 11.11
CA ASP A 726 5.18 8.23 10.99
C ASP A 726 4.62 7.12 11.85
N LEU A 727 4.59 5.91 11.33
CA LEU A 727 4.04 4.75 12.01
C LEU A 727 4.93 4.36 13.20
N THR A 728 4.56 4.72 14.44
CA THR A 728 5.37 4.48 15.65
C THR A 728 5.07 3.14 16.29
N ALA A 729 3.81 2.71 16.26
CA ALA A 729 3.39 1.36 16.59
C ALA A 729 2.23 0.93 15.71
N LEU A 730 1.99 -0.37 15.71
CA LEU A 730 1.29 -1.03 14.63
C LEU A 730 0.58 -2.23 15.25
N THR A 731 -0.73 -2.45 15.03
CA THR A 731 -1.63 -3.25 15.89
C THR A 731 -2.48 -4.43 15.32
N ALA A 732 -2.65 -5.44 16.19
CA ALA A 732 -3.18 -6.82 16.30
C ALA A 732 -4.65 -7.23 16.21
N PRO A 733 -4.99 -8.16 15.30
CA PRO A 733 -5.99 -9.19 15.56
C PRO A 733 -5.60 -10.13 16.72
N ASP A 734 -4.32 -10.54 16.83
CA ASP A 734 -3.76 -11.37 17.92
C ASP A 734 -3.19 -10.63 19.15
N GLY A 735 -2.86 -9.34 19.03
CA GLY A 735 -2.41 -8.50 20.14
C GLY A 735 -0.91 -8.39 20.43
N GLY A 736 0.01 -8.67 19.49
CA GLY A 736 1.47 -8.33 19.64
C GLY A 736 1.78 -6.84 19.86
N VAL A 737 3.00 -6.31 19.60
CA VAL A 737 3.17 -4.88 19.21
C VAL A 737 4.47 -4.68 18.41
N THR A 738 4.39 -4.36 17.10
CA THR A 738 5.57 -3.94 16.33
C THR A 738 5.77 -2.44 16.49
N ARG A 739 6.97 -2.03 16.91
CA ARG A 739 7.33 -0.63 17.18
C ARG A 739 8.44 -0.14 16.27
N PHE A 740 8.37 1.13 15.88
CA PHE A 740 9.34 1.79 15.04
C PHE A 740 9.87 3.06 15.73
N SER A 741 11.11 3.44 15.43
CA SER A 741 11.62 4.77 15.78
C SER A 741 12.30 5.40 14.57
N TYR A 742 12.19 6.72 14.47
CA TYR A 742 12.70 7.54 13.37
C TYR A 742 13.60 8.64 13.95
N ASN A 743 14.44 9.25 13.11
CA ASN A 743 15.07 10.53 13.45
C ASN A 743 14.14 11.71 13.07
N ASP A 744 14.54 12.93 13.43
CA ASP A 744 13.83 14.18 13.12
C ASP A 744 13.73 14.50 11.61
N ARG A 745 14.26 13.63 10.74
CA ARG A 745 14.22 13.73 9.27
C ARG A 745 13.40 12.61 8.62
N GLY A 746 12.73 11.77 9.42
CA GLY A 746 11.90 10.66 8.95
C GLY A 746 12.64 9.39 8.54
N ASP A 747 13.95 9.31 8.76
CA ASP A 747 14.72 8.09 8.47
C ASP A 747 14.48 7.05 9.57
N LEU A 748 14.13 5.81 9.20
CA LEU A 748 13.91 4.70 10.15
C LEU A 748 15.21 4.33 10.87
N LEU A 749 15.21 4.37 12.20
CA LEU A 749 16.36 4.03 13.06
C LEU A 749 16.24 2.63 13.67
N THR A 750 15.08 2.27 14.20
CA THR A 750 14.85 0.93 14.78
C THR A 750 13.50 0.37 14.43
N ARG A 751 13.43 -0.96 14.37
CA ARG A 751 12.18 -1.71 14.26
C ARG A 751 12.22 -2.90 15.22
N THR A 752 11.30 -2.94 16.17
CA THR A 752 11.17 -4.03 17.15
C THR A 752 9.88 -4.79 16.86
N ASP A 753 9.96 -6.10 16.62
CA ASP A 753 8.77 -6.97 16.45
C ASP A 753 8.10 -7.33 17.79
N ALA A 754 6.91 -7.95 17.74
CA ALA A 754 6.19 -8.44 18.92
C ALA A 754 7.01 -9.34 19.85
N GLY A 755 7.99 -10.08 19.30
CA GLY A 755 8.89 -10.93 20.08
C GLY A 755 10.00 -10.16 20.79
N GLY A 756 10.10 -8.84 20.59
CA GLY A 756 11.16 -7.98 21.09
C GLY A 756 12.42 -7.94 20.21
N SER A 757 12.39 -8.57 19.03
CA SER A 757 13.56 -8.64 18.15
C SER A 757 13.76 -7.30 17.42
N THR A 758 14.88 -6.64 17.67
CA THR A 758 15.14 -5.29 17.14
C THR A 758 16.11 -5.31 15.96
N LEU A 759 15.67 -4.83 14.81
CA LEU A 759 16.51 -4.37 13.70
C LEU A 759 16.93 -2.92 13.96
N ARG A 760 18.21 -2.58 13.73
CA ARG A 760 18.72 -1.20 13.83
C ARG A 760 19.37 -0.78 12.51
N LEU A 761 19.02 0.42 12.03
CA LEU A 761 19.56 1.00 10.81
C LEU A 761 20.39 2.25 11.13
N ARG A 762 21.34 2.59 10.25
CA ARG A 762 21.98 3.90 10.21
C ARG A 762 21.94 4.43 8.77
N PRO A 763 21.19 5.52 8.50
CA PRO A 763 21.15 6.17 7.19
C PRO A 763 22.36 7.07 6.96
N ASP A 764 22.64 7.41 5.70
CA ASP A 764 23.45 8.56 5.29
C ASP A 764 22.62 9.86 5.20
N ALA A 765 23.20 10.94 4.67
CA ALA A 765 22.52 12.21 4.51
C ALA A 765 21.35 12.19 3.49
N ARG A 766 21.31 11.20 2.58
CA ARG A 766 20.21 10.97 1.62
C ARG A 766 19.10 10.10 2.19
N GLY A 767 19.27 9.55 3.41
CA GLY A 767 18.38 8.55 3.98
C GLY A 767 18.70 7.10 3.57
N LEU A 768 19.80 6.88 2.83
CA LEU A 768 20.18 5.53 2.35
C LEU A 768 20.88 4.75 3.47
N PRO A 769 20.52 3.47 3.74
CA PRO A 769 21.07 2.72 4.86
C PRO A 769 22.55 2.36 4.61
N VAL A 770 23.48 2.89 5.39
CA VAL A 770 24.92 2.53 5.31
C VAL A 770 25.32 1.41 6.28
N ARG A 771 24.47 1.12 7.27
CA ARG A 771 24.61 -0.01 8.19
C ARG A 771 23.23 -0.55 8.58
N SER A 772 23.10 -1.87 8.59
CA SER A 772 21.95 -2.60 9.13
C SER A 772 22.46 -3.59 10.16
N GLU A 773 21.89 -3.63 11.36
CA GLU A 773 22.27 -4.54 12.45
C GLU A 773 21.04 -5.34 12.88
N ASP A 774 21.15 -6.67 12.80
CA ASP A 774 20.06 -7.59 13.16
C ASP A 774 19.83 -7.70 14.68
N CYS A 775 18.79 -8.45 15.05
CA CYS A 775 18.44 -8.72 16.44
C CYS A 775 19.48 -9.56 17.22
N SER A 776 20.50 -10.11 16.56
CA SER A 776 21.65 -10.78 17.16
C SER A 776 22.88 -9.88 17.29
N GLY A 777 22.78 -8.60 16.88
CA GLY A 777 23.87 -7.63 16.92
C GLY A 777 24.90 -7.79 15.80
N TYR A 778 24.54 -8.47 14.69
CA TYR A 778 25.44 -8.62 13.56
C TYR A 778 25.17 -7.56 12.48
N PRO A 779 26.17 -6.71 12.12
CA PRO A 779 25.98 -5.67 11.14
C PRO A 779 26.38 -6.09 9.72
N SER A 780 25.53 -5.75 8.76
CA SER A 780 25.87 -5.59 7.34
C SER A 780 26.12 -4.12 7.00
N HIS A 781 26.90 -3.85 5.96
CA HIS A 781 27.28 -2.51 5.52
C HIS A 781 27.05 -2.30 4.03
N TYR A 782 26.67 -1.09 3.64
CA TYR A 782 26.38 -0.72 2.25
C TYR A 782 27.19 0.51 1.85
N ARG A 783 27.57 0.59 0.57
CA ARG A 783 28.29 1.72 -0.01
C ARG A 783 27.61 2.16 -1.29
N TYR A 784 27.49 3.47 -1.45
CA TYR A 784 26.83 4.10 -2.59
C TYR A 784 27.81 5.02 -3.32
N ASP A 785 27.61 5.24 -4.62
CA ASP A 785 28.32 6.29 -5.35
C ASP A 785 27.70 7.69 -5.12
N ALA A 786 28.29 8.71 -5.72
CA ALA A 786 27.80 10.09 -5.67
C ALA A 786 26.38 10.26 -6.24
N ALA A 787 25.94 9.36 -7.13
CA ALA A 787 24.61 9.38 -7.72
C ALA A 787 23.55 8.66 -6.86
N GLY A 788 23.95 7.95 -5.79
CA GLY A 788 23.07 7.20 -4.89
C GLY A 788 23.01 5.70 -5.15
N ARG A 789 23.76 5.18 -6.13
CA ARG A 789 23.67 3.79 -6.58
C ARG A 789 24.57 2.87 -5.75
N LEU A 790 24.06 1.72 -5.34
CA LEU A 790 24.78 0.75 -4.49
C LEU A 790 26.01 0.21 -5.24
N THR A 791 27.22 0.46 -4.75
CA THR A 791 28.49 -0.03 -5.36
C THR A 791 29.08 -1.23 -4.63
N ALA A 792 28.76 -1.41 -3.35
CA ALA A 792 29.14 -2.61 -2.60
C ALA A 792 28.19 -2.90 -1.43
N GLU A 793 27.91 -4.18 -1.23
CA GLU A 793 27.34 -4.74 -0.01
C GLU A 793 28.41 -5.56 0.72
N THR A 794 28.48 -5.44 2.04
CA THR A 794 29.30 -6.29 2.91
C THR A 794 28.39 -6.96 3.92
N ASP A 795 28.31 -8.29 3.85
CA ASP A 795 27.43 -9.07 4.70
C ASP A 795 27.95 -9.16 6.15
N ALA A 796 27.14 -9.73 7.04
CA ALA A 796 27.47 -9.91 8.45
C ALA A 796 28.68 -10.86 8.73
N GLN A 797 29.20 -11.58 7.73
CA GLN A 797 30.46 -12.33 7.79
C GLN A 797 31.66 -11.56 7.22
N GLY A 798 31.44 -10.42 6.56
CA GLY A 798 32.49 -9.67 5.87
C GLY A 798 32.70 -10.08 4.42
N ASN A 799 31.82 -10.91 3.84
CA ASN A 799 31.85 -11.20 2.42
C ASN A 799 31.35 -9.96 1.64
N VAL A 800 32.04 -9.59 0.55
CA VAL A 800 31.75 -8.35 -0.20
C VAL A 800 31.27 -8.66 -1.61
N THR A 801 30.05 -8.22 -1.94
CA THR A 801 29.52 -8.18 -3.31
C THR A 801 29.68 -6.76 -3.85
N ARG A 802 30.00 -6.60 -5.13
CA ARG A 802 30.23 -5.31 -5.80
C ARG A 802 29.37 -5.16 -7.05
N TYR A 803 29.01 -3.93 -7.37
CA TYR A 803 28.15 -3.60 -8.51
C TYR A 803 28.73 -2.44 -9.32
N ALA A 804 28.62 -2.50 -10.64
CA ALA A 804 28.98 -1.42 -11.57
C ALA A 804 27.76 -1.02 -12.42
N TRP A 805 27.58 0.28 -12.67
CA TRP A 805 26.36 0.83 -13.28
C TRP A 805 26.68 1.74 -14.48
N SER A 806 25.84 1.70 -15.51
CA SER A 806 25.87 2.69 -16.60
C SER A 806 25.43 4.08 -16.11
N PRO A 807 25.71 5.17 -16.85
CA PRO A 807 25.15 6.50 -16.57
C PRO A 807 23.64 6.50 -16.29
N ALA A 808 22.83 5.79 -17.08
CA ALA A 808 21.37 5.70 -16.88
C ALA A 808 20.93 4.70 -15.79
N GLY A 809 21.86 4.18 -14.96
CA GLY A 809 21.52 3.31 -13.84
C GLY A 809 21.26 1.84 -14.19
N ARG A 810 21.69 1.37 -15.38
CA ARG A 810 21.63 -0.06 -15.73
C ARG A 810 22.82 -0.82 -15.15
N LEU A 811 22.58 -1.97 -14.51
CA LEU A 811 23.61 -2.81 -13.90
C LEU A 811 24.49 -3.42 -15.00
N GLN A 812 25.78 -3.10 -15.04
CA GLN A 812 26.73 -3.63 -16.02
C GLN A 812 27.38 -4.93 -15.55
N SER A 813 27.77 -4.99 -14.27
CA SER A 813 28.29 -6.21 -13.66
C SER A 813 28.05 -6.33 -12.15
N GLU A 814 27.90 -7.57 -11.70
CA GLU A 814 27.94 -7.99 -10.30
C GLU A 814 29.24 -8.80 -10.10
N THR A 815 30.04 -8.47 -9.08
CA THR A 815 31.20 -9.29 -8.65
C THR A 815 30.94 -9.85 -7.26
N ARG A 816 30.92 -11.18 -7.16
CA ARG A 816 30.63 -11.93 -5.94
C ARG A 816 31.85 -12.00 -4.99
N PRO A 817 31.65 -12.39 -3.71
CA PRO A 817 32.74 -12.48 -2.72
C PRO A 817 33.83 -13.53 -3.01
N ASP A 818 33.61 -14.44 -3.97
CA ASP A 818 34.62 -15.38 -4.46
C ASP A 818 35.32 -14.91 -5.76
N GLY A 819 35.11 -13.64 -6.15
CA GLY A 819 35.75 -13.00 -7.29
C GLY A 819 35.09 -13.28 -8.64
N ARG A 820 34.01 -14.07 -8.69
CA ARG A 820 33.28 -14.34 -9.94
C ARG A 820 32.43 -13.13 -10.35
N GLU A 821 32.50 -12.81 -11.63
CA GLU A 821 31.75 -11.73 -12.24
C GLU A 821 30.58 -12.28 -13.07
N THR A 822 29.39 -11.69 -12.91
CA THR A 822 28.28 -11.79 -13.86
C THR A 822 28.12 -10.45 -14.57
N ARG A 823 28.12 -10.47 -15.91
CA ARG A 823 27.94 -9.27 -16.74
C ARG A 823 26.56 -9.27 -17.40
N TYR A 824 25.99 -8.09 -17.59
CA TYR A 824 24.70 -7.90 -18.23
C TYR A 824 24.85 -7.08 -19.52
N GLU A 825 24.26 -7.56 -20.60
CA GLU A 825 24.18 -6.84 -21.87
C GLU A 825 22.73 -6.39 -22.11
N TYR A 826 22.58 -5.21 -22.71
CA TYR A 826 21.28 -4.59 -23.01
C TYR A 826 21.09 -4.45 -24.52
N ASP A 827 19.85 -4.53 -25.00
CA ASP A 827 19.52 -4.28 -26.40
C ASP A 827 19.46 -2.77 -26.72
N ALA A 828 19.21 -2.43 -27.99
CA ALA A 828 19.11 -1.05 -28.47
C ALA A 828 17.93 -0.26 -27.86
N ALA A 829 16.97 -0.95 -27.20
CA ALA A 829 15.89 -0.34 -26.46
C ALA A 829 16.20 -0.17 -24.95
N GLY A 830 17.40 -0.58 -24.51
CA GLY A 830 17.82 -0.51 -23.12
C GLY A 830 17.25 -1.63 -22.24
N LEU A 831 16.72 -2.71 -22.83
CA LEU A 831 16.18 -3.86 -22.09
C LEU A 831 17.24 -4.97 -21.93
N PRO A 832 17.21 -5.77 -20.84
CA PRO A 832 18.14 -6.88 -20.67
C PRO A 832 18.06 -7.90 -21.82
N ALA A 833 19.22 -8.14 -22.44
CA ALA A 833 19.42 -8.95 -23.63
C ALA A 833 20.35 -10.16 -23.40
N ALA A 834 21.34 -10.05 -22.50
CA ALA A 834 22.14 -11.19 -22.05
C ALA A 834 22.58 -11.12 -20.60
N GLU A 835 22.78 -12.30 -20.01
CA GLU A 835 23.49 -12.51 -18.74
C GLU A 835 24.67 -13.46 -19.00
N ILE A 836 25.87 -13.06 -18.59
CA ILE A 836 27.12 -13.79 -18.83
C ILE A 836 27.81 -14.04 -17.49
N THR A 837 27.71 -15.27 -17.00
CA THR A 837 28.28 -15.70 -15.71
C THR A 837 29.68 -16.30 -15.91
N GLY A 838 30.67 -15.72 -15.22
CA GLY A 838 32.06 -16.19 -15.22
C GLY A 838 32.77 -16.15 -16.58
N GLY A 839 32.19 -15.47 -17.58
CA GLY A 839 32.66 -15.53 -18.97
C GLY A 839 32.42 -16.87 -19.68
N LEU A 840 31.72 -17.82 -19.05
CA LEU A 840 31.56 -19.20 -19.53
C LEU A 840 30.12 -19.56 -19.93
N ALA A 841 29.13 -19.09 -19.16
CA ALA A 841 27.72 -19.37 -19.42
C ALA A 841 27.01 -18.08 -19.84
N ALA A 842 26.47 -18.04 -21.06
CA ALA A 842 25.72 -16.91 -21.60
C ALA A 842 24.26 -17.29 -21.88
N TYR A 843 23.33 -16.67 -21.17
CA TYR A 843 21.90 -16.73 -21.47
C TYR A 843 21.52 -15.50 -22.28
N ARG A 844 20.86 -15.68 -23.44
CA ARG A 844 20.53 -14.60 -24.37
C ARG A 844 19.05 -14.57 -24.70
N VAL A 845 18.44 -13.40 -24.71
CA VAL A 845 17.03 -13.21 -25.09
C VAL A 845 16.89 -12.27 -26.28
N ARG A 846 15.93 -12.56 -27.16
CA ARG A 846 15.50 -11.68 -28.24
C ARG A 846 14.04 -11.31 -28.04
N ARG A 847 13.71 -10.03 -28.24
CA ARG A 847 12.37 -9.47 -28.02
C ARG A 847 11.71 -9.08 -29.34
N ASN A 848 10.38 -8.96 -29.34
CA ASN A 848 9.62 -8.27 -30.37
C ASN A 848 9.47 -6.78 -30.02
N VAL A 849 8.83 -6.01 -30.90
CA VAL A 849 8.55 -4.58 -30.69
C VAL A 849 7.73 -4.29 -29.42
N ARG A 850 6.93 -5.23 -28.91
CA ARG A 850 6.21 -5.11 -27.62
C ARG A 850 7.09 -5.41 -26.40
N GLY A 851 8.40 -5.60 -26.58
CA GLY A 851 9.34 -5.99 -25.51
C GLY A 851 9.23 -7.46 -25.06
N GLN A 852 8.38 -8.27 -25.71
CA GLN A 852 8.10 -9.65 -25.31
C GLN A 852 9.16 -10.61 -25.85
N VAL A 853 9.62 -11.57 -25.04
CA VAL A 853 10.70 -12.49 -25.40
C VAL A 853 10.23 -13.53 -26.42
N VAL A 854 10.57 -13.34 -27.69
CA VAL A 854 10.28 -14.30 -28.79
C VAL A 854 11.25 -15.47 -28.86
N ALA A 855 12.45 -15.32 -28.32
CA ALA A 855 13.42 -16.41 -28.21
C ALA A 855 14.28 -16.25 -26.96
N ALA A 856 14.49 -17.35 -26.24
CA ALA A 856 15.49 -17.48 -25.18
C ALA A 856 16.48 -18.58 -25.57
N THR A 857 17.77 -18.27 -25.52
CA THR A 857 18.86 -19.14 -25.97
C THR A 857 19.78 -19.42 -24.79
N GLY A 858 19.98 -20.70 -24.46
CA GLY A 858 20.86 -21.14 -23.39
C GLY A 858 22.34 -21.17 -23.81
N PRO A 859 23.27 -21.41 -22.87
CA PRO A 859 24.71 -21.46 -23.14
C PRO A 859 25.14 -22.49 -24.22
N SER A 860 24.36 -23.55 -24.46
CA SER A 860 24.63 -24.50 -25.56
C SER A 860 24.22 -24.03 -26.96
N GLY A 861 23.50 -22.89 -27.06
CA GLY A 861 22.82 -22.47 -28.28
C GLY A 861 21.41 -23.07 -28.48
N ARG A 862 20.96 -24.01 -27.63
CA ARG A 862 19.57 -24.50 -27.63
C ARG A 862 18.61 -23.34 -27.35
N GLN A 863 17.47 -23.33 -28.04
CA GLN A 863 16.55 -22.21 -28.06
C GLN A 863 15.10 -22.61 -27.77
N VAL A 864 14.46 -21.91 -26.85
CA VAL A 864 13.00 -21.93 -26.64
C VAL A 864 12.41 -20.71 -27.34
N ARG A 865 11.40 -20.90 -28.20
CA ARG A 865 10.73 -19.81 -28.90
C ARG A 865 9.32 -19.60 -28.40
N ARG A 866 8.88 -18.35 -28.40
CA ARG A 866 7.52 -17.94 -28.04
C ARG A 866 6.92 -17.21 -29.22
N HIS A 867 5.80 -17.74 -29.69
CA HIS A 867 5.02 -17.18 -30.78
C HIS A 867 3.86 -16.39 -30.18
N TYR A 868 3.67 -15.17 -30.65
CA TYR A 868 2.61 -14.28 -30.19
C TYR A 868 1.69 -13.93 -31.35
N ASP A 869 0.40 -13.71 -31.09
CA ASP A 869 -0.48 -13.07 -32.07
C ASP A 869 -0.29 -11.56 -32.13
N ARG A 870 -1.04 -10.91 -33.01
CA ARG A 870 -1.01 -9.47 -33.24
C ARG A 870 -1.31 -8.63 -31.98
N PHE A 871 -2.02 -9.20 -30.99
CA PHE A 871 -2.34 -8.58 -29.70
C PHE A 871 -1.26 -8.82 -28.63
N GLY A 872 -0.21 -9.58 -28.94
CA GLY A 872 0.79 -9.98 -27.96
C GLY A 872 0.34 -11.12 -27.03
N ARG A 873 -0.70 -11.90 -27.38
CA ARG A 873 -1.06 -13.12 -26.63
C ARG A 873 -0.18 -14.29 -27.09
N LEU A 874 0.31 -15.10 -26.17
CA LEU A 874 1.17 -16.26 -26.46
C LEU A 874 0.37 -17.35 -27.18
N THR A 875 0.54 -17.54 -28.49
CA THR A 875 -0.17 -18.56 -29.27
C THR A 875 0.54 -19.89 -29.33
N ALA A 876 1.88 -19.91 -29.20
CA ALA A 876 2.62 -21.17 -29.04
C ALA A 876 3.94 -21.01 -28.27
N LEU A 877 4.31 -22.05 -27.54
CA LEU A 877 5.64 -22.28 -26.99
C LEU A 877 6.30 -23.41 -27.80
N GLU A 878 7.42 -23.13 -28.44
CA GLU A 878 8.21 -24.09 -29.21
C GLU A 878 9.44 -24.47 -28.40
N ASN A 879 9.56 -25.76 -28.05
CA ASN A 879 10.71 -26.29 -27.32
C ASN A 879 11.92 -26.48 -28.27
N PRO A 880 13.13 -26.77 -27.75
CA PRO A 880 14.31 -26.92 -28.61
C PRO A 880 14.29 -28.17 -29.52
N ASN A 881 13.35 -29.10 -29.32
CA ASN A 881 13.08 -30.20 -30.26
C ASN A 881 12.19 -29.75 -31.45
N GLY A 882 11.67 -28.52 -31.44
CA GLY A 882 10.74 -27.98 -32.45
C GLY A 882 9.26 -28.29 -32.19
N GLU A 883 8.93 -28.93 -31.07
CA GLU A 883 7.57 -29.31 -30.70
C GLU A 883 6.82 -28.11 -30.13
N ARG A 884 5.51 -28.00 -30.40
CA ARG A 884 4.71 -26.82 -30.06
C ARG A 884 3.56 -27.09 -29.10
N TRP A 885 3.60 -26.48 -27.93
CA TRP A 885 2.41 -26.27 -27.08
C TRP A 885 1.67 -25.06 -27.63
N ARG A 886 0.34 -25.13 -27.79
CA ARG A 886 -0.49 -24.10 -28.42
C ARG A 886 -1.54 -23.56 -27.45
N PHE A 887 -1.98 -22.33 -27.69
CA PHE A 887 -3.01 -21.65 -26.91
C PHE A 887 -4.01 -20.97 -27.85
N GLU A 888 -5.29 -21.12 -27.55
CA GLU A 888 -6.42 -20.55 -28.28
C GLU A 888 -7.17 -19.58 -27.36
N TYR A 889 -7.53 -18.40 -27.89
CA TYR A 889 -8.20 -17.35 -27.13
C TYR A 889 -9.48 -16.89 -27.83
N ASP A 890 -10.43 -16.37 -27.07
CA ASP A 890 -11.58 -15.66 -27.63
C ASP A 890 -11.20 -14.22 -28.06
N THR A 891 -12.18 -13.49 -28.59
CA THR A 891 -12.03 -12.11 -29.05
C THR A 891 -11.79 -11.09 -27.94
N GLY A 892 -12.03 -11.45 -26.67
CA GLY A 892 -11.78 -10.61 -25.50
C GLY A 892 -10.54 -11.00 -24.69
N HIS A 893 -9.71 -11.91 -25.21
CA HIS A 893 -8.44 -12.37 -24.61
C HIS A 893 -8.54 -13.42 -23.48
N ARG A 894 -9.70 -14.06 -23.23
CA ARG A 894 -9.75 -15.27 -22.37
C ARG A 894 -9.22 -16.49 -23.10
N LEU A 895 -8.54 -17.38 -22.38
CA LEU A 895 -8.07 -18.66 -22.90
C LEU A 895 -9.26 -19.61 -23.11
N LEU A 896 -9.47 -20.10 -24.33
CA LEU A 896 -10.50 -21.09 -24.67
C LEU A 896 -9.95 -22.52 -24.62
N ALA A 897 -8.73 -22.72 -25.11
CA ALA A 897 -8.07 -24.01 -25.09
C ALA A 897 -6.55 -23.88 -25.01
N GLN A 898 -5.91 -24.92 -24.51
CA GLN A 898 -4.49 -25.17 -24.73
C GLN A 898 -4.29 -26.59 -25.25
N THR A 899 -3.32 -26.78 -26.12
CA THR A 899 -2.98 -28.08 -26.71
C THR A 899 -1.51 -28.36 -26.45
N ASP A 900 -1.20 -29.44 -25.75
CA ASP A 900 0.18 -29.76 -25.41
C ASP A 900 0.99 -30.33 -26.59
N TYR A 901 2.28 -30.60 -26.36
CA TYR A 901 3.19 -31.10 -27.39
C TYR A 901 2.70 -32.37 -28.10
N ALA A 902 1.95 -33.23 -27.42
CA ALA A 902 1.43 -34.49 -27.97
C ALA A 902 0.11 -34.33 -28.73
N GLY A 903 -0.56 -33.17 -28.60
CA GLY A 903 -1.86 -32.91 -29.21
C GLY A 903 -3.06 -33.10 -28.26
N ARG A 904 -2.85 -33.30 -26.95
CA ARG A 904 -3.96 -33.36 -25.97
C ARG A 904 -4.46 -31.95 -25.68
N ALA A 905 -5.78 -31.75 -25.69
CA ALA A 905 -6.37 -30.44 -25.44
C ALA A 905 -6.93 -30.32 -24.01
N THR A 906 -6.84 -29.11 -23.44
CA THR A 906 -7.59 -28.70 -22.25
C THR A 906 -8.40 -27.46 -22.61
N ARG A 907 -9.73 -27.56 -22.56
CA ARG A 907 -10.68 -26.50 -22.87
C ARG A 907 -11.27 -25.87 -21.62
N TYR A 908 -11.64 -24.60 -21.73
CA TYR A 908 -12.16 -23.76 -20.66
C TYR A 908 -13.51 -23.18 -21.06
N THR A 909 -14.47 -23.16 -20.14
CA THR A 909 -15.65 -22.31 -20.22
C THR A 909 -15.63 -21.33 -19.05
N TRP A 910 -16.29 -20.18 -19.21
CA TRP A 910 -16.16 -19.03 -18.31
C TRP A 910 -17.53 -18.57 -17.80
N THR A 911 -17.57 -18.10 -16.55
CA THR A 911 -18.73 -17.37 -15.99
C THR A 911 -18.80 -15.95 -16.58
N ARG A 912 -19.92 -15.24 -16.36
CA ARG A 912 -20.04 -13.82 -16.73
C ARG A 912 -19.01 -12.94 -16.03
N LEU A 913 -18.58 -13.32 -14.83
CA LEU A 913 -17.53 -12.66 -14.04
C LEU A 913 -16.10 -13.09 -14.45
N GLY A 914 -15.93 -13.81 -15.56
CA GLY A 914 -14.62 -14.21 -16.07
C GLY A 914 -13.89 -15.29 -15.23
N GLN A 915 -14.61 -16.05 -14.41
CA GLN A 915 -14.07 -17.17 -13.64
C GLN A 915 -14.23 -18.49 -14.42
N PRO A 916 -13.36 -19.52 -14.25
CA PRO A 916 -13.54 -20.80 -14.92
C PRO A 916 -14.82 -21.51 -14.47
N ALA A 917 -15.81 -21.65 -15.34
CA ALA A 917 -17.05 -22.40 -15.06
C ALA A 917 -16.84 -23.91 -15.25
N SER A 918 -16.04 -24.31 -16.25
CA SER A 918 -15.59 -25.69 -16.40
C SER A 918 -14.21 -25.81 -17.06
N VAL A 919 -13.51 -26.89 -16.75
CA VAL A 919 -12.26 -27.30 -17.38
C VAL A 919 -12.42 -28.73 -17.90
N THR A 920 -12.35 -28.91 -19.22
CA THR A 920 -12.48 -30.20 -19.90
C THR A 920 -11.15 -30.63 -20.48
N ARG A 921 -10.64 -31.79 -20.08
CA ARG A 921 -9.42 -32.39 -20.63
C ARG A 921 -9.81 -33.45 -21.65
N GLU A 922 -9.34 -33.27 -22.88
CA GLU A 922 -9.58 -34.16 -24.01
C GLU A 922 -8.38 -35.12 -24.19
N PRO A 923 -8.62 -36.43 -24.29
CA PRO A 923 -7.56 -37.38 -24.63
C PRO A 923 -7.16 -37.27 -26.11
N LEU A 924 -6.02 -37.86 -26.47
CA LEU A 924 -5.64 -38.09 -27.85
C LEU A 924 -6.72 -38.87 -28.59
N ALA A 925 -7.03 -38.45 -29.82
CA ALA A 925 -7.95 -39.14 -30.71
C ALA A 925 -7.33 -40.46 -31.21
N GLN A 926 -7.59 -41.54 -30.46
CA GLN A 926 -7.10 -42.90 -30.72
C GLN A 926 -8.22 -43.92 -30.43
N GLU A 927 -8.18 -45.09 -31.04
CA GLU A 927 -9.14 -46.16 -30.73
C GLU A 927 -9.06 -46.56 -29.25
N GLY A 928 -10.22 -46.67 -28.58
CA GLY A 928 -10.29 -46.94 -27.14
C GLY A 928 -9.95 -45.75 -26.23
N ALA A 929 -9.81 -44.52 -26.77
CA ALA A 929 -9.71 -43.32 -25.95
C ALA A 929 -10.94 -43.14 -25.05
N GLY A 930 -10.71 -42.77 -23.78
CA GLY A 930 -11.78 -42.54 -22.81
C GLY A 930 -12.60 -41.28 -23.10
N ALA A 931 -13.72 -41.11 -22.39
CA ALA A 931 -14.50 -39.87 -22.47
C ALA A 931 -13.73 -38.66 -21.89
N PRO A 932 -13.93 -37.43 -22.41
CA PRO A 932 -13.29 -36.22 -21.88
C PRO A 932 -13.59 -35.99 -20.39
N LEU A 933 -12.54 -35.64 -19.63
CA LEU A 933 -12.62 -35.45 -18.18
C LEU A 933 -12.95 -33.99 -17.86
N THR A 934 -14.19 -33.73 -17.44
CA THR A 934 -14.69 -32.38 -17.13
C THR A 934 -14.76 -32.15 -15.62
N SER A 935 -14.17 -31.05 -15.14
CA SER A 935 -14.46 -30.47 -13.83
C SER A 935 -15.33 -29.23 -13.99
N ARG A 936 -16.32 -29.04 -13.11
CA ARG A 936 -17.19 -27.84 -13.05
C ARG A 936 -17.01 -27.13 -11.72
N TYR A 937 -17.19 -25.81 -11.71
CA TYR A 937 -16.90 -24.97 -10.55
C TYR A 937 -18.07 -24.01 -10.25
N GLU A 938 -18.40 -23.86 -8.97
CA GLU A 938 -19.42 -22.94 -8.45
C GLU A 938 -18.74 -21.93 -7.51
N TYR A 939 -19.22 -20.67 -7.49
CA TYR A 939 -18.62 -19.59 -6.71
C TYR A 939 -19.68 -18.80 -5.93
N ASP A 940 -19.32 -18.27 -4.76
CA ASP A 940 -20.16 -17.36 -3.98
C ASP A 940 -20.14 -15.91 -4.51
N ALA A 941 -20.86 -15.03 -3.81
CA ALA A 941 -20.95 -13.61 -4.13
C ALA A 941 -19.60 -12.87 -4.08
N ARG A 942 -18.63 -13.37 -3.30
CA ARG A 942 -17.26 -12.85 -3.18
C ARG A 942 -16.30 -13.49 -4.18
N GLY A 943 -16.79 -14.37 -5.05
CA GLY A 943 -15.99 -15.11 -6.03
C GLY A 943 -15.18 -16.27 -5.44
N ARG A 944 -15.43 -16.68 -4.19
CA ARG A 944 -14.78 -17.84 -3.56
C ARG A 944 -15.42 -19.12 -4.06
N LEU A 945 -14.62 -20.16 -4.31
CA LEU A 945 -15.11 -21.47 -4.76
C LEU A 945 -16.03 -22.07 -3.68
N THR A 946 -17.26 -22.45 -4.03
CA THR A 946 -18.22 -23.11 -3.13
C THR A 946 -18.41 -24.58 -3.45
N ALA A 947 -18.25 -24.97 -4.71
CA ALA A 947 -18.24 -26.38 -5.09
C ALA A 947 -17.38 -26.67 -6.32
N ARG A 948 -16.90 -27.92 -6.39
CA ARG A 948 -16.25 -28.52 -7.54
C ARG A 948 -16.85 -29.90 -7.80
N ASP A 949 -17.45 -30.06 -8.98
CA ASP A 949 -17.92 -31.35 -9.48
C ASP A 949 -16.86 -31.95 -10.41
N THR A 950 -16.66 -33.27 -10.32
CA THR A 950 -15.89 -34.08 -11.26
C THR A 950 -16.79 -35.12 -11.93
N ALA A 951 -16.28 -36.21 -12.51
CA ALA A 951 -17.13 -37.23 -13.11
C ALA A 951 -17.83 -38.11 -12.07
N GLN A 952 -17.20 -38.31 -10.90
CA GLN A 952 -17.64 -39.23 -9.85
C GLN A 952 -17.91 -38.54 -8.50
N HIS A 953 -17.33 -37.36 -8.25
CA HIS A 953 -17.37 -36.71 -6.93
C HIS A 953 -17.90 -35.27 -6.99
N ARG A 954 -18.47 -34.82 -5.87
CA ARG A 954 -18.68 -33.40 -5.57
C ARG A 954 -17.91 -33.03 -4.31
N THR A 955 -17.16 -31.94 -4.38
CA THR A 955 -16.46 -31.33 -3.23
C THR A 955 -17.08 -29.97 -2.95
N GLU A 956 -17.57 -29.73 -1.74
CA GLU A 956 -18.13 -28.45 -1.30
C GLU A 956 -17.20 -27.75 -0.30
N TYR A 957 -17.19 -26.42 -0.36
CA TYR A 957 -16.31 -25.53 0.39
C TYR A 957 -17.19 -24.53 1.16
N SER A 958 -17.20 -24.67 2.48
CA SER A 958 -17.91 -23.77 3.40
C SER A 958 -16.93 -22.80 4.03
N TRP A 959 -17.25 -21.51 3.92
CA TRP A 959 -16.41 -20.40 4.37
C TRP A 959 -17.09 -19.64 5.50
N ARG A 960 -16.51 -19.70 6.70
CA ARG A 960 -16.98 -19.00 7.90
C ARG A 960 -15.85 -18.11 8.44
N PRO A 961 -16.15 -17.13 9.32
CA PRO A 961 -15.11 -16.36 9.99
C PRO A 961 -14.12 -17.30 10.68
N ARG A 962 -12.84 -17.26 10.24
CA ARG A 962 -11.72 -18.07 10.77
C ARG A 962 -11.91 -19.60 10.72
N GLU A 963 -12.86 -20.11 9.92
CA GLU A 963 -13.09 -21.54 9.70
C GLU A 963 -13.30 -21.83 8.21
N ILE A 964 -12.59 -22.82 7.69
CA ILE A 964 -12.83 -23.40 6.35
C ILE A 964 -13.17 -24.88 6.54
N GLN A 965 -14.33 -25.30 6.03
CA GLN A 965 -14.73 -26.71 5.99
C GLN A 965 -14.84 -27.18 4.55
N ILE A 966 -14.18 -28.29 4.22
CA ILE A 966 -14.22 -28.92 2.89
C ILE A 966 -14.86 -30.29 3.05
N ARG A 967 -15.95 -30.56 2.35
CA ARG A 967 -16.64 -31.87 2.38
C ARG A 967 -16.64 -32.50 1.00
N ARG A 968 -16.57 -33.81 0.92
CA ARG A 968 -16.61 -34.54 -0.35
C ARG A 968 -17.48 -35.79 -0.25
N THR A 969 -18.21 -36.07 -1.33
CA THR A 969 -19.10 -37.23 -1.46
C THR A 969 -19.20 -37.67 -2.92
N ALA A 970 -19.66 -38.90 -3.17
CA ALA A 970 -20.03 -39.36 -4.50
C ALA A 970 -21.11 -38.47 -5.14
N LEU A 971 -20.89 -38.03 -6.37
CA LEU A 971 -21.79 -37.13 -7.11
C LEU A 971 -23.18 -37.75 -7.34
N SER A 972 -23.28 -39.07 -7.47
CA SER A 972 -24.54 -39.81 -7.52
C SER A 972 -25.31 -39.74 -6.20
N ALA A 973 -24.63 -39.92 -5.07
CA ALA A 973 -25.23 -39.86 -3.74
C ALA A 973 -25.75 -38.45 -3.41
N TRP A 974 -24.96 -37.41 -3.68
CA TRP A 974 -25.41 -36.02 -3.52
C TRP A 974 -26.61 -35.66 -4.40
N ARG A 975 -26.63 -36.13 -5.65
CA ARG A 975 -27.79 -35.93 -6.55
C ARG A 975 -29.04 -36.62 -6.03
N GLN A 976 -28.92 -37.84 -5.50
CA GLN A 976 -30.02 -38.56 -4.88
C GLN A 976 -30.54 -37.83 -3.62
N ALA A 977 -29.64 -37.48 -2.69
CA ALA A 977 -30.00 -36.75 -1.48
C ALA A 977 -30.71 -35.42 -1.78
N ARG A 978 -30.24 -34.68 -2.79
CA ARG A 978 -30.86 -33.44 -3.25
C ARG A 978 -32.25 -33.66 -3.87
N ALA A 979 -32.46 -34.76 -4.62
CA ALA A 979 -33.77 -35.12 -5.14
C ALA A 979 -34.75 -35.50 -4.02
N GLU A 980 -34.26 -36.18 -2.98
CA GLU A 980 -34.97 -36.55 -1.75
C GLU A 980 -35.16 -35.36 -0.77
N ARG A 981 -34.59 -34.19 -1.08
CA ARG A 981 -34.59 -32.96 -0.25
C ARG A 981 -34.00 -33.15 1.16
N ARG A 982 -32.99 -34.02 1.29
CA ARG A 982 -32.21 -34.23 2.52
C ARG A 982 -30.77 -33.76 2.35
N GLU A 983 -30.02 -33.68 3.45
CA GLU A 983 -28.56 -33.54 3.39
C GLU A 983 -27.94 -34.82 2.82
N SER A 984 -26.85 -34.66 2.06
CA SER A 984 -26.06 -35.80 1.58
C SER A 984 -25.23 -36.38 2.72
N ASP A 985 -25.08 -37.70 2.70
CA ASP A 985 -24.03 -38.36 3.47
C ASP A 985 -22.67 -37.94 2.88
N TRP A 986 -21.74 -37.55 3.75
CA TRP A 986 -20.43 -37.03 3.38
C TRP A 986 -19.36 -38.09 3.65
N ASP A 987 -18.76 -38.62 2.58
CA ASP A 987 -17.67 -39.61 2.65
C ASP A 987 -16.43 -39.06 3.38
N GLU A 988 -16.24 -37.73 3.31
CA GLU A 988 -15.10 -37.04 3.88
C GLU A 988 -15.44 -35.61 4.33
N THR A 989 -14.83 -35.18 5.42
CA THR A 989 -14.82 -33.78 5.88
C THR A 989 -13.44 -33.42 6.40
N LEU A 990 -12.92 -32.29 5.92
CA LEU A 990 -11.74 -31.61 6.44
C LEU A 990 -12.19 -30.29 7.07
N ALA A 991 -11.61 -29.90 8.21
CA ALA A 991 -11.88 -28.60 8.83
C ALA A 991 -10.58 -27.91 9.25
N PHE A 992 -10.48 -26.61 8.98
CA PHE A 992 -9.34 -25.77 9.28
C PHE A 992 -9.80 -24.58 10.13
N GLY A 993 -9.26 -24.47 11.34
CA GLY A 993 -9.52 -23.37 12.26
C GLY A 993 -8.32 -22.44 12.37
N TYR A 994 -8.56 -21.13 12.33
CA TYR A 994 -7.52 -20.09 12.32
C TYR A 994 -7.64 -19.15 13.52
N ASP A 995 -6.53 -18.52 13.90
CA ASP A 995 -6.58 -17.38 14.81
C ASP A 995 -6.96 -16.09 14.07
N ALA A 996 -7.00 -14.98 14.81
CA ALA A 996 -7.34 -13.67 14.27
C ALA A 996 -6.28 -13.12 13.29
N ALA A 997 -5.02 -13.55 13.41
CA ALA A 997 -3.91 -13.16 12.54
C ALA A 997 -3.77 -14.09 11.31
N GLY A 998 -4.67 -15.07 11.14
CA GLY A 998 -4.68 -16.02 10.03
C GLY A 998 -3.72 -17.21 10.20
N ASN A 999 -3.14 -17.44 11.38
CA ASN A 999 -2.34 -18.64 11.62
C ASN A 999 -3.27 -19.85 11.83
N LEU A 1000 -2.93 -21.00 11.24
CA LEU A 1000 -3.72 -22.23 11.35
C LEU A 1000 -3.60 -22.82 12.77
N LEU A 1001 -4.63 -22.71 13.59
CA LEU A 1001 -4.69 -23.27 14.95
C LEU A 1001 -5.00 -24.75 14.99
N SER A 1002 -5.85 -25.25 14.10
CA SER A 1002 -6.26 -26.65 14.10
C SER A 1002 -6.62 -27.16 12.72
N GLU A 1003 -6.32 -28.43 12.47
CA GLU A 1003 -6.77 -29.17 11.31
C GLU A 1003 -7.40 -30.49 11.74
N ASP A 1004 -8.65 -30.72 11.35
CA ASP A 1004 -9.29 -32.03 11.41
C ASP A 1004 -9.20 -32.69 10.02
N ASN A 1005 -8.55 -33.86 9.95
CA ASN A 1005 -8.45 -34.65 8.72
C ASN A 1005 -8.56 -36.16 9.00
N HIS A 1006 -8.42 -37.00 7.97
CA HIS A 1006 -8.55 -38.47 8.10
C HIS A 1006 -7.60 -39.10 9.13
N GLY A 1007 -6.45 -38.47 9.40
CA GLY A 1007 -5.47 -38.89 10.40
C GLY A 1007 -5.76 -38.38 11.81
N GLY A 1008 -6.90 -37.71 12.04
CA GLY A 1008 -7.31 -37.12 13.30
C GLY A 1008 -7.02 -35.61 13.40
N ARG A 1009 -7.16 -35.08 14.62
CA ARG A 1009 -7.01 -33.65 14.91
C ARG A 1009 -5.55 -33.27 15.15
N TRP A 1010 -5.08 -32.29 14.39
CA TRP A 1010 -3.83 -31.56 14.62
C TRP A 1010 -4.13 -30.24 15.31
N GLN A 1011 -3.26 -29.83 16.23
CA GLN A 1011 -3.34 -28.52 16.87
C GLN A 1011 -1.99 -27.83 16.82
N HIS A 1012 -2.00 -26.51 16.65
CA HIS A 1012 -0.83 -25.68 16.47
C HIS A 1012 -0.89 -24.52 17.48
N ARG A 1013 0.27 -24.13 18.00
CA ARG A 1013 0.40 -22.87 18.75
C ARG A 1013 1.52 -22.04 18.16
N TYR A 1014 1.32 -20.72 18.22
CA TYR A 1014 2.28 -19.73 17.78
C TYR A 1014 2.75 -18.90 18.97
N ASP A 1015 3.93 -18.30 18.87
CA ASP A 1015 4.26 -17.15 19.72
C ASP A 1015 3.66 -15.87 19.12
N ILE A 1016 3.84 -14.77 19.84
CA ILE A 1016 3.31 -13.45 19.52
C ILE A 1016 3.97 -12.81 18.29
N ALA A 1017 5.10 -13.33 17.81
CA ALA A 1017 5.70 -12.97 16.52
C ALA A 1017 5.21 -13.88 15.36
N GLY A 1018 4.31 -14.82 15.67
CA GLY A 1018 3.74 -15.80 14.74
C GLY A 1018 4.68 -16.94 14.35
N ASN A 1019 5.66 -17.32 15.19
CA ASN A 1019 6.46 -18.54 14.99
C ASN A 1019 5.73 -19.76 15.58
N LEU A 1020 5.73 -20.90 14.88
CA LEU A 1020 5.05 -22.13 15.29
C LEU A 1020 5.75 -22.83 16.49
N THR A 1021 5.48 -22.39 17.72
CA THR A 1021 6.12 -22.91 18.95
C THR A 1021 5.70 -24.32 19.33
N ALA A 1022 4.51 -24.80 18.94
CA ALA A 1022 4.07 -26.16 19.27
C ALA A 1022 3.21 -26.79 18.18
N THR A 1023 3.18 -28.12 18.15
CA THR A 1023 2.25 -28.90 17.33
C THR A 1023 1.84 -30.16 18.08
N THR A 1024 0.59 -30.26 18.48
CA THR A 1024 0.02 -31.48 19.06
C THR A 1024 -0.37 -32.42 17.93
N LEU A 1025 0.16 -33.64 17.98
CA LEU A 1025 -0.17 -34.73 17.07
C LEU A 1025 -1.52 -35.37 17.46
N PRO A 1026 -2.20 -36.09 16.56
CA PRO A 1026 -3.44 -36.81 16.85
C PRO A 1026 -3.35 -37.84 18.00
N ASP A 1027 -2.14 -38.28 18.36
CA ASP A 1027 -1.88 -39.18 19.49
C ASP A 1027 -1.59 -38.47 20.82
N GLY A 1028 -1.74 -37.14 20.86
CA GLY A 1028 -1.52 -36.30 22.04
C GLY A 1028 -0.07 -35.93 22.33
N ARG A 1029 0.92 -36.39 21.55
CA ARG A 1029 2.32 -35.93 21.70
C ARG A 1029 2.47 -34.49 21.19
N GLU A 1030 3.25 -33.66 21.88
CA GLU A 1030 3.54 -32.28 21.47
C GLU A 1030 4.95 -32.19 20.86
N LEU A 1031 5.06 -31.73 19.62
CA LEU A 1031 6.31 -31.31 18.99
C LEU A 1031 6.54 -29.81 19.27
N SER A 1032 7.33 -29.53 20.31
CA SER A 1032 7.70 -28.17 20.71
C SER A 1032 8.89 -27.64 19.90
N ARG A 1033 8.94 -26.33 19.68
CA ARG A 1033 10.00 -25.61 18.94
C ARG A 1033 10.39 -24.34 19.70
N LEU A 1034 11.70 -24.13 19.86
CA LEU A 1034 12.27 -22.94 20.48
C LEU A 1034 12.97 -22.10 19.42
N TYR A 1035 12.73 -20.79 19.44
CA TYR A 1035 13.27 -19.82 18.49
C TYR A 1035 14.13 -18.77 19.22
N TYR A 1036 15.02 -18.10 18.49
CA TYR A 1036 15.70 -16.89 18.94
C TYR A 1036 15.58 -15.81 17.85
N GLY A 1037 15.59 -14.54 18.27
CA GLY A 1037 15.43 -13.40 17.37
C GLY A 1037 14.13 -13.49 16.56
N SER A 1038 14.15 -12.94 15.34
CA SER A 1038 13.02 -12.90 14.42
C SER A 1038 12.74 -14.25 13.73
N GLY A 1039 12.63 -15.33 14.50
CA GLY A 1039 12.18 -16.65 14.02
C GLY A 1039 13.27 -17.68 13.70
N HIS A 1040 14.48 -17.57 14.23
CA HIS A 1040 15.54 -18.57 14.01
C HIS A 1040 15.40 -19.77 14.95
N LEU A 1041 15.04 -20.93 14.40
CA LEU A 1041 14.87 -22.17 15.17
C LEU A 1041 16.17 -22.58 15.89
N LEU A 1042 16.12 -22.66 17.22
CA LEU A 1042 17.21 -23.05 18.10
C LEU A 1042 17.14 -24.53 18.51
N GLN A 1043 15.95 -25.05 18.77
CA GLN A 1043 15.74 -26.41 19.28
C GLN A 1043 14.36 -26.97 18.90
N MET A 1044 14.27 -28.30 18.77
CA MET A 1044 13.03 -29.07 18.62
C MET A 1044 13.02 -30.23 19.61
N SER A 1045 11.91 -30.42 20.30
CA SER A 1045 11.74 -31.46 21.33
C SER A 1045 10.36 -32.12 21.21
N LEU A 1046 10.28 -33.42 21.49
CA LEU A 1046 9.02 -34.17 21.58
C LEU A 1046 8.63 -34.36 23.04
N ARG A 1047 7.39 -34.01 23.38
CA ARG A 1047 6.81 -34.25 24.70
C ARG A 1047 5.73 -35.33 24.60
N GLY A 1048 5.72 -36.23 25.57
CA GLY A 1048 4.70 -37.26 25.72
C GLY A 1048 4.74 -37.87 27.12
N ALA A 1049 3.99 -38.95 27.36
CA ALA A 1049 3.86 -39.58 28.67
C ALA A 1049 5.21 -40.02 29.31
N GLY A 1050 6.23 -40.31 28.50
CA GLY A 1050 7.59 -40.65 28.97
C GLY A 1050 8.53 -39.45 29.20
N GLY A 1051 8.04 -38.21 29.14
CA GLY A 1051 8.84 -37.00 29.34
C GLY A 1051 9.21 -36.24 28.04
N THR A 1052 10.09 -35.25 28.18
CA THR A 1052 10.57 -34.41 27.06
C THR A 1052 11.86 -34.97 26.48
N HIS A 1053 11.91 -35.12 25.15
CA HIS A 1053 13.03 -35.69 24.40
C HIS A 1053 13.52 -34.70 23.34
N ASP A 1054 14.79 -34.32 23.38
CA ASP A 1054 15.35 -33.41 22.37
C ASP A 1054 15.61 -34.12 21.04
N ILE A 1055 14.92 -33.66 20.00
CA ILE A 1055 15.05 -34.20 18.64
C ILE A 1055 16.25 -33.57 17.93
N ALA A 1056 16.40 -32.24 18.04
CA ALA A 1056 17.50 -31.51 17.42
C ALA A 1056 17.73 -30.13 18.04
N GLY A 1057 19.00 -29.78 18.29
CA GLY A 1057 19.45 -28.42 18.56
C GLY A 1057 20.29 -27.87 17.41
N TYR A 1058 20.33 -26.56 17.23
CA TYR A 1058 20.97 -25.89 16.09
C TYR A 1058 21.95 -24.79 16.56
N ARG A 1059 23.12 -24.72 15.92
CA ARG A 1059 24.06 -23.58 16.00
C ARG A 1059 24.18 -22.91 14.64
N ARG A 1060 24.28 -21.59 14.64
CA ARG A 1060 24.23 -20.76 13.42
C ARG A 1060 25.41 -19.79 13.35
N ASP A 1061 25.74 -19.37 12.13
CA ASP A 1061 26.71 -18.30 11.89
C ASP A 1061 26.05 -16.90 11.92
N ARG A 1062 26.87 -15.88 11.63
CA ARG A 1062 26.44 -14.46 11.57
C ARG A 1062 25.46 -14.14 10.44
N LEU A 1063 25.22 -15.07 9.51
CA LEU A 1063 24.19 -14.99 8.46
C LEU A 1063 23.00 -15.92 8.77
N HIS A 1064 22.94 -16.41 10.02
CA HIS A 1064 21.95 -17.34 10.54
C HIS A 1064 21.86 -18.69 9.78
N ARG A 1065 22.89 -19.08 9.03
CA ARG A 1065 22.97 -20.38 8.35
C ARG A 1065 23.31 -21.49 9.35
N GLU A 1066 22.77 -22.69 9.16
CA GLU A 1066 23.09 -23.85 10.01
C GLU A 1066 24.57 -24.27 9.87
N ILE A 1067 25.38 -24.01 10.90
CA ILE A 1067 26.78 -24.51 10.96
C ILE A 1067 26.92 -25.75 11.82
N SER A 1068 25.95 -26.06 12.69
CA SER A 1068 25.88 -27.35 13.38
C SER A 1068 24.45 -27.72 13.75
N ARG A 1069 24.16 -29.02 13.74
CA ARG A 1069 22.92 -29.61 14.24
C ARG A 1069 23.19 -30.86 15.07
N THR A 1070 22.55 -30.98 16.24
CA THR A 1070 22.50 -32.25 16.99
C THR A 1070 21.25 -33.04 16.59
N GLN A 1071 21.32 -34.37 16.65
CA GLN A 1071 20.18 -35.29 16.54
C GLN A 1071 20.47 -36.52 17.42
N GLY A 1072 19.90 -36.54 18.64
CA GLY A 1072 20.32 -37.48 19.68
C GLY A 1072 21.85 -37.39 19.93
N ALA A 1073 22.53 -38.54 19.93
CA ALA A 1073 23.99 -38.61 20.11
C ALA A 1073 24.82 -38.20 18.87
N LEU A 1074 24.19 -37.81 17.75
CA LEU A 1074 24.88 -37.36 16.54
C LEU A 1074 25.00 -35.84 16.51
N THR A 1075 26.16 -35.33 16.10
CA THR A 1075 26.36 -33.91 15.76
C THR A 1075 26.81 -33.80 14.31
N ARG A 1076 26.20 -32.90 13.53
CA ARG A 1076 26.56 -32.61 12.14
C ARG A 1076 27.00 -31.16 12.00
N ASP A 1077 28.30 -30.92 11.83
CA ASP A 1077 28.84 -29.62 11.48
C ASP A 1077 28.76 -29.38 9.96
N THR A 1078 28.54 -28.14 9.53
CA THR A 1078 28.50 -27.69 8.12
C THR A 1078 29.41 -26.48 7.94
N ARG A 1079 30.16 -26.43 6.83
CA ARG A 1079 30.94 -25.24 6.42
C ARG A 1079 30.53 -24.76 5.04
N TYR A 1080 30.64 -23.45 4.86
CA TYR A 1080 30.34 -22.73 3.63
C TYR A 1080 31.60 -22.07 3.07
N ASP A 1081 31.64 -21.77 1.78
CA ASP A 1081 32.56 -20.79 1.20
C ASP A 1081 31.96 -19.36 1.27
N SER A 1082 32.71 -18.36 0.77
CA SER A 1082 32.27 -16.95 0.74
C SER A 1082 31.11 -16.68 -0.22
N ALA A 1083 30.81 -17.62 -1.14
CA ALA A 1083 29.62 -17.61 -1.99
C ALA A 1083 28.43 -18.37 -1.37
N GLY A 1084 28.56 -18.84 -0.11
CA GLY A 1084 27.49 -19.53 0.61
C GLY A 1084 27.24 -20.98 0.22
N ARG A 1085 28.13 -21.61 -0.56
CA ARG A 1085 28.01 -23.01 -0.97
C ARG A 1085 28.58 -23.94 0.09
N VAL A 1086 27.91 -25.07 0.32
CA VAL A 1086 28.38 -26.10 1.27
C VAL A 1086 29.68 -26.72 0.75
N THR A 1087 30.78 -26.56 1.49
CA THR A 1087 32.09 -27.18 1.17
C THR A 1087 32.37 -28.43 2.01
N LEU A 1088 31.81 -28.50 3.21
CA LEU A 1088 31.97 -29.62 4.14
C LEU A 1088 30.65 -29.87 4.91
N ARG A 1089 30.29 -31.14 5.07
CA ARG A 1089 29.39 -31.64 6.13
C ARG A 1089 30.08 -32.78 6.86
N ARG A 1090 30.16 -32.72 8.19
CA ARG A 1090 30.80 -33.74 9.01
C ARG A 1090 29.87 -34.16 10.14
N THR A 1091 29.46 -35.43 10.13
CA THR A 1091 28.67 -36.06 11.19
C THR A 1091 29.57 -36.88 12.10
N SER A 1092 29.50 -36.66 13.40
CA SER A 1092 30.20 -37.43 14.44
C SER A 1092 29.25 -37.95 15.52
N ARG A 1093 29.72 -38.95 16.27
CA ARG A 1093 29.13 -39.41 17.53
C ARG A 1093 30.18 -39.21 18.62
N GLY A 1094 30.04 -38.14 19.39
CA GLY A 1094 31.16 -37.60 20.19
C GLY A 1094 32.36 -37.31 19.28
N ASN A 1095 33.54 -37.84 19.63
CA ASN A 1095 34.77 -37.67 18.86
C ASN A 1095 34.92 -38.66 17.69
N ARG A 1096 34.06 -39.69 17.58
CA ARG A 1096 34.10 -40.67 16.48
C ARG A 1096 33.46 -40.08 15.23
N LEU A 1097 34.18 -40.07 14.11
CA LEU A 1097 33.59 -39.76 12.81
C LEU A 1097 32.55 -40.83 12.45
N VAL A 1098 31.38 -40.41 11.96
CA VAL A 1098 30.37 -41.30 11.36
C VAL A 1098 30.38 -41.11 9.85
N LEU A 1099 30.33 -39.85 9.38
CA LEU A 1099 30.31 -39.54 7.95
C LEU A 1099 30.92 -38.16 7.68
N GLU A 1100 31.82 -38.05 6.71
CA GLU A 1100 32.29 -36.75 6.21
C GLU A 1100 32.00 -36.63 4.71
N GLN A 1101 31.42 -35.52 4.30
CA GLN A 1101 31.16 -35.16 2.91
C GLN A 1101 31.87 -33.85 2.59
N ARG A 1102 32.81 -33.87 1.65
CA ARG A 1102 33.42 -32.66 1.05
C ARG A 1102 32.87 -32.44 -0.34
N CYS A 1103 32.63 -31.18 -0.71
CA CYS A 1103 32.10 -30.78 -2.01
C CYS A 1103 33.04 -29.78 -2.71
N GLN A 1104 33.15 -29.88 -4.03
CA GLN A 1104 33.78 -28.85 -4.87
C GLN A 1104 32.79 -28.41 -5.96
N TRP A 1105 32.83 -27.12 -6.28
CA TRP A 1105 31.90 -26.44 -7.16
C TRP A 1105 32.66 -25.79 -8.32
N ASP A 1106 32.05 -25.71 -9.49
CA ASP A 1106 32.61 -24.95 -10.62
C ASP A 1106 32.25 -23.45 -10.57
N GLN A 1107 32.69 -22.70 -11.58
CA GLN A 1107 32.43 -21.26 -11.69
C GLN A 1107 30.95 -20.91 -11.96
N THR A 1108 30.13 -21.91 -12.30
CA THR A 1108 28.68 -21.79 -12.53
C THR A 1108 27.83 -22.40 -11.41
N ASP A 1109 28.43 -22.59 -10.22
CA ASP A 1109 27.79 -23.14 -9.01
C ASP A 1109 27.29 -24.59 -9.12
N ARG A 1110 27.87 -25.39 -10.04
CA ARG A 1110 27.52 -26.81 -10.20
C ARG A 1110 28.46 -27.71 -9.40
N LEU A 1111 27.94 -28.79 -8.80
CA LEU A 1111 28.69 -29.72 -7.96
C LEU A 1111 29.53 -30.67 -8.83
N VAL A 1112 30.82 -30.39 -9.03
CA VAL A 1112 31.71 -31.20 -9.88
C VAL A 1112 32.37 -32.36 -9.14
N GLN A 1113 32.52 -32.29 -7.82
CA GLN A 1113 33.11 -33.37 -7.02
C GLN A 1113 32.48 -33.48 -5.63
N GLN A 1114 32.31 -34.72 -5.16
CA GLN A 1114 32.01 -35.06 -3.78
C GLN A 1114 32.97 -36.16 -3.29
N ILE A 1115 33.58 -35.96 -2.12
CA ILE A 1115 34.34 -36.99 -1.41
C ILE A 1115 33.55 -37.37 -0.16
N LEU A 1116 33.16 -38.64 -0.08
CA LEU A 1116 32.52 -39.22 1.09
C LEU A 1116 33.55 -40.07 1.86
N THR A 1117 33.74 -39.78 3.14
CA THR A 1117 34.49 -40.62 4.07
C THR A 1117 33.53 -41.24 5.06
N ASP A 1118 33.45 -42.57 5.05
CA ASP A 1118 32.66 -43.34 6.00
C ASP A 1118 33.52 -43.65 7.24
N GLY A 1119 33.05 -43.29 8.43
CA GLY A 1119 33.81 -43.44 9.65
C GLY A 1119 33.93 -44.90 10.13
N ASP A 1120 32.93 -45.71 9.78
CA ASP A 1120 32.71 -47.05 10.33
C ASP A 1120 32.98 -48.16 9.30
N ALA A 1121 33.13 -47.82 8.02
CA ALA A 1121 33.52 -48.76 6.96
C ALA A 1121 34.96 -49.29 7.09
N ALA A 1122 35.18 -50.48 6.52
CA ALA A 1122 36.51 -51.09 6.38
C ALA A 1122 37.45 -50.19 5.53
N PRO A 1123 38.78 -50.27 5.70
CA PRO A 1123 39.73 -49.36 5.05
C PRO A 1123 39.60 -49.25 3.52
N ALA A 1124 39.15 -50.32 2.84
CA ALA A 1124 38.93 -50.33 1.39
C ALA A 1124 37.70 -49.51 0.95
N ASP A 1125 36.61 -49.53 1.72
CA ASP A 1125 35.33 -48.86 1.41
C ASP A 1125 35.18 -47.48 2.07
N LYS A 1126 36.15 -47.14 2.93
CA LYS A 1126 36.23 -45.92 3.73
C LYS A 1126 36.13 -44.63 2.91
N TYR A 1127 36.65 -44.63 1.68
CA TYR A 1127 36.72 -43.44 0.82
C TYR A 1127 35.98 -43.66 -0.49
N ARG A 1128 34.92 -42.89 -0.72
CA ARG A 1128 34.12 -42.92 -1.95
C ARG A 1128 34.14 -41.54 -2.62
N ARG A 1129 34.87 -41.42 -3.73
CA ARG A 1129 34.88 -40.22 -4.58
C ARG A 1129 33.83 -40.33 -5.69
N ARG A 1130 33.02 -39.28 -5.81
CA ARG A 1130 32.08 -39.05 -6.91
C ARG A 1130 32.48 -37.78 -7.66
N MET A 1131 32.36 -37.80 -8.98
CA MET A 1131 32.62 -36.66 -9.85
C MET A 1131 31.52 -36.57 -10.90
N TRP A 1132 31.19 -35.36 -11.34
CA TRP A 1132 30.11 -35.09 -12.28
C TRP A 1132 30.58 -34.14 -13.39
N GLY A 1133 30.21 -34.47 -14.62
CA GLY A 1133 30.36 -33.60 -15.78
C GLY A 1133 29.00 -33.06 -16.23
N TYR A 1134 28.99 -31.84 -16.75
CA TYR A 1134 27.79 -31.15 -17.22
C TYR A 1134 28.00 -30.63 -18.65
N ASP A 1135 26.92 -30.47 -19.42
CA ASP A 1135 26.95 -29.66 -20.64
C ASP A 1135 26.84 -28.16 -20.32
N ALA A 1136 26.86 -27.32 -21.35
CA ALA A 1136 26.82 -25.86 -21.17
C ALA A 1136 25.53 -25.38 -20.46
N ASP A 1137 24.38 -26.05 -20.67
CA ASP A 1137 23.11 -25.67 -20.04
C ASP A 1137 22.97 -26.19 -18.59
N GLY A 1138 23.80 -27.17 -18.21
CA GLY A 1138 23.79 -27.77 -16.87
C GLY A 1138 23.13 -29.14 -16.80
N CYS A 1139 22.81 -29.77 -17.94
CA CYS A 1139 22.41 -31.16 -17.96
C CYS A 1139 23.62 -32.06 -17.61
N LEU A 1140 23.42 -33.03 -16.71
CA LEU A 1140 24.47 -33.96 -16.33
C LEU A 1140 24.88 -34.84 -17.53
N THR A 1141 26.16 -34.86 -17.91
CA THR A 1141 26.65 -35.66 -19.05
C THR A 1141 27.42 -36.91 -18.62
N GLN A 1142 28.01 -36.89 -17.43
CA GLN A 1142 28.75 -38.03 -16.89
C GLN A 1142 28.70 -38.06 -15.36
N GLY A 1143 28.64 -39.25 -14.77
CA GLY A 1143 28.85 -39.48 -13.34
C GLY A 1143 29.90 -40.55 -13.13
N ILE A 1144 30.95 -40.26 -12.36
CA ILE A 1144 32.04 -41.19 -12.07
C ILE A 1144 32.03 -41.54 -10.58
N THR A 1145 31.90 -42.81 -10.24
CA THR A 1145 32.00 -43.33 -8.86
C THR A 1145 33.12 -44.35 -8.77
N GLY A 1146 34.21 -44.02 -8.07
CA GLY A 1146 35.39 -44.90 -8.00
C GLY A 1146 36.03 -45.13 -9.37
N ARG A 1147 35.90 -46.36 -9.90
CA ARG A 1147 36.34 -46.76 -11.26
C ARG A 1147 35.18 -46.89 -12.27
N GLN A 1148 33.93 -46.79 -11.84
CA GLN A 1148 32.76 -46.88 -12.72
C GLN A 1148 32.39 -45.49 -13.25
N ALA A 1149 32.12 -45.41 -14.55
CA ALA A 1149 31.64 -44.21 -15.22
C ALA A 1149 30.30 -44.50 -15.89
N GLU A 1150 29.30 -43.66 -15.59
CA GLU A 1150 27.99 -43.64 -16.23
C GLU A 1150 27.90 -42.41 -17.14
N HIS A 1151 27.36 -42.59 -18.34
CA HIS A 1151 27.19 -41.54 -19.33
C HIS A 1151 25.72 -41.22 -19.53
N PHE A 1152 25.41 -39.93 -19.70
CA PHE A 1152 24.06 -39.40 -19.64
C PHE A 1152 23.77 -38.53 -20.88
N TYR A 1153 23.04 -39.11 -21.84
CA TYR A 1153 22.61 -38.42 -23.06
C TYR A 1153 21.26 -37.72 -22.90
N HIS A 1154 21.11 -36.56 -23.52
CA HIS A 1154 19.88 -35.77 -23.50
C HIS A 1154 19.55 -35.27 -24.89
N ASP A 1155 18.25 -35.20 -25.21
CA ASP A 1155 17.78 -34.52 -26.43
C ASP A 1155 17.90 -32.98 -26.29
N ALA A 1156 17.41 -32.22 -27.27
CA ALA A 1156 17.50 -30.77 -27.22
C ALA A 1156 16.54 -30.14 -26.18
N ALA A 1157 15.43 -30.79 -25.86
CA ALA A 1157 14.51 -30.36 -24.80
C ALA A 1157 14.94 -30.81 -23.38
N GLY A 1158 16.05 -31.53 -23.24
CA GLY A 1158 16.59 -31.99 -21.96
C GLY A 1158 16.03 -33.32 -21.47
N ASN A 1159 15.30 -34.06 -22.30
CA ASN A 1159 14.80 -35.39 -21.94
C ASN A 1159 15.95 -36.42 -21.94
N ARG A 1160 15.93 -37.36 -21.00
CA ARG A 1160 16.88 -38.49 -20.93
C ARG A 1160 16.77 -39.39 -22.17
N THR A 1161 17.89 -39.71 -22.83
CA THR A 1161 17.96 -40.69 -23.92
C THR A 1161 18.97 -41.81 -23.64
N ASP A 1162 18.93 -42.88 -24.44
CA ASP A 1162 19.85 -44.02 -24.36
C ASP A 1162 21.10 -43.82 -25.23
N SER A 1163 20.99 -43.05 -26.32
CA SER A 1163 22.12 -42.68 -27.16
C SER A 1163 22.10 -41.20 -27.58
N PRO A 1164 23.23 -40.64 -28.06
CA PRO A 1164 23.28 -39.28 -28.62
C PRO A 1164 22.40 -39.14 -29.86
N GLY A 1165 21.70 -38.01 -29.99
CA GLY A 1165 20.91 -37.68 -31.19
C GLY A 1165 19.51 -38.32 -31.25
N GLU A 1166 19.15 -39.16 -30.28
CA GLU A 1166 17.76 -39.53 -30.02
C GLU A 1166 16.95 -38.31 -29.54
N THR A 1167 15.65 -38.32 -29.84
CA THR A 1167 14.68 -37.30 -29.38
C THR A 1167 13.51 -37.99 -28.70
N VAL A 1168 13.08 -37.48 -27.55
CA VAL A 1168 11.90 -38.02 -26.85
C VAL A 1168 10.64 -37.33 -27.36
N TRP A 1169 9.78 -38.09 -28.03
CA TRP A 1169 8.51 -37.59 -28.58
C TRP A 1169 7.63 -36.96 -27.50
N CYS A 1170 7.41 -35.65 -27.61
CA CYS A 1170 6.51 -34.84 -26.80
C CYS A 1170 6.76 -34.94 -25.27
N GLY A 1171 8.00 -35.24 -24.86
CA GLY A 1171 8.37 -35.51 -23.47
C GLY A 1171 7.86 -36.85 -22.91
N LEU A 1172 7.23 -37.69 -23.73
CA LEU A 1172 6.66 -38.99 -23.35
C LEU A 1172 7.69 -40.10 -23.60
N LEU A 1173 8.61 -40.25 -22.65
CA LEU A 1173 9.71 -41.22 -22.65
C LEU A 1173 9.20 -42.67 -22.76
N GLN A 1174 9.33 -43.30 -23.94
CA GLN A 1174 8.85 -44.67 -24.15
C GLN A 1174 9.87 -45.76 -23.75
N ARG A 1175 11.16 -45.45 -23.83
CA ARG A 1175 12.26 -46.35 -23.48
C ARG A 1175 13.36 -45.55 -22.80
N LEU A 1176 13.93 -46.12 -21.76
CA LEU A 1176 15.16 -45.62 -21.16
C LEU A 1176 15.86 -46.77 -20.46
N ASN A 1177 17.03 -47.11 -20.96
CA ASN A 1177 18.03 -47.89 -20.27
C ASN A 1177 17.46 -49.29 -19.95
N GLY A 1178 16.76 -49.89 -20.91
CA GLY A 1178 16.04 -51.17 -20.75
C GLY A 1178 14.65 -51.09 -20.12
N LEU A 1179 14.26 -49.97 -19.50
CA LEU A 1179 12.86 -49.73 -19.11
C LEU A 1179 12.00 -49.55 -20.37
N ARG A 1180 10.75 -50.03 -20.32
CA ARG A 1180 9.73 -49.75 -21.34
C ARG A 1180 8.53 -49.11 -20.66
N LEU A 1181 8.06 -48.01 -21.20
CA LEU A 1181 6.99 -47.19 -20.66
C LEU A 1181 5.91 -47.04 -21.73
N SER A 1182 4.66 -47.01 -21.32
CA SER A 1182 3.50 -46.79 -22.19
C SER A 1182 2.53 -45.88 -21.47
N TYR A 1183 1.84 -45.04 -22.24
CA TYR A 1183 0.95 -44.01 -21.73
C TYR A 1183 -0.47 -44.25 -22.21
N ASP A 1184 -1.47 -43.77 -21.47
CA ASP A 1184 -2.85 -43.72 -21.95
C ASP A 1184 -3.08 -42.52 -22.88
N ALA A 1185 -4.31 -42.36 -23.40
CA ALA A 1185 -4.63 -41.25 -24.29
C ALA A 1185 -4.64 -39.87 -23.59
N PHE A 1186 -4.64 -39.81 -22.25
CA PHE A 1186 -4.36 -38.58 -21.50
C PHE A 1186 -2.86 -38.36 -21.27
N GLY A 1187 -2.02 -39.26 -21.81
CA GLY A 1187 -0.57 -39.31 -21.67
C GLY A 1187 -0.10 -39.48 -20.22
N ARG A 1188 -0.91 -40.14 -19.39
CA ARG A 1188 -0.55 -40.62 -18.05
C ARG A 1188 0.09 -42.00 -18.21
N LEU A 1189 1.09 -42.35 -17.38
CA LEU A 1189 1.77 -43.64 -17.47
C LEU A 1189 0.78 -44.79 -17.24
N SER A 1190 0.47 -45.58 -18.27
CA SER A 1190 -0.48 -46.70 -18.19
C SER A 1190 0.21 -48.03 -17.90
N ARG A 1191 1.46 -48.21 -18.38
CA ARG A 1191 2.25 -49.42 -18.17
C ARG A 1191 3.74 -49.13 -18.04
N ARG A 1192 4.42 -49.84 -17.15
CA ARG A 1192 5.89 -49.84 -16.99
C ARG A 1192 6.42 -51.26 -16.92
N CYS A 1193 7.38 -51.61 -17.76
CA CYS A 1193 8.18 -52.82 -17.64
C CYS A 1193 9.54 -52.46 -17.03
N GLY A 1194 9.87 -53.09 -15.90
CA GLY A 1194 11.17 -53.02 -15.26
C GLY A 1194 12.25 -53.85 -15.96
N ARG A 1195 13.51 -53.63 -15.59
CA ARG A 1195 14.67 -54.45 -16.06
C ARG A 1195 14.63 -55.87 -15.48
N ASP A 1196 14.04 -56.00 -14.31
CA ASP A 1196 13.80 -57.18 -13.50
C ASP A 1196 12.64 -58.06 -14.01
N GLY A 1197 11.96 -57.65 -15.08
CA GLY A 1197 10.81 -58.35 -15.63
C GLY A 1197 9.47 -57.97 -14.99
N THR A 1198 9.46 -57.27 -13.85
CA THR A 1198 8.25 -56.76 -13.21
C THR A 1198 7.49 -55.82 -14.14
N VAL A 1199 6.20 -56.08 -14.33
CA VAL A 1199 5.30 -55.21 -15.10
C VAL A 1199 4.31 -54.54 -14.15
N GLN A 1200 4.18 -53.22 -14.26
CA GLN A 1200 3.23 -52.41 -13.50
C GLN A 1200 2.17 -51.84 -14.45
N HIS A 1201 0.90 -52.05 -14.13
CA HIS A 1201 -0.26 -51.52 -14.85
C HIS A 1201 -0.97 -50.50 -13.97
N PHE A 1202 -1.07 -49.25 -14.43
CA PHE A 1202 -1.57 -48.13 -13.64
C PHE A 1202 -3.01 -47.78 -14.05
N ARG A 1203 -3.84 -47.46 -13.05
CA ARG A 1203 -5.16 -46.85 -13.24
C ARG A 1203 -5.26 -45.55 -12.45
N TYR A 1204 -6.20 -44.72 -12.87
CA TYR A 1204 -6.36 -43.37 -12.38
C TYR A 1204 -7.81 -43.11 -11.97
N ASP A 1205 -8.00 -42.27 -10.96
CA ASP A 1205 -9.32 -41.72 -10.61
C ASP A 1205 -9.76 -40.61 -11.59
N ASP A 1206 -10.96 -40.07 -11.36
CA ASP A 1206 -11.55 -38.99 -12.16
C ASP A 1206 -10.88 -37.62 -11.93
N GLU A 1207 -9.98 -37.51 -10.96
CA GLU A 1207 -9.08 -36.38 -10.72
C GLU A 1207 -7.67 -36.59 -11.33
N GLN A 1208 -7.46 -37.69 -12.06
CA GLN A 1208 -6.20 -38.09 -12.68
C GLN A 1208 -5.05 -38.44 -11.71
N ARG A 1209 -5.36 -38.83 -10.47
CA ARG A 1209 -4.41 -39.40 -9.50
C ARG A 1209 -4.34 -40.92 -9.67
N VAL A 1210 -3.18 -41.53 -9.43
CA VAL A 1210 -3.02 -43.00 -9.53
C VAL A 1210 -3.85 -43.67 -8.42
N SER A 1211 -4.93 -44.37 -8.76
CA SER A 1211 -5.80 -45.04 -7.78
C SER A 1211 -5.42 -46.50 -7.55
N ASP A 1212 -4.82 -47.15 -8.54
CA ASP A 1212 -4.53 -48.59 -8.52
C ASP A 1212 -3.29 -48.90 -9.38
N VAL A 1213 -2.45 -49.81 -8.91
CA VAL A 1213 -1.33 -50.39 -9.66
C VAL A 1213 -1.34 -51.90 -9.49
N THR A 1214 -1.64 -52.63 -10.57
CA THR A 1214 -1.49 -54.09 -10.62
C THR A 1214 -0.05 -54.43 -11.00
N LEU A 1215 0.53 -55.45 -10.37
CA LEU A 1215 1.90 -55.90 -10.59
C LEU A 1215 1.91 -57.35 -11.09
N GLU A 1216 2.59 -57.59 -12.21
CA GLU A 1216 2.87 -58.91 -12.76
C GLU A 1216 4.37 -59.22 -12.61
N GLY A 1217 4.71 -60.46 -12.26
CA GLY A 1217 6.10 -60.89 -12.10
C GLY A 1217 6.84 -60.36 -10.86
N HIS A 1218 6.23 -59.48 -10.06
CA HIS A 1218 6.81 -59.03 -8.80
C HIS A 1218 6.85 -60.19 -7.78
N PRO A 1219 7.96 -60.41 -7.05
CA PRO A 1219 8.13 -61.57 -6.17
C PRO A 1219 7.27 -61.60 -4.89
N GLU A 1220 6.35 -60.65 -4.68
CA GLU A 1220 5.67 -60.48 -3.37
C GLU A 1220 4.28 -59.84 -3.49
N TYR A 1221 4.19 -58.66 -4.13
CA TYR A 1221 2.94 -57.90 -4.27
C TYR A 1221 2.29 -58.13 -5.63
N ARG A 1222 0.98 -58.38 -5.64
CA ARG A 1222 0.15 -58.44 -6.87
C ARG A 1222 -0.52 -57.11 -7.22
N ARG A 1223 -0.74 -56.24 -6.22
CA ARG A 1223 -1.57 -55.03 -6.37
C ARG A 1223 -1.29 -54.01 -5.29
N ALA A 1224 -1.32 -52.72 -5.64
CA ALA A 1224 -1.25 -51.59 -4.73
C ALA A 1224 -2.37 -50.58 -5.02
N GLU A 1225 -3.27 -50.34 -4.06
CA GLU A 1225 -4.31 -49.31 -4.16
C GLU A 1225 -3.88 -48.02 -3.45
N TYR A 1226 -4.44 -46.89 -3.85
CA TYR A 1226 -4.19 -45.58 -3.24
C TYR A 1226 -5.50 -44.82 -3.00
N ARG A 1227 -5.59 -44.16 -1.84
CA ARG A 1227 -6.69 -43.25 -1.51
C ARG A 1227 -6.16 -41.85 -1.27
N TYR A 1228 -6.98 -40.86 -1.57
CA TYR A 1228 -6.64 -39.43 -1.47
C TYR A 1228 -7.78 -38.68 -0.79
N ASP A 1229 -7.47 -37.58 -0.13
CA ASP A 1229 -8.48 -36.64 0.39
C ASP A 1229 -8.93 -35.61 -0.66
N ALA A 1230 -9.89 -34.75 -0.27
CA ALA A 1230 -10.41 -33.64 -1.08
C ALA A 1230 -9.35 -32.60 -1.48
N LEU A 1231 -8.19 -32.56 -0.81
CA LEU A 1231 -7.03 -31.74 -1.18
C LEU A 1231 -6.04 -32.47 -2.11
N GLY A 1232 -6.29 -33.75 -2.42
CA GLY A 1232 -5.41 -34.59 -3.22
C GLY A 1232 -4.19 -35.14 -2.47
N ARG A 1233 -4.16 -35.04 -1.14
CA ARG A 1233 -3.12 -35.68 -0.31
C ARG A 1233 -3.38 -37.17 -0.24
N ARG A 1234 -2.37 -38.00 -0.45
CA ARG A 1234 -2.52 -39.47 -0.37
C ARG A 1234 -2.75 -39.87 1.08
N THR A 1235 -3.95 -40.35 1.41
CA THR A 1235 -4.34 -40.77 2.77
C THR A 1235 -3.94 -42.20 3.07
N HIS A 1236 -4.04 -43.10 2.09
CA HIS A 1236 -3.72 -44.52 2.25
C HIS A 1236 -2.97 -45.09 1.04
N LYS A 1237 -2.17 -46.13 1.29
CA LYS A 1237 -1.64 -47.08 0.31
C LYS A 1237 -1.94 -48.50 0.82
N ILE A 1238 -2.66 -49.30 0.05
CA ILE A 1238 -3.05 -50.66 0.43
C ILE A 1238 -2.25 -51.63 -0.44
N LEU A 1239 -1.54 -52.57 0.18
CA LEU A 1239 -0.65 -53.53 -0.48
C LEU A 1239 -1.22 -54.95 -0.35
N HIS A 1240 -1.48 -55.58 -1.49
CA HIS A 1240 -1.95 -56.96 -1.56
C HIS A 1240 -0.81 -57.88 -1.98
N ARG A 1241 -0.46 -58.85 -1.14
CA ARG A 1241 0.55 -59.88 -1.44
C ARG A 1241 -0.07 -61.08 -2.15
N HIS A 1242 0.77 -61.95 -2.70
CA HIS A 1242 0.35 -63.27 -3.18
C HIS A 1242 0.03 -64.20 -1.99
N GLY A 1243 -0.99 -65.05 -2.13
CA GLY A 1243 -1.39 -66.04 -1.11
C GLY A 1243 -2.29 -65.53 0.03
N GLU A 1244 -2.35 -64.22 0.27
CA GLU A 1244 -3.16 -63.61 1.34
C GLU A 1244 -4.62 -63.34 0.90
N ALA A 1245 -5.57 -63.41 1.85
CA ALA A 1245 -6.95 -63.04 1.58
C ALA A 1245 -7.10 -61.52 1.47
N GLY A 1246 -8.19 -61.04 0.87
CA GLY A 1246 -8.39 -59.59 0.63
C GLY A 1246 -8.43 -58.75 1.90
N ALA A 1247 -8.82 -59.33 3.03
CA ALA A 1247 -8.90 -58.67 4.33
C ALA A 1247 -7.53 -58.52 5.03
N ASP A 1248 -6.52 -59.31 4.66
CA ASP A 1248 -5.21 -59.34 5.32
C ASP A 1248 -4.23 -58.30 4.73
N ALA A 1249 -4.69 -57.47 3.79
CA ALA A 1249 -3.87 -56.51 3.06
C ALA A 1249 -3.15 -55.52 4.00
N GLU A 1250 -1.90 -55.21 3.69
CA GLU A 1250 -1.12 -54.24 4.46
C GLU A 1250 -1.59 -52.82 4.11
N VAL A 1251 -2.09 -52.08 5.10
CA VAL A 1251 -2.58 -50.71 4.94
C VAL A 1251 -1.56 -49.75 5.52
N ILE A 1252 -0.99 -48.90 4.66
CA ILE A 1252 -0.11 -47.81 5.06
C ILE A 1252 -0.93 -46.52 5.08
N THR A 1253 -1.15 -45.98 6.27
CA THR A 1253 -1.90 -44.76 6.56
C THR A 1253 -0.93 -43.59 6.65
N PHE A 1254 -1.16 -42.51 5.88
CA PHE A 1254 -0.31 -41.32 5.82
C PHE A 1254 -0.91 -40.17 6.62
N LEU A 1255 -0.19 -39.67 7.62
CA LEU A 1255 -0.63 -38.58 8.48
C LEU A 1255 -0.13 -37.23 7.93
N TRP A 1256 -1.03 -36.27 7.75
CA TRP A 1256 -0.76 -34.96 7.14
C TRP A 1256 -1.02 -33.82 8.10
N SER A 1257 -0.20 -32.78 8.02
CA SER A 1257 -0.41 -31.47 8.65
C SER A 1257 -0.21 -30.40 7.58
N GLY A 1258 -1.28 -29.71 7.20
CA GLY A 1258 -1.38 -28.98 5.95
C GLY A 1258 -0.97 -29.83 4.76
N MET A 1259 -0.22 -29.26 3.81
CA MET A 1259 0.32 -30.00 2.66
C MET A 1259 1.63 -30.76 2.96
N ARG A 1260 1.98 -30.96 4.24
CA ARG A 1260 3.20 -31.67 4.67
C ARG A 1260 2.89 -33.05 5.22
N LEU A 1261 3.53 -34.07 4.67
CA LEU A 1261 3.52 -35.41 5.24
C LEU A 1261 4.26 -35.39 6.59
N ALA A 1262 3.55 -35.76 7.66
CA ALA A 1262 4.06 -35.74 9.03
C ALA A 1262 4.53 -37.12 9.50
N GLY A 1263 3.93 -38.20 8.98
CA GLY A 1263 4.33 -39.58 9.25
C GLY A 1263 3.53 -40.60 8.43
N GLU A 1264 3.91 -41.87 8.55
CA GLU A 1264 3.17 -43.01 8.02
C GLU A 1264 3.14 -44.14 9.05
N GLN A 1265 2.09 -44.96 9.02
CA GLN A 1265 1.90 -46.13 9.90
C GLN A 1265 1.41 -47.31 9.06
N SER A 1266 2.00 -48.49 9.22
CA SER A 1266 1.53 -49.73 8.57
C SER A 1266 0.64 -50.52 9.52
N SER A 1267 -0.40 -51.19 9.01
CA SER A 1267 -1.23 -52.11 9.79
C SER A 1267 -0.49 -53.36 10.30
N ARG A 1268 0.78 -53.56 9.89
CA ARG A 1268 1.64 -54.68 10.31
C ARG A 1268 2.76 -54.32 11.29
N THR A 1269 2.92 -53.04 11.65
CA THR A 1269 4.01 -52.54 12.54
C THR A 1269 3.54 -51.42 13.46
#